data_AF-A0A0N7L723-F1
#
_entry.id   AF-A0A0N7L723-F1
#
_cell.length_a   1.000
_cell.length_b   1.000
_cell.length_c   1.000
_cell.angle_alpha   90.00
_cell.angle_beta   90.00
_cell.angle_gamma   90.00
#
_symmetry.space_group_name_H-M   'P 1'
#
loop_
_entity.id
_entity.type
_entity.pdbx_description
1 polymer ?
#
loop_
_entity_poly.entity_id
_entity_poly.type
_entity_poly.pdbx_seq_one_letter_code
_entity_poly.pdbx_strand_id
1 'polypeptide(L)'
;MTGEEAALQMLLSCRSSRPYSDYERMTLLTIYELSYREPAVKILAVMLLREAYCLAFLFGQTAKLNCAMASIDERTEYADMCLQLVKRNPLRSQFRSREEKFVVGNIKHSCVPVPVTEVISCDPVPVAKNYVQSIECKLKQFVCIEGKTTNKIPPLPLNTGTANAMSKEMLDDLQVSWKTYNSRRKFKLKATPKALRLAFTKLLGGVSSKRVMMEEYLNDSYIKSLSNRRDQLLLLGNFLPILTVMDLVQCSFDEETLRALAPKLSERARQKFRAGIHRYMELCVLEDKVERLIWKAKRSSELSDAQMVEELLNHRQWHSKTFPYWLAFEVEGRLQIRHEQYVIAQHLINRPGTVCQLNMGRGKTRVILPMLFLYYTRNLCSKVVRAHFLSPLLSEARQFMHRYLSASSVRLSIFEQPFHRQIDLDARRLEIIRDCLHKLKLSGGIQIVAPEHRMSLELKRLELGSDDCIVDTLDEILDNDQFLNVLDECDALLHHKYHLVYAVGTSIPLCSGIERWKAAEALLHVVSDQSLESRVARVLRTAHVSSFAPDYSTRLGAYNGTRLTTVVESTAAQREELKKALVLELIDHAPFELMWLSFFGSTSARNSLIRAIVQSTVSLKEALDIHFDNLAPHFAELLALRGLVAYGVLEHCLEKRYRVNFGLPNPGTRSRKIAIPYRAADVPSDRSEFSHPDVCIVLTLLGYYHRGLTSEEVRSTFQMLLRLDISEQQYFYNRWFQSVESGLSQSDQKALGDVCHISLADTQQFQTLLKTYKFCMEAINFFLNTCVFPKDTHQYPQRMSRTAWNLVPENFNVGFSGTNDNQRLLPLSVTQREPNEPSLLGTNGEMIDKILRVTHSYDVIRSDPNSKSIPWQSVLLFAINKKAQALIDTGALLAGVLNHDAAKFLLERPEFDFGGVTYYDSREENACWMIAEKARRIEVPLKKASMLERETFVIFDEARSRGSDLKLLPGASAVLTLGPKLTKDKLMQGAGRMRQLGCNQSLWLASFDEVAQSIRQISGHNPSCLSAIDVLNWVMDNTKEEAVRGLLEWGSNGLHYQKTQLNRDYEIVNENWELKTLYQDKVHVDSIAQVIQSKASLNFQDLPDIVSQICKRGFVYGLDDEICITCHTDECERELQLEEECEADHILKLLWSNRATACNFCFLNLAFACESLDRVGVSTIFRDAHLTLGSGLDQKLPLISVIACHIYNGETSVAKHQEDHVKHVYRKLLGPLVMRESTLCNYVKSRGNFHKWTRSLLHQLCCRLDLELGLISSGQAK
;
A
#
# COMPACT_ATOMS: atom_id res chain seq x y z
N MET A 1 36.91 19.16 20.05
CA MET A 1 35.46 19.33 19.83
C MET A 1 34.78 19.32 21.19
N THR A 2 34.01 20.35 21.52
CA THR A 2 33.23 20.42 22.77
C THR A 2 31.94 19.59 22.64
N GLY A 3 31.28 19.30 23.77
CA GLY A 3 29.99 18.59 23.76
C GLY A 3 28.91 19.35 22.98
N GLU A 4 28.91 20.67 23.05
CA GLU A 4 27.95 21.53 22.35
C GLU A 4 28.18 21.56 20.83
N GLU A 5 29.44 21.62 20.39
CA GLU A 5 29.79 21.51 18.96
C GLU A 5 29.35 20.15 18.40
N ALA A 6 29.54 19.07 19.16
CA ALA A 6 29.08 17.73 18.78
C ALA A 6 27.54 17.67 18.75
N ALA A 7 26.85 18.29 19.71
CA ALA A 7 25.40 18.38 19.74
C ALA A 7 24.85 19.12 18.52
N LEU A 8 25.44 20.25 18.11
CA LEU A 8 25.02 20.97 16.91
C LEU A 8 25.16 20.09 15.66
N GLN A 9 26.28 19.39 15.47
CA GLN A 9 26.47 18.49 14.33
C GLN A 9 25.47 17.33 14.33
N MET A 10 25.14 16.79 15.51
CA MET A 10 24.17 15.71 15.65
C MET A 10 22.75 16.21 15.32
N LEU A 11 22.32 17.33 15.88
CA LEU A 11 20.99 17.92 15.64
C LEU A 11 20.78 18.28 14.16
N LEU A 12 21.80 18.76 13.46
CA LEU A 12 21.72 19.03 12.02
C LEU A 12 21.43 17.76 11.20
N SER A 13 21.73 16.59 11.76
CA SER A 13 21.48 15.28 11.15
C SER A 13 20.11 14.69 11.50
N CYS A 14 19.31 15.38 12.34
CA CYS A 14 18.03 14.89 12.86
C CYS A 14 16.80 15.54 12.20
N ARG A 15 16.95 16.25 11.07
CA ARG A 15 15.81 16.91 10.40
C ARG A 15 14.76 15.89 9.94
N SER A 16 13.51 16.14 10.32
CA SER A 16 12.35 15.31 9.98
C SER A 16 11.15 16.21 9.70
N SER A 17 10.37 15.87 8.65
CA SER A 17 9.07 16.47 8.39
C SER A 17 7.93 15.84 9.19
N ARG A 18 8.19 14.70 9.85
CA ARG A 18 7.21 13.99 10.69
C ARG A 18 7.26 14.51 12.13
N PRO A 19 6.12 14.59 12.83
CA PRO A 19 6.09 14.79 14.27
C PRO A 19 6.97 13.77 15.01
N TYR A 20 7.82 14.27 15.91
CA TYR A 20 8.64 13.44 16.77
C TYR A 20 7.77 12.62 17.73
N SER A 21 8.23 11.42 18.06
CA SER A 21 7.66 10.63 19.16
C SER A 21 7.78 11.37 20.49
N ASP A 22 6.99 10.99 21.49
CA ASP A 22 7.06 11.61 22.82
C ASP A 22 8.47 11.56 23.43
N TYR A 23 9.17 10.44 23.24
CA TYR A 23 10.55 10.29 23.69
C TYR A 23 11.52 11.26 22.98
N GLU A 24 11.44 11.36 21.65
CA GLU A 24 12.29 12.27 20.87
C GLU A 24 12.00 13.73 21.20
N ARG A 25 10.72 14.09 21.34
CA ARG A 25 10.30 15.43 21.76
C ARG A 25 10.88 15.78 23.13
N MET A 26 10.70 14.92 24.13
CA MET A 26 11.23 15.17 25.48
C MET A 26 12.75 15.32 25.45
N THR A 27 13.43 14.49 24.66
CA THR A 27 14.88 14.59 24.48
C THR A 27 15.31 15.94 23.88
N LEU A 28 14.62 16.44 22.85
CA LEU A 28 14.90 17.76 22.25
C LEU A 28 14.64 18.91 23.23
N LEU A 29 13.59 18.82 24.04
CA LEU A 29 13.30 19.81 25.08
C LEU A 29 14.37 19.81 26.18
N THR A 30 14.80 18.64 26.63
CA THR A 30 15.91 18.52 27.59
C THR A 30 17.21 19.10 27.01
N ILE A 31 17.50 18.85 25.72
CA ILE A 31 18.67 19.46 25.05
C ILE A 31 18.55 20.99 25.06
N TYR A 32 17.38 21.53 24.73
CA TYR A 32 17.13 22.98 24.76
C TYR A 32 17.36 23.58 26.15
N GLU A 33 16.82 22.96 27.21
CA GLU A 33 16.99 23.41 28.60
C GLU A 33 18.45 23.37 29.07
N LEU A 34 19.21 22.36 28.63
CA LEU A 34 20.62 22.18 29.00
C LEU A 34 21.61 23.03 28.16
N SER A 35 21.17 23.67 27.07
CA SER A 35 22.05 24.37 26.12
C SER A 35 22.27 25.85 26.45
N TYR A 36 22.51 26.20 27.72
CA TYR A 36 22.54 27.58 28.21
C TYR A 36 23.71 28.45 27.69
N ARG A 37 24.76 27.87 27.10
CA ARG A 37 25.95 28.61 26.61
C ARG A 37 26.07 28.73 25.10
N GLU A 38 25.28 27.99 24.32
CA GLU A 38 25.41 27.93 22.86
C GLU A 38 24.06 28.22 22.19
N PRO A 39 23.83 29.48 21.74
CA PRO A 39 22.53 29.90 21.21
C PRO A 39 22.15 29.15 19.93
N ALA A 40 23.13 28.71 19.13
CA ALA A 40 22.89 27.93 17.92
C ALA A 40 22.19 26.59 18.20
N VAL A 41 22.52 25.91 19.30
CA VAL A 41 21.92 24.62 19.67
C VAL A 41 20.46 24.81 20.08
N LYS A 42 20.15 25.84 20.87
CA LYS A 42 18.77 26.18 21.25
C LYS A 42 17.91 26.52 20.05
N ILE A 43 18.40 27.41 19.18
CA ILE A 43 17.68 27.82 17.97
C ILE A 43 17.39 26.59 17.10
N LEU A 44 18.37 25.70 16.93
CA LEU A 44 18.19 24.50 16.11
C LEU A 44 17.19 23.51 16.72
N ALA A 45 17.23 23.27 18.04
CA ALA A 45 16.28 22.38 18.71
C ALA A 45 14.83 22.88 18.58
N VAL A 46 14.60 24.18 18.79
CA VAL A 46 13.28 24.81 18.60
C VAL A 46 12.84 24.76 17.14
N MET A 47 13.76 24.96 16.20
CA MET A 47 13.45 24.85 14.78
C MET A 47 13.05 23.45 14.36
N LEU A 48 13.78 22.42 14.79
CA LEU A 48 13.46 21.03 14.49
C LEU A 48 12.03 20.70 14.97
N LEU A 49 11.70 21.09 16.20
CA LEU A 49 10.34 20.94 16.74
C LEU A 49 9.33 21.70 15.89
N ARG A 50 9.58 22.99 15.60
CA ARG A 50 8.66 23.82 14.81
C ARG A 50 8.41 23.24 13.41
N GLU A 51 9.47 22.83 12.71
CA GLU A 51 9.35 22.25 11.36
C GLU A 51 8.55 20.94 11.36
N ALA A 52 8.82 20.05 12.31
CA ALA A 52 8.09 18.79 12.45
C ALA A 52 6.61 19.01 12.82
N TYR A 53 6.31 19.97 13.70
CA TYR A 53 4.94 20.23 14.15
C TYR A 53 4.11 21.11 13.21
N CYS A 54 4.73 21.98 12.40
CA CYS A 54 4.02 22.75 11.38
C CYS A 54 3.27 21.86 10.37
N LEU A 55 3.75 20.63 10.16
CA LEU A 55 3.19 19.65 9.23
C LEU A 55 2.40 18.54 9.93
N ALA A 56 2.20 18.62 11.25
CA ALA A 56 1.56 17.59 12.04
C ALA A 56 0.14 17.25 11.56
N PHE A 57 -0.56 18.23 10.97
CA PHE A 57 -1.89 18.05 10.39
C PHE A 57 -1.93 17.04 9.24
N LEU A 58 -0.82 16.86 8.51
CA LEU A 58 -0.69 15.83 7.46
C LEU A 58 -0.64 14.41 8.04
N PHE A 59 -0.23 14.27 9.31
CA PHE A 59 -0.09 13.00 10.03
C PHE A 59 -1.25 12.74 11.00
N GLY A 60 -2.38 13.44 10.86
CA GLY A 60 -3.56 13.25 11.72
C GLY A 60 -3.44 13.88 13.12
N GLN A 61 -2.40 14.67 13.39
CA GLN A 61 -2.25 15.39 14.66
C GLN A 61 -2.80 16.81 14.55
N THR A 62 -3.89 17.10 15.25
CA THR A 62 -4.56 18.42 15.25
C THR A 62 -4.15 19.31 16.44
N ALA A 63 -3.37 18.77 17.38
CA ALA A 63 -2.95 19.50 18.58
C ALA A 63 -2.03 20.68 18.22
N LYS A 64 -2.49 21.91 18.48
CA LYS A 64 -1.65 23.11 18.43
C LYS A 64 -0.67 23.08 19.60
N LEU A 65 0.59 22.75 19.33
CA LEU A 65 1.66 23.04 20.28
C LEU A 65 1.91 24.55 20.29
N ASN A 66 1.83 25.17 21.47
CA ASN A 66 2.35 26.51 21.69
C ASN A 66 3.88 26.45 21.65
N CYS A 67 4.47 26.40 20.46
CA CYS A 67 5.92 26.57 20.26
C CYS A 67 6.34 28.05 20.42
N ALA A 68 5.83 28.75 21.42
CA ALA A 68 6.30 30.08 21.83
C ALA A 68 7.60 29.93 22.66
N MET A 69 8.57 29.19 22.13
CA MET A 69 9.82 28.85 22.83
C MET A 69 11.06 29.56 22.27
N ALA A 70 10.92 30.41 21.24
CA ALA A 70 12.02 31.24 20.77
C ALA A 70 11.90 32.64 21.40
N SER A 71 12.80 33.01 22.30
CA SER A 71 12.92 34.41 22.72
C SER A 71 13.66 35.20 21.64
N ILE A 72 13.36 36.49 21.53
CA ILE A 72 14.12 37.43 20.67
C ILE A 72 15.59 37.46 21.11
N ASP A 73 15.85 37.18 22.39
CA ASP A 73 17.17 37.23 23.01
C ASP A 73 18.13 36.20 22.39
N GLU A 74 17.70 34.96 22.15
CA GLU A 74 18.56 33.89 21.60
C GLU A 74 19.09 34.21 20.21
N ARG A 75 18.26 34.81 19.35
CA ARG A 75 18.66 35.24 18.00
C ARG A 75 19.64 36.41 18.06
N THR A 76 19.46 37.29 19.03
CA THR A 76 20.33 38.44 19.27
C THR A 76 21.68 37.98 19.80
N GLU A 77 21.70 37.06 20.78
CA GLU A 77 22.91 36.41 21.28
C GLU A 77 23.70 35.70 20.18
N TYR A 78 23.02 34.99 19.26
CA TYR A 78 23.68 34.38 18.11
C TYR A 78 24.26 35.42 17.14
N ALA A 79 23.54 36.50 16.86
CA ALA A 79 24.03 37.59 16.00
C ALA A 79 25.25 38.30 16.62
N ASP A 80 25.20 38.58 17.93
CA ASP A 80 26.31 39.16 18.69
C ASP A 80 27.53 38.24 18.67
N MET A 81 27.34 36.93 18.86
CA MET A 81 28.40 35.92 18.71
C MET A 81 29.05 35.96 17.32
N CYS A 82 28.26 36.13 16.26
CA CYS A 82 28.77 36.19 14.88
C CYS A 82 29.49 37.51 14.54
N LEU A 83 29.20 38.60 15.26
CA LEU A 83 29.82 39.91 15.10
C LEU A 83 31.16 40.05 15.81
N GLN A 84 31.45 39.20 16.81
CA GLN A 84 32.72 39.24 17.54
C GLN A 84 33.93 39.12 16.58
N LEU A 85 34.99 39.88 16.89
CA LEU A 85 36.24 39.90 16.12
C LEU A 85 37.01 38.57 16.20
N VAL A 86 36.89 37.85 17.32
CA VAL A 86 37.54 36.54 17.54
C VAL A 86 36.45 35.49 17.70
N LYS A 87 36.17 34.76 16.62
CA LYS A 87 35.09 33.77 16.56
C LYS A 87 35.57 32.41 17.07
N ARG A 88 34.84 31.82 18.02
CA ARG A 88 35.10 30.45 18.51
C ARG A 88 34.65 29.43 17.47
N ASN A 89 35.59 28.82 16.75
CA ASN A 89 35.39 27.70 15.81
C ASN A 89 34.16 27.86 14.88
N PRO A 90 34.19 28.82 13.94
CA PRO A 90 33.02 29.18 13.13
C PRO A 90 32.44 28.00 12.34
N LEU A 91 33.26 27.00 11.99
CA LEU A 91 32.79 25.80 11.29
C LEU A 91 31.85 24.91 12.14
N ARG A 92 31.92 25.03 13.48
CA ARG A 92 31.20 24.16 14.43
C ARG A 92 30.23 24.87 15.36
N SER A 93 30.32 26.19 15.48
CA SER A 93 29.44 27.03 16.31
C SER A 93 28.40 27.82 15.49
N GLN A 94 28.62 28.00 14.18
CA GLN A 94 27.75 28.81 13.32
C GLN A 94 26.91 27.95 12.37
N PHE A 95 25.73 28.46 12.03
CA PHE A 95 24.94 27.99 10.91
C PHE A 95 25.66 28.32 9.60
N ARG A 96 25.47 27.48 8.57
CA ARG A 96 26.00 27.80 7.23
C ARG A 96 25.24 28.97 6.63
N SER A 97 25.84 29.70 5.69
CA SER A 97 25.23 30.86 5.03
C SER A 97 23.80 30.60 4.52
N ARG A 98 23.54 29.40 4.00
CA ARG A 98 22.19 28.99 3.57
C ARG A 98 21.23 28.85 4.75
N GLU A 99 21.62 28.13 5.78
CA GLU A 99 20.80 27.87 6.97
C GLU A 99 20.56 29.16 7.75
N GLU A 100 21.60 29.95 7.95
CA GLU A 100 21.56 31.25 8.62
C GLU A 100 20.56 32.21 7.95
N LYS A 101 20.55 32.26 6.61
CA LYS A 101 19.57 33.03 5.84
C LYS A 101 18.12 32.62 6.14
N PHE A 102 17.87 31.34 6.39
CA PHE A 102 16.53 30.85 6.74
C PHE A 102 16.19 31.06 8.22
N VAL A 103 17.19 30.93 9.11
CA VAL A 103 17.00 30.92 10.57
C VAL A 103 16.92 32.33 11.15
N VAL A 104 17.85 33.20 10.75
CA VAL A 104 18.06 34.54 11.34
C VAL A 104 18.05 35.66 10.28
N GLY A 105 17.98 35.31 8.99
CA GLY A 105 18.05 36.28 7.89
C GLY A 105 19.48 36.62 7.50
N ASN A 106 19.71 37.84 6.99
CA ASN A 106 21.05 38.27 6.57
C ASN A 106 21.84 38.79 7.78
N ILE A 107 22.76 37.98 8.31
CA ILE A 107 23.72 38.40 9.35
C ILE A 107 24.99 38.91 8.69
N LYS A 108 25.51 40.05 9.17
CA LYS A 108 26.82 40.57 8.76
C LYS A 108 27.90 39.82 9.53
N HIS A 109 28.69 39.02 8.82
CA HIS A 109 29.90 38.42 9.37
C HIS A 109 31.05 39.40 9.35
N SER A 110 31.76 39.54 10.46
CA SER A 110 33.10 40.13 10.44
C SER A 110 34.02 39.23 9.60
N CYS A 111 34.48 39.74 8.45
CA CYS A 111 35.54 39.09 7.69
C CYS A 111 36.86 39.37 8.40
N VAL A 112 37.63 38.34 8.71
CA VAL A 112 39.03 38.51 9.10
C VAL A 112 39.84 38.64 7.80
N PRO A 113 40.31 39.84 7.41
CA PRO A 113 41.13 39.97 6.21
C PRO A 113 42.44 39.22 6.42
N VAL A 114 42.75 38.28 5.53
CA VAL A 114 44.06 37.61 5.52
C VAL A 114 45.02 38.49 4.72
N PRO A 115 46.13 38.98 5.32
CA PRO A 115 47.14 39.76 4.61
C PRO A 115 47.74 38.96 3.44
N VAL A 116 48.04 39.62 2.32
CA VAL A 116 48.64 38.97 1.13
C VAL A 116 49.96 38.26 1.45
N THR A 117 50.68 38.74 2.48
CA THR A 117 51.93 38.16 2.99
C THR A 117 51.75 36.85 3.77
N GLU A 118 50.52 36.49 4.17
CA GLU A 118 50.19 35.26 4.91
C GLU A 118 49.61 34.15 4.02
N VAL A 119 49.58 34.34 2.70
CA VAL A 119 49.01 33.39 1.75
C VAL A 119 50.01 32.27 1.45
N ILE A 120 49.59 31.02 1.68
CA ILE A 120 50.47 29.84 1.60
C ILE A 120 50.15 28.99 0.35
N SER A 121 51.19 28.42 -0.26
CA SER A 121 51.10 27.47 -1.38
C SER A 121 51.20 26.02 -0.90
N CYS A 122 50.40 25.12 -1.49
CA CYS A 122 50.53 23.67 -1.27
C CYS A 122 51.65 23.05 -2.11
N ASP A 123 52.32 22.07 -1.52
CA ASP A 123 53.27 21.16 -2.16
C ASP A 123 52.62 20.35 -3.30
N PRO A 124 53.39 19.71 -4.20
CA PRO A 124 52.84 18.78 -5.18
C PRO A 124 52.20 17.56 -4.50
N VAL A 125 51.07 17.10 -5.05
CA VAL A 125 50.36 15.91 -4.55
C VAL A 125 51.25 14.67 -4.68
N PRO A 126 51.50 13.89 -3.60
CA PRO A 126 52.50 12.83 -3.59
C PRO A 126 52.09 11.55 -4.33
N VAL A 127 50.81 11.39 -4.65
CA VAL A 127 50.28 10.21 -5.34
C VAL A 127 49.90 10.54 -6.78
N ALA A 128 50.45 9.78 -7.73
CA ALA A 128 50.17 9.95 -9.16
C ALA A 128 48.69 9.80 -9.50
N LYS A 129 48.21 10.61 -10.48
CA LYS A 129 46.80 10.69 -10.92
C LYS A 129 46.24 9.40 -11.59
N ASN A 130 47.10 8.47 -12.01
CA ASN A 130 46.69 7.18 -12.59
C ASN A 130 46.84 5.98 -11.63
N TYR A 131 47.32 6.19 -10.40
CA TYR A 131 47.57 5.09 -9.45
C TYR A 131 46.37 4.16 -9.23
N VAL A 132 45.20 4.70 -8.91
CA VAL A 132 43.96 3.93 -8.68
C VAL A 132 43.59 3.11 -9.92
N GLN A 133 43.59 3.74 -11.11
CA GLN A 133 43.32 3.06 -12.38
C GLN A 133 44.31 1.92 -12.66
N SER A 134 45.60 2.13 -12.35
CA SER A 134 46.64 1.09 -12.47
C SER A 134 46.36 -0.11 -11.57
N ILE A 135 45.95 0.10 -10.31
CA ILE A 135 45.60 -1.00 -9.40
C ILE A 135 44.32 -1.71 -9.85
N GLU A 136 43.29 -0.97 -10.28
CA GLU A 136 42.07 -1.59 -10.82
C GLU A 136 42.36 -2.43 -12.09
N CYS A 137 43.28 -2.00 -12.95
CA CYS A 137 43.74 -2.80 -14.09
C CYS A 137 44.46 -4.09 -13.64
N LYS A 138 45.30 -4.02 -12.60
CA LYS A 138 45.94 -5.22 -12.02
C LYS A 138 44.91 -6.18 -11.44
N LEU A 139 43.85 -5.68 -10.79
CA LEU A 139 42.79 -6.53 -10.24
C LEU A 139 42.05 -7.32 -11.33
N LYS A 140 41.78 -6.71 -12.48
CA LYS A 140 41.16 -7.40 -13.63
C LYS A 140 42.00 -8.57 -14.16
N GLN A 141 43.32 -8.53 -13.98
CA GLN A 141 44.21 -9.61 -14.45
C GLN A 141 44.03 -10.92 -13.68
N PHE A 142 43.32 -10.94 -12.55
CA PHE A 142 43.01 -12.17 -11.81
C PHE A 142 41.82 -12.97 -12.37
N VAL A 143 41.19 -12.48 -13.45
CA VAL A 143 40.06 -13.12 -14.13
C VAL A 143 40.50 -13.60 -15.51
N CYS A 144 40.01 -14.76 -15.95
CA CYS A 144 40.15 -15.28 -17.31
C CYS A 144 38.78 -15.45 -17.99
N ILE A 145 38.79 -15.45 -19.33
CA ILE A 145 37.60 -15.70 -20.15
C ILE A 145 37.51 -17.21 -20.37
N GLU A 146 36.33 -17.78 -20.12
CA GLU A 146 36.06 -19.19 -20.37
C GLU A 146 36.02 -19.43 -21.90
N GLY A 147 36.79 -20.41 -22.39
CA GLY A 147 36.86 -20.73 -23.82
C GLY A 147 35.53 -21.23 -24.35
N LYS A 148 35.03 -20.65 -25.46
CA LYS A 148 33.75 -21.03 -26.08
C LYS A 148 33.73 -22.52 -26.46
N THR A 149 32.88 -23.32 -25.82
CA THR A 149 32.42 -24.60 -26.37
C THR A 149 31.21 -24.33 -27.27
N THR A 150 31.40 -24.47 -28.58
CA THR A 150 30.40 -24.44 -29.67
C THR A 150 29.71 -23.10 -30.00
N ASN A 151 29.73 -22.72 -31.28
CA ASN A 151 29.22 -21.44 -31.82
C ASN A 151 27.68 -21.37 -32.00
N LYS A 152 26.89 -22.31 -31.50
CA LYS A 152 25.42 -22.31 -31.68
C LYS A 152 24.73 -21.85 -30.39
N ILE A 153 24.10 -20.66 -30.45
CA ILE A 153 23.23 -20.16 -29.38
C ILE A 153 22.04 -21.13 -29.24
N PRO A 154 21.73 -21.65 -28.04
CA PRO A 154 20.57 -22.52 -27.86
C PRO A 154 19.27 -21.76 -28.20
N PRO A 155 18.27 -22.41 -28.82
CA PRO A 155 16.98 -21.77 -29.03
C PRO A 155 16.32 -21.41 -27.70
N LEU A 156 15.45 -20.41 -27.70
CA LEU A 156 14.64 -20.07 -26.53
C LEU A 156 13.72 -21.28 -26.22
N PRO A 157 13.72 -21.82 -25.00
CA PRO A 157 12.95 -23.01 -24.64
C PRO A 157 11.49 -22.63 -24.31
N LEU A 158 10.84 -21.89 -25.19
CA LEU A 158 9.43 -21.49 -25.10
C LEU A 158 8.74 -21.74 -26.44
N ASN A 159 7.44 -22.03 -26.40
CA ASN A 159 6.65 -22.24 -27.61
C ASN A 159 6.56 -20.94 -28.41
N THR A 160 6.90 -21.00 -29.70
CA THR A 160 6.93 -19.84 -30.62
C THR A 160 5.71 -19.73 -31.54
N GLY A 161 4.74 -20.63 -31.42
CA GLY A 161 3.47 -20.51 -32.13
C GLY A 161 2.62 -19.42 -31.48
N THR A 162 2.43 -18.29 -32.15
CA THR A 162 1.57 -17.20 -31.66
C THR A 162 0.63 -16.68 -32.73
N ALA A 163 -0.62 -16.41 -32.33
CA ALA A 163 -1.68 -15.92 -33.20
C ALA A 163 -1.78 -14.37 -33.22
N ASN A 164 -1.47 -13.68 -32.12
CA ASN A 164 -1.67 -12.22 -31.99
C ASN A 164 -0.37 -11.40 -31.87
N ALA A 165 -0.45 -10.12 -32.28
CA ALA A 165 0.69 -9.20 -32.35
C ALA A 165 1.37 -8.96 -30.98
N MET A 166 0.57 -8.84 -29.90
CA MET A 166 1.09 -8.63 -28.55
C MET A 166 2.00 -9.78 -28.10
N SER A 167 1.58 -11.02 -28.34
CA SER A 167 2.39 -12.20 -27.98
C SER A 167 3.68 -12.30 -28.77
N LYS A 168 3.61 -11.98 -30.07
CA LYS A 168 4.78 -12.02 -30.96
C LYS A 168 5.88 -11.08 -30.48
N GLU A 169 5.53 -9.83 -30.19
CA GLU A 169 6.53 -8.87 -29.70
C GLU A 169 7.08 -9.24 -28.31
N MET A 170 6.25 -9.74 -27.39
CA MET A 170 6.72 -10.20 -26.09
C MET A 170 7.75 -11.33 -26.22
N LEU A 171 7.51 -12.27 -27.14
CA LEU A 171 8.46 -13.34 -27.44
C LEU A 171 9.71 -12.82 -28.16
N ASP A 172 9.59 -11.84 -29.06
CA ASP A 172 10.74 -11.21 -29.73
C ASP A 172 11.65 -10.51 -28.72
N ASP A 173 11.09 -9.76 -27.77
CA ASP A 173 11.83 -9.12 -26.67
C ASP A 173 12.59 -10.16 -25.82
N LEU A 174 11.91 -11.25 -25.45
CA LEU A 174 12.53 -12.36 -24.72
C LEU A 174 13.61 -13.07 -25.55
N GLN A 175 13.40 -13.22 -26.86
CA GLN A 175 14.35 -13.84 -27.76
C GLN A 175 15.61 -12.99 -27.93
N VAL A 176 15.48 -11.67 -27.99
CA VAL A 176 16.59 -10.71 -27.96
C VAL A 176 17.33 -10.80 -26.62
N SER A 177 16.60 -10.83 -25.50
CA SER A 177 17.18 -10.98 -24.17
C SER A 177 17.98 -12.28 -24.03
N TRP A 178 17.41 -13.41 -24.49
CA TRP A 178 18.03 -14.74 -24.48
C TRP A 178 19.29 -14.82 -25.34
N LYS A 179 19.23 -14.28 -26.57
CA LYS A 179 20.40 -14.21 -27.47
C LYS A 179 21.50 -13.36 -26.84
N THR A 180 21.14 -12.21 -26.28
CA THR A 180 22.08 -11.30 -25.64
C THR A 180 22.76 -11.99 -24.46
N TYR A 181 22.00 -12.64 -23.56
CA TYR A 181 22.53 -13.40 -22.44
C TYR A 181 23.52 -14.49 -22.88
N ASN A 182 23.12 -15.34 -23.82
CA ASN A 182 23.95 -16.46 -24.28
C ASN A 182 25.19 -16.01 -25.09
N SER A 183 25.19 -14.79 -25.62
CA SER A 183 26.35 -14.21 -26.28
C SER A 183 27.40 -13.62 -25.32
N ARG A 184 27.06 -13.46 -24.03
CA ARG A 184 27.96 -12.86 -23.03
C ARG A 184 29.16 -13.75 -22.74
N ARG A 185 30.31 -13.12 -22.50
CA ARG A 185 31.53 -13.83 -22.07
C ARG A 185 31.38 -14.23 -20.60
N LYS A 186 31.53 -15.52 -20.31
CA LYS A 186 31.63 -16.03 -18.93
C LYS A 186 33.07 -15.85 -18.44
N PHE A 187 33.18 -15.34 -17.22
CA PHE A 187 34.44 -15.01 -16.57
C PHE A 187 34.67 -15.94 -15.39
N LYS A 188 35.90 -16.45 -15.24
CA LYS A 188 36.31 -17.33 -14.14
C LYS A 188 37.56 -16.78 -13.46
N LEU A 189 37.75 -17.11 -12.18
CA LEU A 189 38.98 -16.78 -11.46
C LEU A 189 40.15 -17.60 -12.02
N LYS A 190 41.32 -16.97 -12.20
CA LYS A 190 42.54 -17.66 -12.67
C LYS A 190 43.12 -18.65 -11.67
N ALA A 191 42.85 -18.44 -10.38
CA ALA A 191 43.33 -19.28 -9.29
C ALA A 191 42.26 -19.37 -8.20
N THR A 192 42.42 -20.30 -7.26
CA THR A 192 41.49 -20.44 -6.14
C THR A 192 41.50 -19.18 -5.26
N PRO A 193 40.38 -18.80 -4.63
CA PRO A 193 40.31 -17.65 -3.74
C PRO A 193 41.38 -17.64 -2.64
N LYS A 194 41.74 -18.82 -2.12
CA LYS A 194 42.81 -18.98 -1.11
C LYS A 194 44.18 -18.56 -1.65
N ALA A 195 44.50 -18.88 -2.90
CA ALA A 195 45.76 -18.49 -3.53
C ALA A 195 45.82 -16.98 -3.84
N LEU A 196 44.69 -16.39 -4.24
CA LEU A 196 44.59 -14.95 -4.53
C LEU A 196 44.69 -14.07 -3.28
N ARG A 197 44.39 -14.61 -2.11
CA ARG A 197 44.40 -13.87 -0.83
C ARG A 197 45.73 -13.16 -0.56
N LEU A 198 46.87 -13.83 -0.76
CA LEU A 198 48.19 -13.24 -0.53
C LEU A 198 48.45 -12.06 -1.47
N ALA A 199 48.03 -12.17 -2.73
CA ALA A 199 48.15 -11.09 -3.70
C ALA A 199 47.29 -9.88 -3.31
N PHE A 200 46.05 -10.11 -2.86
CA PHE A 200 45.18 -9.03 -2.38
C PHE A 200 45.73 -8.36 -1.11
N THR A 201 46.27 -9.11 -0.14
CA THR A 201 46.90 -8.53 1.06
C THR A 201 48.10 -7.64 0.70
N LYS A 202 48.93 -8.07 -0.27
CA LYS A 202 50.05 -7.25 -0.77
C LYS A 202 49.57 -5.96 -1.44
N LEU A 203 48.51 -6.05 -2.24
CA LEU A 203 47.90 -4.86 -2.86
C LEU A 203 47.29 -3.93 -1.79
N LEU A 204 46.65 -4.47 -0.76
CA LEU A 204 46.10 -3.69 0.35
C LEU A 204 47.19 -2.87 1.02
N GLY A 205 48.31 -3.50 1.43
CA GLY A 205 49.42 -2.78 2.06
C GLY A 205 49.98 -1.64 1.20
N GLY A 206 50.04 -1.83 -0.12
CA GLY A 206 50.43 -0.77 -1.06
C GLY A 206 49.41 0.36 -1.16
N VAL A 207 48.11 0.05 -1.19
CA VAL A 207 47.03 1.06 -1.22
C VAL A 207 46.94 1.83 0.10
N SER A 208 46.96 1.14 1.23
CA SER A 208 46.94 1.74 2.58
C SER A 208 48.13 2.68 2.79
N SER A 209 49.34 2.28 2.36
CA SER A 209 50.51 3.17 2.43
C SER A 209 50.33 4.45 1.61
N LYS A 210 49.77 4.37 0.40
CA LYS A 210 49.46 5.56 -0.41
C LYS A 210 48.35 6.42 0.19
N ARG A 211 47.35 5.81 0.83
CA ARG A 211 46.27 6.52 1.52
C ARG A 211 46.81 7.28 2.75
N VAL A 212 47.63 6.65 3.58
CA VAL A 212 48.28 7.28 4.74
C VAL A 212 49.16 8.45 4.31
N MET A 213 49.98 8.30 3.28
CA MET A 213 50.78 9.41 2.74
C MET A 213 49.91 10.57 2.21
N MET A 214 48.73 10.27 1.67
CA MET A 214 47.78 11.30 1.22
C MET A 214 47.10 12.00 2.41
N GLU A 215 46.80 11.26 3.48
CA GLU A 215 46.29 11.76 4.75
C GLU A 215 47.31 12.68 5.43
N GLU A 216 48.58 12.27 5.49
CA GLU A 216 49.71 13.08 5.96
C GLU A 216 49.85 14.34 5.13
N TYR A 217 49.83 14.26 3.79
CA TYR A 217 49.88 15.45 2.93
C TYR A 217 48.74 16.45 3.20
N LEU A 218 47.51 15.96 3.42
CA LEU A 218 46.37 16.82 3.70
C LEU A 218 46.49 17.47 5.09
N ASN A 219 46.92 16.71 6.09
CA ASN A 219 47.22 17.22 7.43
C ASN A 219 48.37 18.22 7.40
N ASP A 220 49.46 17.95 6.69
CA ASP A 220 50.61 18.84 6.58
C ASP A 220 50.25 20.13 5.83
N SER A 221 49.47 20.04 4.76
CA SER A 221 48.96 21.21 4.04
C SER A 221 48.07 22.07 4.93
N TYR A 222 47.26 21.42 5.78
CA TYR A 222 46.42 22.08 6.77
C TYR A 222 47.24 22.74 7.88
N ILE A 223 48.20 22.02 8.49
CA ILE A 223 49.09 22.52 9.54
C ILE A 223 49.97 23.65 9.02
N LYS A 224 50.48 23.56 7.79
CA LYS A 224 51.21 24.66 7.13
C LYS A 224 50.35 25.90 7.02
N SER A 225 49.06 25.76 6.72
CA SER A 225 48.14 26.90 6.72
C SER A 225 47.94 27.55 8.10
N LEU A 226 48.38 26.87 9.17
CA LEU A 226 48.26 27.26 10.58
C LEU A 226 49.63 27.44 11.27
N SER A 227 50.72 27.63 10.51
CA SER A 227 52.09 27.54 11.04
C SER A 227 52.52 28.69 11.97
N ASN A 228 51.74 29.75 12.11
CA ASN A 228 52.07 30.88 12.98
C ASN A 228 51.76 30.53 14.44
N ARG A 229 52.61 30.96 15.40
CA ARG A 229 52.41 30.73 16.85
C ARG A 229 51.02 31.14 17.34
N ARG A 230 50.45 32.21 16.77
CA ARG A 230 49.08 32.68 17.03
C ARG A 230 48.05 31.61 16.69
N ASP A 231 48.14 31.00 15.52
CA ASP A 231 47.16 30.03 15.02
C ASP A 231 47.25 28.71 15.81
N GLN A 232 48.46 28.31 16.22
CA GLN A 232 48.66 27.15 17.10
C GLN A 232 48.02 27.35 18.48
N LEU A 233 48.11 28.56 19.05
CA LEU A 233 47.42 28.91 20.29
C LEU A 233 45.89 28.94 20.11
N LEU A 234 45.40 29.45 18.97
CA LEU A 234 43.97 29.43 18.64
C LEU A 234 43.45 28.00 18.44
N LEU A 235 44.25 27.10 17.86
CA LEU A 235 43.91 25.69 17.73
C LEU A 235 43.83 25.00 19.10
N LEU A 236 44.81 25.22 19.98
CA LEU A 236 44.80 24.71 21.36
C LEU A 236 43.61 25.26 22.17
N GLY A 237 43.22 26.51 21.92
CA GLY A 237 42.05 27.14 22.53
C GLY A 237 40.70 26.74 21.92
N ASN A 238 40.65 25.83 20.94
CA ASN A 238 39.43 25.44 20.21
C ASN A 238 38.72 26.63 19.51
N PHE A 239 39.50 27.59 19.00
CA PHE A 239 39.02 28.68 18.15
C PHE A 239 39.17 28.35 16.65
N LEU A 240 40.04 27.41 16.29
CA LEU A 240 40.17 26.88 14.94
C LEU A 240 39.70 25.41 14.90
N PRO A 241 39.08 24.96 13.80
CA PRO A 241 38.56 23.59 13.71
C PRO A 241 39.70 22.56 13.74
N ILE A 242 39.44 21.39 14.33
CA ILE A 242 40.29 20.22 14.15
C ILE A 242 39.81 19.50 12.89
N LEU A 243 40.74 19.19 11.98
CA LEU A 243 40.42 18.53 10.72
C LEU A 243 39.86 17.13 10.98
N THR A 244 38.63 16.88 10.53
CA THR A 244 38.00 15.55 10.56
C THR A 244 37.83 14.99 9.16
N VAL A 245 37.63 13.66 9.05
CA VAL A 245 37.33 13.01 7.76
C VAL A 245 36.04 13.58 7.13
N MET A 246 35.04 13.90 7.95
CA MET A 246 33.80 14.56 7.53
C MET A 246 34.08 15.91 6.85
N ASP A 247 35.01 16.69 7.40
CA ASP A 247 35.38 17.98 6.80
C ASP A 247 36.10 17.80 5.47
N LEU A 248 37.00 16.81 5.37
CA LEU A 248 37.66 16.47 4.11
C LEU A 248 36.64 16.12 3.04
N VAL A 249 35.66 15.27 3.36
CA VAL A 249 34.59 14.89 2.43
C VAL A 249 33.77 16.11 2.03
N GLN A 250 33.37 16.97 2.96
CA GLN A 250 32.61 18.20 2.67
C GLN A 250 33.39 19.18 1.80
N CYS A 251 34.69 19.38 2.06
CA CYS A 251 35.58 20.23 1.26
C CYS A 251 35.68 19.77 -0.21
N SER A 252 35.32 18.52 -0.52
CA SER A 252 35.34 18.01 -1.90
C SER A 252 34.27 18.65 -2.80
N PHE A 253 33.20 19.17 -2.21
CA PHE A 253 32.04 19.74 -2.91
C PHE A 253 31.50 21.06 -2.35
N ASP A 254 31.86 21.47 -1.13
CA ASP A 254 31.44 22.72 -0.51
C ASP A 254 32.61 23.71 -0.35
N GLU A 255 32.52 24.81 -1.09
CA GLU A 255 33.55 25.85 -1.10
C GLU A 255 33.51 26.72 0.18
N GLU A 256 32.36 26.86 0.83
CA GLU A 256 32.21 27.61 2.09
C GLU A 256 32.98 26.90 3.21
N THR A 257 32.78 25.59 3.34
CA THR A 257 33.54 24.74 4.27
C THR A 257 35.04 24.81 4.00
N LEU A 258 35.46 24.75 2.73
CA LEU A 258 36.88 24.83 2.37
C LEU A 258 37.50 26.19 2.73
N ARG A 259 36.77 27.28 2.56
CA ARG A 259 37.21 28.65 2.94
C ARG A 259 37.30 28.83 4.45
N ALA A 260 36.33 28.29 5.20
CA ALA A 260 36.33 28.35 6.65
C ALA A 260 37.45 27.51 7.27
N LEU A 261 37.73 26.34 6.68
CA LEU A 261 38.75 25.43 7.16
C LEU A 261 40.16 25.91 6.83
N ALA A 262 40.40 26.40 5.61
CA ALA A 262 41.73 26.82 5.15
C ALA A 262 41.74 28.25 4.60
N PRO A 263 41.52 29.28 5.46
CA PRO A 263 41.39 30.66 5.03
C PRO A 263 42.67 31.21 4.39
N LYS A 264 43.85 30.77 4.86
CA LYS A 264 45.17 31.25 4.40
C LYS A 264 45.72 30.58 3.14
N LEU A 265 45.05 29.55 2.62
CA LEU A 265 45.44 28.96 1.34
C LEU A 265 45.05 29.89 0.19
N SER A 266 45.97 30.12 -0.76
CA SER A 266 45.63 30.79 -2.03
C SER A 266 44.55 30.03 -2.79
N GLU A 267 43.83 30.68 -3.70
CA GLU A 267 42.82 30.03 -4.52
C GLU A 267 43.38 28.84 -5.33
N ARG A 268 44.58 28.99 -5.90
CA ARG A 268 45.30 27.89 -6.57
C ARG A 268 45.67 26.76 -5.61
N ALA A 269 46.06 27.09 -4.38
CA ALA A 269 46.38 26.08 -3.35
C ALA A 269 45.13 25.34 -2.87
N ARG A 270 43.98 26.01 -2.72
CA ARG A 270 42.70 25.38 -2.39
C ARG A 270 42.25 24.41 -3.49
N GLN A 271 42.41 24.77 -4.76
CA GLN A 271 42.14 23.84 -5.88
C GLN A 271 43.06 22.61 -5.85
N LYS A 272 44.34 22.78 -5.54
CA LYS A 272 45.27 21.64 -5.34
C LYS A 272 44.89 20.79 -4.14
N PHE A 273 44.52 21.41 -3.02
CA PHE A 273 44.05 20.73 -1.82
C PHE A 273 42.80 19.90 -2.11
N ARG A 274 41.80 20.48 -2.78
CA ARG A 274 40.58 19.78 -3.25
C ARG A 274 40.90 18.61 -4.19
N ALA A 275 41.83 18.77 -5.11
CA ALA A 275 42.29 17.68 -5.97
C ALA A 275 42.98 16.56 -5.17
N GLY A 276 43.72 16.92 -4.11
CA GLY A 276 44.28 15.98 -3.14
C GLY A 276 43.19 15.23 -2.37
N ILE A 277 42.13 15.92 -1.93
CA ILE A 277 40.97 15.31 -1.27
C ILE A 277 40.29 14.28 -2.17
N HIS A 278 40.02 14.63 -3.44
CA HIS A 278 39.46 13.67 -4.40
C HIS A 278 40.35 12.43 -4.52
N ARG A 279 41.67 12.60 -4.48
CA ARG A 279 42.64 11.50 -4.53
C ARG A 279 42.60 10.62 -3.29
N TYR A 280 42.52 11.23 -2.11
CA TYR A 280 42.37 10.55 -0.84
C TYR A 280 41.08 9.70 -0.82
N MET A 281 39.95 10.30 -1.20
CA MET A 281 38.66 9.63 -1.27
C MET A 281 38.67 8.45 -2.28
N GLU A 282 39.27 8.62 -3.46
CA GLU A 282 39.43 7.53 -4.43
C GLU A 282 40.25 6.36 -3.87
N LEU A 283 41.27 6.65 -3.05
CA LEU A 283 42.09 5.64 -2.37
C LEU A 283 41.31 4.93 -1.26
N CYS A 284 40.47 5.63 -0.48
CA CYS A 284 39.60 5.02 0.52
C CYS A 284 38.65 3.99 -0.12
N VAL A 285 38.00 4.36 -1.23
CA VAL A 285 37.11 3.43 -1.95
C VAL A 285 37.86 2.22 -2.51
N LEU A 286 39.11 2.42 -2.98
CA LEU A 286 39.95 1.32 -3.45
C LEU A 286 40.42 0.41 -2.31
N GLU A 287 40.76 0.98 -1.16
CA GLU A 287 41.10 0.25 0.06
C GLU A 287 39.93 -0.64 0.48
N ASP A 288 38.73 -0.05 0.63
CA ASP A 288 37.49 -0.77 0.96
C ASP A 288 37.21 -1.91 -0.03
N LYS A 289 37.45 -1.69 -1.33
CA LYS A 289 37.30 -2.74 -2.36
C LYS A 289 38.26 -3.91 -2.13
N VAL A 290 39.52 -3.64 -1.86
CA VAL A 290 40.52 -4.70 -1.63
C VAL A 290 40.21 -5.43 -0.33
N GLU A 291 39.76 -4.74 0.71
CA GLU A 291 39.26 -5.36 1.94
C GLU A 291 38.06 -6.28 1.69
N ARG A 292 37.07 -5.84 0.90
CA ARG A 292 35.94 -6.69 0.49
C ARG A 292 36.40 -7.93 -0.27
N LEU A 293 37.39 -7.81 -1.16
CA LEU A 293 37.97 -8.96 -1.87
C LEU A 293 38.66 -9.95 -0.91
N ILE A 294 39.43 -9.45 0.07
CA ILE A 294 40.07 -10.28 1.10
C ILE A 294 39.01 -10.97 1.97
N TRP A 295 37.96 -10.24 2.34
CA TRP A 295 36.84 -10.77 3.12
C TRP A 295 36.13 -11.89 2.35
N LYS A 296 35.84 -11.68 1.05
CA LYS A 296 35.28 -12.71 0.17
C LYS A 296 36.20 -13.92 0.05
N ALA A 297 37.51 -13.72 -0.08
CA ALA A 297 38.50 -14.80 -0.16
C ALA A 297 38.59 -15.63 1.13
N LYS A 298 38.49 -14.98 2.31
CA LYS A 298 38.46 -15.66 3.61
C LYS A 298 37.25 -16.57 3.76
N ARG A 299 36.11 -16.18 3.16
CA ARG A 299 34.84 -16.92 3.20
C ARG A 299 34.55 -17.71 1.92
N SER A 300 35.60 -18.18 1.23
CA SER A 300 35.45 -18.97 -0.01
C SER A 300 34.74 -20.31 0.16
N SER A 301 34.61 -20.83 1.38
CA SER A 301 33.76 -21.99 1.69
C SER A 301 32.26 -21.68 1.72
N GLU A 302 31.91 -20.41 1.95
CA GLU A 302 30.52 -19.94 2.06
C GLU A 302 30.09 -19.17 0.81
N LEU A 303 30.98 -18.43 0.16
CA LEU A 303 30.62 -17.51 -0.92
C LEU A 303 30.94 -18.09 -2.30
N SER A 304 30.05 -17.86 -3.26
CA SER A 304 30.28 -18.22 -4.67
C SER A 304 31.40 -17.38 -5.30
N ASP A 305 32.27 -18.03 -6.07
CA ASP A 305 33.33 -17.40 -6.86
C ASP A 305 32.80 -16.29 -7.78
N ALA A 306 31.55 -16.40 -8.25
CA ALA A 306 30.90 -15.40 -9.09
C ALA A 306 30.88 -14.00 -8.44
N GLN A 307 30.67 -13.93 -7.12
CA GLN A 307 30.63 -12.66 -6.39
C GLN A 307 32.00 -11.97 -6.31
N MET A 308 33.08 -12.76 -6.37
CA MET A 308 34.44 -12.23 -6.41
C MET A 308 34.77 -11.74 -7.82
N VAL A 309 34.36 -12.50 -8.85
CA VAL A 309 34.51 -12.09 -10.26
C VAL A 309 33.78 -10.76 -10.52
N GLU A 310 32.55 -10.60 -10.06
CA GLU A 310 31.80 -9.34 -10.16
C GLU A 310 32.56 -8.16 -9.52
N GLU A 311 33.13 -8.35 -8.32
CA GLU A 311 33.90 -7.30 -7.62
C GLU A 311 35.20 -6.93 -8.35
N LEU A 312 35.89 -7.92 -8.93
CA LEU A 312 37.13 -7.71 -9.68
C LEU A 312 36.89 -6.98 -11.01
N LEU A 313 35.77 -7.26 -11.69
CA LEU A 313 35.39 -6.61 -12.94
C LEU A 313 34.86 -5.19 -12.73
N ASN A 314 34.27 -4.91 -11.56
CA ASN A 314 33.79 -3.59 -11.24
C ASN A 314 34.94 -2.58 -11.19
N HIS A 315 34.82 -1.44 -11.87
CA HIS A 315 35.84 -0.39 -11.87
C HIS A 315 35.17 0.95 -12.16
N ARG A 316 35.76 2.05 -11.66
CA ARG A 316 35.14 3.38 -11.82
C ARG A 316 35.20 3.82 -13.30
N GLN A 317 34.05 4.23 -13.84
CA GLN A 317 33.91 4.71 -15.23
C GLN A 317 33.49 6.17 -15.34
N TRP A 318 33.29 6.85 -14.21
CA TRP A 318 32.93 8.26 -14.13
C TRP A 318 34.03 9.07 -13.44
N HIS A 319 34.01 10.40 -13.62
CA HIS A 319 35.04 11.29 -13.10
C HIS A 319 34.64 11.92 -11.76
N SER A 320 35.48 11.71 -10.74
CA SER A 320 35.35 12.27 -9.38
C SER A 320 35.21 13.80 -9.34
N LYS A 321 35.82 14.50 -10.30
CA LYS A 321 35.74 15.97 -10.40
C LYS A 321 34.37 16.45 -10.85
N THR A 322 33.70 15.69 -11.73
CA THR A 322 32.38 16.03 -12.27
C THR A 322 31.29 15.65 -11.28
N PHE A 323 31.46 14.55 -10.53
CA PHE A 323 30.48 14.03 -9.58
C PHE A 323 31.07 13.85 -8.18
N PRO A 324 31.49 14.93 -7.48
CA PRO A 324 32.11 14.82 -6.16
C PRO A 324 31.15 14.28 -5.09
N TYR A 325 29.85 14.53 -5.21
CA TYR A 325 28.82 14.01 -4.29
C TYR A 325 28.67 12.48 -4.40
N TRP A 326 28.84 11.91 -5.60
CA TRP A 326 28.81 10.45 -5.76
C TRP A 326 30.03 9.81 -5.09
N LEU A 327 31.20 10.48 -5.13
CA LEU A 327 32.39 10.00 -4.43
C LEU A 327 32.24 10.11 -2.91
N ALA A 328 31.63 11.18 -2.41
CA ALA A 328 31.29 11.32 -1.00
C ALA A 328 30.38 10.17 -0.54
N PHE A 329 29.35 9.88 -1.33
CA PHE A 329 28.44 8.75 -1.09
C PHE A 329 29.16 7.38 -1.10
N GLU A 330 30.12 7.16 -2.00
CA GLU A 330 30.95 5.95 -2.00
C GLU A 330 31.74 5.79 -0.69
N VAL A 331 32.41 6.86 -0.24
CA VAL A 331 33.25 6.85 0.97
C VAL A 331 32.41 6.66 2.23
N GLU A 332 31.33 7.43 2.40
CA GLU A 332 30.47 7.31 3.58
C GLU A 332 29.70 5.98 3.62
N GLY A 333 29.27 5.50 2.44
CA GLY A 333 28.58 4.23 2.30
C GLY A 333 29.49 3.00 2.30
N ARG A 334 30.82 3.18 2.30
CA ARG A 334 31.84 2.13 2.11
C ARG A 334 31.52 1.21 0.93
N LEU A 335 31.08 1.80 -0.18
CA LEU A 335 30.62 1.11 -1.38
C LEU A 335 31.32 1.64 -2.63
N GLN A 336 31.29 0.86 -3.70
CA GLN A 336 31.74 1.32 -5.02
C GLN A 336 30.57 1.21 -6.01
N ILE A 337 30.24 2.32 -6.66
CA ILE A 337 29.20 2.39 -7.69
C ILE A 337 29.60 1.48 -8.84
N ARG A 338 28.69 0.59 -9.23
CA ARG A 338 28.93 -0.38 -10.32
C ARG A 338 28.80 0.29 -11.68
N HIS A 339 29.50 -0.26 -12.67
CA HIS A 339 29.40 0.22 -14.06
C HIS A 339 27.95 0.27 -14.55
N GLU A 340 27.17 -0.79 -14.34
CA GLU A 340 25.75 -0.86 -14.74
C GLU A 340 24.91 0.24 -14.09
N GLN A 341 25.13 0.49 -12.79
CA GLN A 341 24.42 1.53 -12.03
C GLN A 341 24.74 2.92 -12.58
N TYR A 342 25.99 3.17 -12.96
CA TYR A 342 26.40 4.41 -13.62
C TYR A 342 25.79 4.57 -15.01
N VAL A 343 25.84 3.54 -15.85
CA VAL A 343 25.27 3.57 -17.21
C VAL A 343 23.78 3.90 -17.16
N ILE A 344 23.05 3.30 -16.22
CA ILE A 344 21.62 3.57 -16.04
C ILE A 344 21.37 4.99 -15.53
N ALA A 345 22.10 5.42 -14.50
CA ALA A 345 21.97 6.79 -13.99
C ALA A 345 22.22 7.83 -15.10
N GLN A 346 23.26 7.61 -15.91
CA GLN A 346 23.57 8.47 -17.05
C GLN A 346 22.49 8.42 -18.14
N HIS A 347 21.91 7.25 -18.42
CA HIS A 347 20.81 7.11 -19.37
C HIS A 347 19.59 7.94 -18.94
N LEU A 348 19.16 7.79 -17.69
CA LEU A 348 18.00 8.50 -17.13
C LEU A 348 18.24 10.01 -17.05
N ILE A 349 19.45 10.45 -16.70
CA ILE A 349 19.83 11.86 -16.70
C ILE A 349 19.74 12.48 -18.11
N ASN A 350 20.18 11.73 -19.13
CA ASN A 350 20.25 12.24 -20.50
C ASN A 350 18.94 12.11 -21.29
N ARG A 351 17.99 11.29 -20.82
CA ARG A 351 16.73 10.99 -21.52
C ARG A 351 15.54 11.08 -20.56
N PRO A 352 15.04 12.29 -20.25
CA PRO A 352 13.82 12.44 -19.48
C PRO A 352 12.65 11.75 -20.21
N GLY A 353 11.71 11.17 -19.45
CA GLY A 353 10.61 10.35 -19.98
C GLY A 353 10.93 8.86 -20.11
N THR A 354 12.13 8.43 -19.71
CA THR A 354 12.55 7.02 -19.78
C THR A 354 12.51 6.32 -18.42
N VAL A 355 12.11 5.04 -18.45
CA VAL A 355 12.17 4.12 -17.30
C VAL A 355 13.02 2.92 -17.70
N CYS A 356 13.84 2.42 -16.77
CA CYS A 356 14.69 1.24 -17.03
C CYS A 356 14.27 0.06 -16.14
N GLN A 357 14.32 -1.15 -16.70
CA GLN A 357 14.22 -2.42 -16.00
C GLN A 357 15.52 -2.71 -15.27
N LEU A 358 15.38 -3.08 -14.00
CA LEU A 358 16.51 -3.56 -13.21
C LEU A 358 16.07 -4.78 -12.41
N ASN A 359 16.90 -5.82 -12.42
CA ASN A 359 16.64 -6.97 -11.56
C ASN A 359 16.74 -6.59 -10.08
N MET A 360 15.96 -7.26 -9.26
CA MET A 360 15.98 -7.04 -7.81
C MET A 360 17.38 -7.29 -7.22
N GLY A 361 17.72 -6.54 -6.18
CA GLY A 361 19.03 -6.66 -5.51
C GLY A 361 20.20 -6.02 -6.26
N ARG A 362 19.97 -5.37 -7.42
CA ARG A 362 21.01 -4.61 -8.15
C ARG A 362 21.24 -3.18 -7.60
N GLY A 363 20.54 -2.80 -6.53
CA GLY A 363 20.76 -1.54 -5.80
C GLY A 363 19.99 -0.33 -6.34
N LYS A 364 18.76 -0.51 -6.83
CA LYS A 364 17.89 0.59 -7.32
C LYS A 364 17.70 1.69 -6.27
N THR A 365 17.05 1.33 -5.16
CA THR A 365 16.72 2.24 -4.07
C THR A 365 17.95 2.63 -3.25
N ARG A 366 18.94 1.75 -3.14
CA ARG A 366 20.12 1.95 -2.29
C ARG A 366 21.30 2.66 -2.96
N VAL A 367 21.37 2.72 -4.29
CA VAL A 367 22.51 3.31 -5.00
C VAL A 367 22.04 4.27 -6.10
N ILE A 368 21.18 3.82 -7.01
CA ILE A 368 20.83 4.61 -8.20
C ILE A 368 19.92 5.79 -7.84
N LEU A 369 18.89 5.59 -7.01
CA LEU A 369 18.06 6.70 -6.51
C LEU A 369 18.89 7.78 -5.79
N PRO A 370 19.76 7.44 -4.81
CA PRO A 370 20.72 8.37 -4.24
C PRO A 370 21.55 9.13 -5.27
N MET A 371 22.07 8.45 -6.30
CA MET A 371 22.84 9.09 -7.37
C MET A 371 22.02 10.15 -8.13
N LEU A 372 20.77 9.82 -8.49
CA LEU A 372 19.85 10.73 -9.18
C LEU A 372 19.48 11.93 -8.29
N PHE A 373 19.17 11.68 -7.02
CA PHE A 373 18.82 12.74 -6.07
C PHE A 373 19.97 13.71 -5.84
N LEU A 374 21.18 13.19 -5.63
CA LEU A 374 22.38 14.01 -5.47
C LEU A 374 22.71 14.82 -6.73
N TYR A 375 22.42 14.28 -7.92
CA TYR A 375 22.62 14.98 -9.19
C TYR A 375 21.61 16.11 -9.38
N TYR A 376 20.31 15.83 -9.29
CA TYR A 376 19.26 16.81 -9.59
C TYR A 376 19.15 17.93 -8.56
N THR A 377 19.34 17.63 -7.28
CA THR A 377 19.26 18.64 -6.21
C THR A 377 20.45 19.61 -6.19
N ARG A 378 21.57 19.26 -6.83
CA ARG A 378 22.81 20.06 -6.83
C ARG A 378 23.06 20.80 -8.14
N ASN A 379 22.63 20.26 -9.28
CA ASN A 379 22.80 20.91 -10.59
C ASN A 379 21.81 22.06 -10.86
N LEU A 380 21.33 22.74 -9.81
CA LEU A 380 20.47 23.93 -9.85
C LEU A 380 19.34 23.84 -10.88
N CYS A 381 18.69 22.67 -10.97
CA CYS A 381 17.39 22.62 -11.60
C CYS A 381 16.45 23.52 -10.76
N SER A 382 15.70 24.40 -11.42
CA SER A 382 14.65 25.21 -10.77
C SER A 382 13.47 24.37 -10.26
N LYS A 383 13.62 23.04 -10.18
CA LYS A 383 12.58 22.06 -9.93
C LYS A 383 12.87 21.27 -8.65
N VAL A 384 11.82 20.91 -7.93
CA VAL A 384 11.84 20.04 -6.76
C VAL A 384 11.86 18.58 -7.22
N VAL A 385 12.78 17.78 -6.69
CA VAL A 385 12.81 16.34 -6.96
C VAL A 385 11.71 15.68 -6.16
N ARG A 386 10.73 15.06 -6.84
CA ARG A 386 9.61 14.34 -6.23
C ARG A 386 9.80 12.84 -6.46
N ALA A 387 10.07 12.10 -5.40
CA ALA A 387 10.26 10.67 -5.43
C ALA A 387 8.97 9.93 -5.04
N HIS A 388 8.48 9.09 -5.96
CA HIS A 388 7.28 8.28 -5.76
C HIS A 388 7.67 6.87 -5.32
N PHE A 389 7.10 6.42 -4.20
CA PHE A 389 7.26 5.05 -3.70
C PHE A 389 5.89 4.46 -3.39
N LEU A 390 5.76 3.14 -3.52
CA LEU A 390 4.61 2.42 -2.99
C LEU A 390 4.53 2.60 -1.46
N SER A 391 3.34 2.79 -0.91
CA SER A 391 3.13 2.98 0.53
C SER A 391 3.82 1.94 1.44
N PRO A 392 3.84 0.63 1.11
CA PRO A 392 4.59 -0.36 1.89
C PRO A 392 6.12 -0.12 1.94
N LEU A 393 6.70 0.49 0.90
CA LEU A 393 8.15 0.75 0.77
C LEU A 393 8.57 2.10 1.36
N LEU A 394 7.62 3.02 1.56
CA LEU A 394 7.87 4.40 1.97
C LEU A 394 8.70 4.48 3.27
N SER A 395 8.36 3.64 4.26
CA SER A 395 9.01 3.64 5.57
C SER A 395 10.47 3.18 5.51
N GLU A 396 10.78 2.13 4.74
CA GLU A 396 12.14 1.62 4.54
C GLU A 396 12.96 2.61 3.72
N ALA A 397 12.41 3.09 2.60
CA ALA A 397 13.06 4.07 1.74
C ALA A 397 13.43 5.32 2.53
N ARG A 398 12.49 5.88 3.29
CA ARG A 398 12.74 7.05 4.15
C ARG A 398 13.86 6.79 5.16
N GLN A 399 13.85 5.67 5.87
CA GLN A 399 14.86 5.39 6.89
C GLN A 399 16.26 5.24 6.26
N PHE A 400 16.34 4.62 5.08
CA PHE A 400 17.57 4.54 4.31
C PHE A 400 18.05 5.93 3.87
N MET A 401 17.18 6.71 3.22
CA MET A 401 17.54 8.05 2.72
C MET A 401 17.92 9.00 3.87
N HIS A 402 17.24 8.92 5.02
CA HIS A 402 17.63 9.69 6.20
C HIS A 402 19.05 9.34 6.64
N ARG A 403 19.39 8.05 6.75
CA ARG A 403 20.72 7.61 7.22
C ARG A 403 21.85 7.99 6.24
N TYR A 404 21.61 7.85 4.94
CA TYR A 404 22.68 7.95 3.94
C TYR A 404 22.71 9.28 3.16
N LEU A 405 21.64 10.09 3.23
CA LEU A 405 21.55 11.39 2.54
C LEU A 405 21.32 12.55 3.50
N SER A 406 20.39 12.43 4.47
CA SER A 406 20.11 13.51 5.44
C SER A 406 21.16 13.59 6.55
N ALA A 407 21.47 12.47 7.19
CA ALA A 407 22.49 12.35 8.23
C ALA A 407 23.91 12.14 7.67
N SER A 408 24.14 12.61 6.44
CA SER A 408 25.41 12.50 5.71
C SER A 408 26.17 13.83 5.69
N SER A 409 27.41 13.83 5.17
CA SER A 409 28.15 15.07 4.86
C SER A 409 27.34 16.04 4.00
N VAL A 410 26.45 15.54 3.15
CA VAL A 410 25.70 16.30 2.15
C VAL A 410 24.47 17.01 2.74
N ARG A 411 23.90 16.49 3.85
CA ARG A 411 22.74 17.06 4.56
C ARG A 411 21.53 17.36 3.68
N LEU A 412 21.07 16.34 2.95
CA LEU A 412 19.94 16.51 2.04
C LEU A 412 18.61 16.58 2.81
N SER A 413 17.83 17.62 2.56
CA SER A 413 16.51 17.78 3.21
C SER A 413 15.49 16.85 2.55
N ILE A 414 14.78 16.08 3.37
CA ILE A 414 13.73 15.14 2.94
C ILE A 414 12.41 15.61 3.52
N PHE A 415 11.40 15.74 2.66
CA PHE A 415 10.06 16.19 3.02
C PHE A 415 9.04 15.14 2.61
N GLU A 416 8.34 14.57 3.59
CA GLU A 416 7.23 13.65 3.39
C GLU A 416 5.91 14.43 3.43
N GLN A 417 5.05 14.22 2.44
CA GLN A 417 3.72 14.85 2.36
C GLN A 417 2.63 13.77 2.28
N PRO A 418 2.27 13.14 3.41
CA PRO A 418 1.11 12.27 3.45
C PRO A 418 -0.15 13.13 3.36
N PHE A 419 -0.95 12.92 2.33
CA PHE A 419 -2.21 13.64 2.15
C PHE A 419 -3.35 12.66 1.90
N HIS A 420 -4.52 12.92 2.47
CA HIS A 420 -5.73 12.13 2.30
C HIS A 420 -6.94 13.06 2.37
N ARG A 421 -8.08 12.63 1.82
CA ARG A 421 -9.28 13.47 1.65
C ARG A 421 -9.75 14.23 2.91
N GLN A 422 -9.60 13.62 4.09
CA GLN A 422 -10.08 14.13 5.39
C GLN A 422 -9.26 15.29 5.95
N ILE A 423 -8.10 15.60 5.37
CA ILE A 423 -7.30 16.72 5.82
C ILE A 423 -8.01 18.01 5.43
N ASP A 424 -8.48 18.75 6.43
CA ASP A 424 -8.97 20.10 6.23
C ASP A 424 -7.86 21.03 5.74
N LEU A 425 -8.08 21.71 4.63
CA LEU A 425 -7.18 22.70 4.10
C LEU A 425 -7.71 24.10 4.41
N ASP A 426 -6.89 24.91 5.06
CA ASP A 426 -7.09 26.35 5.20
C ASP A 426 -5.94 27.09 4.51
N ALA A 427 -6.11 28.39 4.26
CA ALA A 427 -5.10 29.21 3.60
C ALA A 427 -3.72 29.10 4.28
N ARG A 428 -3.69 29.02 5.62
CA ARG A 428 -2.45 28.92 6.40
C ARG A 428 -1.75 27.58 6.21
N ARG A 429 -2.47 26.46 6.18
CA ARG A 429 -1.93 25.11 5.94
C ARG A 429 -1.37 25.01 4.52
N LEU A 430 -2.03 25.63 3.54
CA LEU A 430 -1.51 25.72 2.18
C LEU A 430 -0.26 26.56 2.08
N GLU A 431 -0.23 27.72 2.74
CA GLU A 431 0.99 28.55 2.84
C GLU A 431 2.16 27.75 3.44
N ILE A 432 1.92 26.94 4.46
CA ILE A 432 2.95 26.06 5.05
C ILE A 432 3.49 25.06 4.01
N ILE A 433 2.61 24.40 3.25
CA ILE A 433 3.02 23.45 2.20
C ILE A 433 3.83 24.18 1.11
N ARG A 434 3.34 25.33 0.64
CA ARG A 434 4.01 26.16 -0.37
C ARG A 434 5.40 26.61 0.11
N ASP A 435 5.50 27.11 1.33
CA ASP A 435 6.75 27.56 1.94
C ASP A 435 7.76 26.40 2.06
N CYS A 436 7.29 25.21 2.41
CA CYS A 436 8.11 24.00 2.43
C CYS A 436 8.65 23.65 1.03
N LEU A 437 7.81 23.71 -0.01
CA LEU A 437 8.23 23.46 -1.39
C LEU A 437 9.23 24.51 -1.90
N HIS A 438 9.01 25.79 -1.62
CA HIS A 438 9.97 26.85 -1.94
C HIS A 438 11.31 26.66 -1.21
N LYS A 439 11.29 26.24 0.06
CA LYS A 439 12.51 25.91 0.80
C LYS A 439 13.27 24.77 0.13
N LEU A 440 12.59 23.71 -0.33
CA LEU A 440 13.23 22.61 -1.06
C LEU A 440 13.85 23.08 -2.38
N LYS A 441 13.16 23.96 -3.11
CA LYS A 441 13.64 24.55 -4.37
C LYS A 441 14.90 25.41 -4.17
N LEU A 442 14.99 26.16 -3.06
CA LEU A 442 16.14 27.01 -2.75
C LEU A 442 17.33 26.25 -2.15
N SER A 443 17.07 25.32 -1.23
CA SER A 443 18.11 24.62 -0.48
C SER A 443 18.64 23.37 -1.19
N GLY A 444 17.85 22.78 -2.10
CA GLY A 444 18.07 21.48 -2.70
C GLY A 444 17.64 20.36 -1.74
N GLY A 445 16.48 19.77 -2.01
CA GLY A 445 15.92 18.66 -1.23
C GLY A 445 14.98 17.78 -2.05
N ILE A 446 14.45 16.73 -1.42
CA ILE A 446 13.57 15.74 -2.05
C ILE A 446 12.22 15.75 -1.35
N GLN A 447 11.15 15.77 -2.14
CA GLN A 447 9.81 15.43 -1.69
C GLN A 447 9.58 13.93 -1.88
N ILE A 448 9.21 13.22 -0.82
CA ILE A 448 8.85 11.79 -0.87
C ILE A 448 7.33 11.69 -0.75
N VAL A 449 6.70 10.97 -1.68
CA VAL A 449 5.25 10.87 -1.77
C VAL A 449 4.81 9.47 -2.22
N ALA A 450 3.65 9.02 -1.75
CA ALA A 450 2.96 7.84 -2.28
C ALA A 450 1.96 8.29 -3.36
N PRO A 451 1.63 7.45 -4.35
CA PRO A 451 0.74 7.86 -5.44
C PRO A 451 -0.64 8.33 -4.94
N GLU A 452 -1.21 7.65 -3.94
CA GLU A 452 -2.47 8.05 -3.31
C GLU A 452 -2.38 9.45 -2.70
N HIS A 453 -1.28 9.80 -2.02
CA HIS A 453 -1.13 11.11 -1.38
C HIS A 453 -1.17 12.25 -2.40
N ARG A 454 -0.49 12.07 -3.54
CA ARG A 454 -0.49 13.07 -4.60
C ARG A 454 -1.87 13.22 -5.23
N MET A 455 -2.46 12.11 -5.65
CA MET A 455 -3.74 12.13 -6.34
C MET A 455 -4.87 12.61 -5.44
N SER A 456 -4.84 12.30 -4.13
CA SER A 456 -5.79 12.82 -3.15
C SER A 456 -5.72 14.34 -3.04
N LEU A 457 -4.52 14.94 -3.16
CA LEU A 457 -4.37 16.41 -3.17
C LEU A 457 -4.92 17.02 -4.48
N GLU A 458 -4.67 16.37 -5.63
CA GLU A 458 -5.22 16.79 -6.91
C GLU A 458 -6.76 16.69 -6.94
N LEU A 459 -7.34 15.64 -6.36
CA LEU A 459 -8.79 15.49 -6.22
C LEU A 459 -9.38 16.49 -5.20
N LYS A 460 -8.64 16.81 -4.13
CA LYS A 460 -9.07 17.81 -3.14
C LYS A 460 -9.21 19.20 -3.76
N ARG A 461 -8.31 19.56 -4.68
CA ARG A 461 -8.44 20.78 -5.48
C ARG A 461 -9.82 20.79 -6.19
N LEU A 462 -10.18 19.70 -6.86
CA LEU A 462 -11.45 19.63 -7.59
C LEU A 462 -12.67 19.69 -6.65
N GLU A 463 -12.59 19.08 -5.47
CA GLU A 463 -13.63 19.12 -4.43
C GLU A 463 -13.88 20.53 -3.88
N LEU A 464 -12.85 21.37 -3.74
CA LEU A 464 -12.95 22.71 -3.15
C LEU A 464 -13.63 23.75 -4.07
N GLY A 465 -13.93 23.40 -5.33
CA GLY A 465 -14.66 24.29 -6.24
C GLY A 465 -13.90 25.57 -6.62
N SER A 466 -14.59 26.71 -6.59
CA SER A 466 -14.13 28.03 -7.06
C SER A 466 -13.88 29.04 -5.92
N ASP A 467 -13.33 28.58 -4.79
CA ASP A 467 -12.88 29.48 -3.73
C ASP A 467 -11.51 30.08 -4.11
N ASP A 468 -11.53 31.23 -4.80
CA ASP A 468 -10.41 31.73 -5.62
C ASP A 468 -9.05 31.73 -4.90
N CYS A 469 -8.98 32.18 -3.64
CA CYS A 469 -7.69 32.34 -2.93
C CYS A 469 -7.00 31.00 -2.56
N ILE A 470 -7.80 30.00 -2.16
CA ILE A 470 -7.32 28.65 -1.80
C ILE A 470 -6.94 27.88 -3.07
N VAL A 471 -7.76 28.04 -4.11
CA VAL A 471 -7.58 27.37 -5.40
C VAL A 471 -6.32 27.85 -6.11
N ASP A 472 -6.05 29.16 -6.15
CA ASP A 472 -4.85 29.71 -6.78
C ASP A 472 -3.57 29.17 -6.12
N THR A 473 -3.56 29.12 -4.78
CA THR A 473 -2.41 28.59 -4.02
C THR A 473 -2.25 27.08 -4.25
N LEU A 474 -3.35 26.33 -4.37
CA LEU A 474 -3.31 24.91 -4.70
C LEU A 474 -2.83 24.65 -6.13
N ASP A 475 -3.30 25.43 -7.10
CA ASP A 475 -2.88 25.33 -8.49
C ASP A 475 -1.38 25.67 -8.63
N GLU A 476 -0.85 26.61 -7.83
CA GLU A 476 0.60 26.86 -7.71
C GLU A 476 1.36 25.65 -7.11
N ILE A 477 0.83 25.02 -6.05
CA ILE A 477 1.45 23.85 -5.38
C ILE A 477 1.44 22.61 -6.30
N LEU A 478 0.38 22.44 -7.10
CA LEU A 478 0.15 21.30 -7.98
C LEU A 478 0.79 21.47 -9.36
N ASP A 479 1.35 22.64 -9.66
CA ASP A 479 2.02 22.91 -10.94
C ASP A 479 3.13 21.90 -11.22
N ASN A 480 2.91 21.07 -12.25
CA ASN A 480 3.79 19.98 -12.63
C ASN A 480 5.15 20.48 -13.14
N ASP A 481 5.24 21.70 -13.66
CA ASP A 481 6.50 22.24 -14.17
C ASP A 481 7.52 22.49 -13.07
N GLN A 482 7.08 22.58 -11.82
CA GLN A 482 7.94 22.73 -10.66
C GLN A 482 8.62 21.43 -10.23
N PHE A 483 8.21 20.27 -10.76
CA PHE A 483 8.67 18.98 -10.28
C PHE A 483 9.48 18.20 -11.32
N LEU A 484 10.41 17.39 -10.81
CA LEU A 484 11.04 16.29 -11.54
C LEU A 484 10.64 15.00 -10.83
N ASN A 485 9.91 14.13 -11.51
CA ASN A 485 9.40 12.90 -10.91
C ASN A 485 10.41 11.76 -11.05
N VAL A 486 10.75 11.14 -9.92
CA VAL A 486 11.55 9.91 -9.87
C VAL A 486 10.66 8.79 -9.33
N LEU A 487 10.46 7.75 -10.13
CA LEU A 487 9.50 6.68 -9.84
C LEU A 487 10.25 5.38 -9.48
N ASP A 488 9.93 4.76 -8.33
CA ASP A 488 10.42 3.43 -7.96
C ASP A 488 9.31 2.39 -8.13
N GLU A 489 9.61 1.24 -8.72
CA GLU A 489 8.63 0.19 -9.10
C GLU A 489 7.49 0.73 -10.02
N CYS A 490 7.88 1.35 -11.14
CA CYS A 490 6.97 1.93 -12.14
C CYS A 490 5.89 0.97 -12.65
N ASP A 491 6.18 -0.33 -12.74
CA ASP A 491 5.24 -1.38 -13.15
C ASP A 491 4.04 -1.49 -12.22
N ALA A 492 4.23 -1.21 -10.92
CA ALA A 492 3.18 -1.18 -9.92
C ALA A 492 2.57 0.22 -9.77
N LEU A 493 3.39 1.28 -9.76
CA LEU A 493 2.90 2.66 -9.63
C LEU A 493 2.01 3.09 -10.82
N LEU A 494 2.38 2.67 -12.03
CA LEU A 494 1.70 3.03 -13.27
C LEU A 494 0.83 1.88 -13.81
N HIS A 495 0.40 0.97 -12.92
CA HIS A 495 -0.46 -0.13 -13.30
C HIS A 495 -1.81 0.39 -13.82
N HIS A 496 -2.28 -0.11 -14.96
CA HIS A 496 -3.49 0.39 -15.63
C HIS A 496 -4.77 0.26 -14.79
N LYS A 497 -4.84 -0.75 -13.91
CA LYS A 497 -5.92 -0.97 -12.92
C LYS A 497 -5.92 0.01 -11.73
N TYR A 498 -4.88 0.82 -11.57
CA TYR A 498 -4.76 1.68 -10.38
C TYR A 498 -5.59 2.96 -10.54
N HIS A 499 -6.59 3.10 -9.66
CA HIS A 499 -7.56 4.19 -9.64
C HIS A 499 -7.79 4.68 -8.22
N LEU A 500 -7.68 5.99 -8.02
CA LEU A 500 -8.15 6.67 -6.81
C LEU A 500 -9.43 7.45 -7.12
N VAL A 501 -10.49 7.18 -6.38
CA VAL A 501 -11.83 7.71 -6.64
C VAL A 501 -12.38 8.45 -5.41
N TYR A 502 -12.87 9.67 -5.61
CA TYR A 502 -13.66 10.42 -4.64
C TYR A 502 -15.14 10.36 -5.01
N ALA A 503 -15.96 9.90 -4.08
CA ALA A 503 -17.40 9.99 -4.15
C ALA A 503 -17.87 11.46 -4.02
N VAL A 504 -18.83 11.87 -4.86
CA VAL A 504 -19.37 13.24 -4.92
C VAL A 504 -20.90 13.22 -4.81
N GLY A 505 -21.45 14.15 -4.03
CA GLY A 505 -22.88 14.25 -3.74
C GLY A 505 -23.28 13.57 -2.44
N THR A 506 -24.58 13.59 -2.15
CA THR A 506 -25.14 12.93 -0.96
C THR A 506 -25.28 11.42 -1.18
N SER A 507 -25.01 10.64 -0.15
CA SER A 507 -25.26 9.20 -0.11
C SER A 507 -26.74 8.89 -0.44
N ILE A 508 -26.98 8.01 -1.42
CA ILE A 508 -28.31 7.55 -1.84
C ILE A 508 -28.41 6.02 -1.77
N PRO A 509 -29.58 5.44 -1.47
CA PRO A 509 -29.75 3.99 -1.47
C PRO A 509 -29.56 3.40 -2.88
N LEU A 510 -29.02 2.19 -2.95
CA LEU A 510 -28.85 1.46 -4.22
C LEU A 510 -30.20 1.22 -4.90
N CYS A 511 -30.29 1.58 -6.19
CA CYS A 511 -31.48 1.34 -7.00
C CYS A 511 -31.75 -0.17 -7.15
N SER A 512 -33.01 -0.57 -6.88
CA SER A 512 -33.45 -1.97 -6.87
C SER A 512 -32.55 -2.88 -6.02
N GLY A 513 -32.11 -2.39 -4.86
CA GLY A 513 -31.23 -3.14 -3.96
C GLY A 513 -31.83 -4.49 -3.55
N ILE A 514 -33.09 -4.49 -3.12
CA ILE A 514 -33.81 -5.69 -2.65
C ILE A 514 -33.81 -6.78 -3.71
N GLU A 515 -34.16 -6.42 -4.94
CA GLU A 515 -34.26 -7.34 -6.06
C GLU A 515 -32.89 -7.93 -6.44
N ARG A 516 -31.82 -7.13 -6.37
CA ARG A 516 -30.43 -7.58 -6.64
C ARG A 516 -29.96 -8.62 -5.66
N TRP A 517 -29.99 -8.31 -4.35
CA TRP A 517 -29.46 -9.25 -3.36
C TRP A 517 -30.37 -10.47 -3.18
N LYS A 518 -31.69 -10.34 -3.37
CA LYS A 518 -32.60 -11.51 -3.39
C LYS A 518 -32.34 -12.44 -4.57
N ALA A 519 -32.10 -11.90 -5.77
CA ALA A 519 -31.69 -12.69 -6.92
C ALA A 519 -30.35 -13.42 -6.68
N ALA A 520 -29.39 -12.75 -6.05
CA ALA A 520 -28.10 -13.35 -5.68
C ALA A 520 -28.24 -14.45 -4.62
N GLU A 521 -29.01 -14.22 -3.55
CA GLU A 521 -29.32 -15.21 -2.51
C GLU A 521 -29.95 -16.47 -3.12
N ALA A 522 -30.95 -16.30 -3.99
CA ALA A 522 -31.65 -17.41 -4.63
C ALA A 522 -30.73 -18.28 -5.49
N LEU A 523 -29.87 -17.64 -6.31
CA LEU A 523 -28.91 -18.37 -7.13
C LEU A 523 -27.82 -19.07 -6.29
N LEU A 524 -27.32 -18.43 -5.23
CA LEU A 524 -26.34 -19.05 -4.34
C LEU A 524 -26.92 -20.21 -3.53
N HIS A 525 -28.21 -20.18 -3.19
CA HIS A 525 -28.92 -21.32 -2.60
C HIS A 525 -29.03 -22.50 -3.58
N VAL A 526 -29.30 -22.23 -4.86
CA VAL A 526 -29.30 -23.27 -5.90
C VAL A 526 -27.90 -23.88 -6.09
N VAL A 527 -26.84 -23.07 -5.99
CA VAL A 527 -25.45 -23.55 -6.05
C VAL A 527 -25.05 -24.36 -4.80
N SER A 528 -25.65 -24.05 -3.64
CA SER A 528 -25.33 -24.75 -2.40
C SER A 528 -26.00 -26.11 -2.28
N ASP A 529 -27.08 -26.38 -3.03
CA ASP A 529 -27.77 -27.66 -3.04
C ASP A 529 -26.85 -28.81 -3.51
N GLN A 530 -26.79 -29.85 -2.69
CA GLN A 530 -25.98 -31.05 -2.89
C GLN A 530 -26.85 -32.29 -3.06
N SER A 531 -28.15 -32.15 -3.26
CA SER A 531 -29.03 -33.27 -3.58
C SER A 531 -28.51 -34.04 -4.81
N LEU A 532 -28.71 -35.36 -4.84
CA LEU A 532 -28.34 -36.19 -5.99
C LEU A 532 -29.23 -35.91 -7.21
N GLU A 533 -30.39 -35.32 -6.99
CA GLU A 533 -31.38 -34.96 -8.00
C GLU A 533 -31.12 -33.58 -8.63
N SER A 534 -30.35 -32.70 -7.94
CA SER A 534 -30.02 -31.37 -8.43
C SER A 534 -29.23 -31.40 -9.74
N ARG A 535 -29.76 -30.69 -10.75
CA ARG A 535 -29.10 -30.53 -12.05
C ARG A 535 -27.79 -29.79 -11.92
N VAL A 536 -27.75 -28.78 -11.04
CA VAL A 536 -26.59 -27.94 -10.78
C VAL A 536 -25.48 -28.72 -10.09
N ALA A 537 -25.82 -29.52 -9.07
CA ALA A 537 -24.85 -30.38 -8.39
C ALA A 537 -24.15 -31.36 -9.34
N ARG A 538 -24.88 -31.92 -10.32
CA ARG A 538 -24.32 -32.82 -11.35
C ARG A 538 -23.26 -32.13 -12.20
N VAL A 539 -23.52 -30.90 -12.66
CA VAL A 539 -22.56 -30.12 -13.47
C VAL A 539 -21.36 -29.73 -12.60
N LEU A 540 -21.57 -29.25 -11.38
CA LEU A 540 -20.49 -28.84 -10.48
C LEU A 540 -19.57 -30.00 -10.06
N ARG A 541 -20.11 -31.22 -9.89
CA ARG A 541 -19.33 -32.44 -9.59
C ARG A 541 -18.53 -32.97 -10.77
N THR A 542 -18.82 -32.50 -11.99
CA THR A 542 -18.03 -32.86 -13.15
C THR A 542 -16.59 -32.43 -12.90
N ALA A 543 -15.66 -33.35 -13.17
CA ALA A 543 -14.25 -33.11 -12.94
C ALA A 543 -13.83 -31.79 -13.60
N HIS A 544 -13.10 -30.97 -12.85
CA HIS A 544 -12.49 -29.73 -13.33
C HIS A 544 -13.45 -28.54 -13.55
N VAL A 545 -14.73 -28.63 -13.18
CA VAL A 545 -15.69 -27.50 -13.27
C VAL A 545 -15.69 -26.65 -12.00
N SER A 546 -15.58 -27.29 -10.83
CA SER A 546 -15.58 -26.63 -9.54
C SER A 546 -14.65 -27.31 -8.54
N SER A 547 -14.33 -26.62 -7.45
CA SER A 547 -13.59 -27.13 -6.30
C SER A 547 -14.41 -26.92 -5.03
N PHE A 548 -14.35 -27.88 -4.10
CA PHE A 548 -15.02 -27.82 -2.80
C PHE A 548 -13.99 -27.88 -1.68
N ALA A 549 -14.20 -27.13 -0.60
CA ALA A 549 -13.33 -27.18 0.57
C ALA A 549 -13.89 -28.15 1.63
N PRO A 550 -13.12 -29.14 2.10
CA PRO A 550 -13.60 -30.12 3.08
C PRO A 550 -13.98 -29.50 4.44
N ASP A 551 -13.42 -28.33 4.77
CA ASP A 551 -13.69 -27.57 6.01
C ASP A 551 -15.15 -27.14 6.20
N TYR A 552 -15.98 -27.27 5.16
CA TYR A 552 -17.40 -26.89 5.17
C TYR A 552 -18.31 -28.06 5.51
N SER A 553 -17.84 -29.32 5.42
CA SER A 553 -18.68 -30.51 5.57
C SER A 553 -19.26 -30.70 6.98
N THR A 554 -18.66 -30.07 7.99
CA THR A 554 -19.09 -30.14 9.40
C THR A 554 -19.99 -28.98 9.81
N ARG A 555 -20.26 -28.02 8.93
CA ARG A 555 -21.04 -26.81 9.21
C ARG A 555 -22.51 -27.05 8.85
N LEU A 556 -23.41 -26.79 9.80
CA LEU A 556 -24.86 -27.00 9.62
C LEU A 556 -25.49 -25.86 8.81
N GLY A 557 -26.35 -26.19 7.85
CA GLY A 557 -27.08 -25.21 7.02
C GLY A 557 -26.17 -24.24 6.25
N ALA A 558 -24.92 -24.61 6.01
CA ALA A 558 -23.89 -23.72 5.52
C ALA A 558 -23.65 -23.85 4.01
N TYR A 559 -23.08 -22.80 3.43
CA TYR A 559 -22.54 -22.84 2.08
C TYR A 559 -21.46 -23.93 2.00
N ASN A 560 -21.47 -24.73 0.94
CA ASN A 560 -20.57 -25.87 0.75
C ASN A 560 -19.14 -25.47 0.31
N GLY A 561 -18.86 -24.18 0.18
CA GLY A 561 -17.55 -23.67 -0.24
C GLY A 561 -17.26 -23.89 -1.72
N THR A 562 -18.29 -24.03 -2.58
CA THR A 562 -18.11 -24.18 -4.03
C THR A 562 -17.36 -22.98 -4.60
N ARG A 563 -16.33 -23.26 -5.40
CA ARG A 563 -15.64 -22.26 -6.22
C ARG A 563 -15.49 -22.81 -7.63
N LEU A 564 -15.72 -21.98 -8.62
CA LEU A 564 -15.53 -22.33 -10.02
C LEU A 564 -14.06 -22.26 -10.40
N THR A 565 -13.61 -23.21 -11.21
CA THR A 565 -12.30 -23.17 -11.87
C THR A 565 -12.34 -22.19 -13.04
N THR A 566 -11.20 -21.59 -13.40
CA THR A 566 -11.13 -20.70 -14.58
C THR A 566 -11.63 -21.41 -15.84
N VAL A 567 -12.46 -20.72 -16.63
CA VAL A 567 -12.95 -21.26 -17.91
C VAL A 567 -11.80 -21.59 -18.84
N VAL A 568 -11.85 -22.78 -19.43
CA VAL A 568 -10.97 -23.23 -20.51
C VAL A 568 -11.84 -23.78 -21.62
N GLU A 569 -11.34 -23.90 -22.85
CA GLU A 569 -12.11 -24.43 -23.99
C GLU A 569 -12.84 -25.73 -23.68
N SER A 570 -12.22 -26.63 -22.89
CA SER A 570 -12.81 -27.91 -22.50
C SER A 570 -13.95 -27.81 -21.48
N THR A 571 -14.09 -26.67 -20.78
CA THR A 571 -15.13 -26.43 -19.77
C THR A 571 -16.20 -25.43 -20.22
N ALA A 572 -16.01 -24.75 -21.36
CA ALA A 572 -16.93 -23.73 -21.88
C ALA A 572 -18.36 -24.26 -22.13
N ALA A 573 -18.48 -25.47 -22.69
CA ALA A 573 -19.80 -26.09 -22.90
C ALA A 573 -20.52 -26.38 -21.57
N GLN A 574 -19.78 -26.82 -20.55
CA GLN A 574 -20.28 -27.10 -19.21
C GLN A 574 -20.65 -25.81 -18.47
N ARG A 575 -20.02 -24.67 -18.78
CA ARG A 575 -20.44 -23.35 -18.28
C ARG A 575 -21.80 -22.94 -18.83
N GLU A 576 -22.02 -23.13 -20.12
CA GLU A 576 -23.32 -22.87 -20.74
C GLU A 576 -24.41 -23.83 -20.24
N GLU A 577 -24.05 -25.09 -19.99
CA GLU A 577 -24.94 -26.05 -19.32
C GLU A 577 -25.26 -25.61 -17.89
N LEU A 578 -24.26 -25.13 -17.12
CA LEU A 578 -24.45 -24.63 -15.76
C LEU A 578 -25.42 -23.45 -15.71
N LYS A 579 -25.29 -22.47 -16.62
CA LYS A 579 -26.21 -21.32 -16.71
C LYS A 579 -27.65 -21.77 -16.92
N LYS A 580 -27.87 -22.72 -17.84
CA LYS A 580 -29.21 -23.30 -18.08
C LYS A 580 -29.72 -24.07 -16.87
N ALA A 581 -28.88 -24.88 -16.24
CA ALA A 581 -29.22 -25.66 -15.06
C ALA A 581 -29.64 -24.75 -13.89
N LEU A 582 -28.90 -23.66 -13.64
CA LEU A 582 -29.22 -22.67 -12.60
C LEU A 582 -30.63 -22.09 -12.76
N VAL A 583 -30.98 -21.66 -13.98
CA VAL A 583 -32.28 -21.05 -14.26
C VAL A 583 -33.41 -22.07 -14.18
N LEU A 584 -33.20 -23.28 -14.70
CA LEU A 584 -34.21 -24.34 -14.65
C LEU A 584 -34.49 -24.79 -13.21
N GLU A 585 -33.45 -24.95 -12.38
CA GLU A 585 -33.61 -25.30 -10.98
C GLU A 585 -34.32 -24.18 -10.20
N LEU A 586 -33.98 -22.92 -10.48
CA LEU A 586 -34.62 -21.77 -9.85
C LEU A 586 -36.10 -21.63 -10.23
N ILE A 587 -36.49 -21.98 -11.46
CA ILE A 587 -37.90 -22.00 -11.88
C ILE A 587 -38.68 -23.09 -11.14
N ASP A 588 -38.08 -24.27 -10.98
CA ASP A 588 -38.75 -25.42 -10.37
C ASP A 588 -38.80 -25.28 -8.82
N HIS A 589 -37.83 -24.61 -8.21
CA HIS A 589 -37.68 -24.40 -6.76
C HIS A 589 -37.56 -22.92 -6.38
N ALA A 590 -38.45 -22.08 -6.92
CA ALA A 590 -38.42 -20.64 -6.67
C ALA A 590 -38.71 -20.30 -5.19
N PRO A 591 -37.92 -19.41 -4.55
CA PRO A 591 -38.25 -18.88 -3.24
C PRO A 591 -39.53 -18.03 -3.30
N PHE A 592 -40.15 -17.77 -2.14
CA PHE A 592 -41.42 -17.03 -2.04
C PHE A 592 -41.43 -15.72 -2.84
N GLU A 593 -40.35 -14.95 -2.75
CA GLU A 593 -40.15 -13.66 -3.41
C GLU A 593 -40.05 -13.78 -4.94
N LEU A 594 -39.74 -14.96 -5.47
CA LEU A 594 -39.59 -15.23 -6.90
C LEU A 594 -40.62 -16.26 -7.42
N MET A 595 -41.72 -16.53 -6.69
CA MET A 595 -42.73 -17.52 -7.11
C MET A 595 -43.37 -17.22 -8.47
N TRP A 596 -43.32 -15.98 -8.96
CA TRP A 596 -43.75 -15.66 -10.31
C TRP A 596 -42.94 -16.45 -11.37
N LEU A 597 -41.68 -16.82 -11.10
CA LEU A 597 -40.87 -17.66 -11.99
C LEU A 597 -41.49 -19.04 -12.19
N SER A 598 -42.01 -19.67 -11.13
CA SER A 598 -42.62 -21.00 -11.23
C SER A 598 -43.98 -20.94 -11.93
N PHE A 599 -44.75 -19.88 -11.68
CA PHE A 599 -46.00 -19.61 -12.39
C PHE A 599 -45.75 -19.46 -13.90
N PHE A 600 -44.94 -18.49 -14.33
CA PHE A 600 -44.67 -18.25 -15.75
C PHE A 600 -43.83 -19.38 -16.38
N GLY A 601 -42.98 -20.05 -15.61
CA GLY A 601 -42.22 -21.22 -16.02
C GLY A 601 -43.08 -22.46 -16.31
N SER A 602 -44.35 -22.46 -15.90
CA SER A 602 -45.34 -23.49 -16.23
C SER A 602 -46.23 -23.12 -17.43
N THR A 603 -46.05 -21.92 -18.00
CA THR A 603 -46.83 -21.41 -19.14
C THR A 603 -46.06 -21.48 -20.46
N SER A 604 -46.66 -21.01 -21.56
CA SER A 604 -45.97 -20.84 -22.86
C SER A 604 -44.76 -19.89 -22.79
N ALA A 605 -44.66 -19.05 -21.75
CA ALA A 605 -43.58 -18.09 -21.57
C ALA A 605 -42.26 -18.72 -21.06
N ARG A 606 -42.24 -20.01 -20.67
CA ARG A 606 -41.05 -20.68 -20.09
C ARG A 606 -39.79 -20.50 -20.95
N ASN A 607 -39.90 -20.74 -22.25
CA ASN A 607 -38.74 -20.67 -23.16
C ASN A 607 -38.24 -19.24 -23.33
N SER A 608 -39.15 -18.26 -23.47
CA SER A 608 -38.80 -16.83 -23.56
C SER A 608 -38.14 -16.34 -22.27
N LEU A 609 -38.60 -16.80 -21.11
CA LEU A 609 -38.02 -16.50 -19.80
C LEU A 609 -36.59 -17.05 -19.65
N ILE A 610 -36.37 -18.32 -20.00
CA ILE A 610 -35.03 -18.93 -19.97
C ILE A 610 -34.10 -18.19 -20.95
N ARG A 611 -34.61 -17.87 -22.14
CA ARG A 611 -33.86 -17.10 -23.15
C ARG A 611 -33.44 -15.74 -22.60
N ALA A 612 -34.34 -15.03 -21.92
CA ALA A 612 -34.07 -13.72 -21.33
C ALA A 612 -33.03 -13.76 -20.20
N ILE A 613 -32.95 -14.83 -19.41
CA ILE A 613 -31.99 -14.91 -18.28
C ILE A 613 -30.63 -15.49 -18.71
N VAL A 614 -30.60 -16.36 -19.72
CA VAL A 614 -29.36 -17.07 -20.13
C VAL A 614 -28.63 -16.38 -21.28
N GLN A 615 -29.34 -15.77 -22.24
CA GLN A 615 -28.71 -15.22 -23.46
C GLN A 615 -28.42 -13.72 -23.35
N SER A 616 -27.14 -13.35 -23.40
CA SER A 616 -26.69 -11.95 -23.40
C SER A 616 -26.67 -11.30 -24.80
N THR A 617 -26.72 -12.10 -25.88
CA THR A 617 -26.61 -11.63 -27.27
C THR A 617 -27.89 -11.01 -27.85
N VAL A 618 -29.00 -11.13 -27.14
CA VAL A 618 -30.32 -10.58 -27.52
C VAL A 618 -30.76 -9.56 -26.49
N SER A 619 -31.46 -8.51 -26.90
CA SER A 619 -32.03 -7.55 -25.94
C SER A 619 -33.16 -8.20 -25.12
N LEU A 620 -33.49 -7.65 -23.96
CA LEU A 620 -34.59 -8.14 -23.13
C LEU A 620 -35.92 -8.16 -23.90
N LYS A 621 -36.15 -7.13 -24.72
CA LYS A 621 -37.36 -7.01 -25.54
C LYS A 621 -37.47 -8.12 -26.58
N GLU A 622 -36.39 -8.40 -27.30
CA GLU A 622 -36.33 -9.49 -28.28
C GLU A 622 -36.40 -10.88 -27.63
N ALA A 623 -35.88 -11.03 -26.41
CA ALA A 623 -35.89 -12.31 -25.71
C ALA A 623 -37.29 -12.70 -25.20
N LEU A 624 -38.06 -11.72 -24.70
CA LEU A 624 -39.41 -11.94 -24.14
C LEU A 624 -40.51 -11.91 -25.21
N ASP A 625 -40.28 -11.21 -26.33
CA ASP A 625 -41.19 -11.13 -27.47
C ASP A 625 -42.64 -10.74 -27.04
N ILE A 626 -43.65 -11.55 -27.37
CA ILE A 626 -45.07 -11.32 -27.03
C ILE A 626 -45.36 -11.29 -25.52
N HIS A 627 -44.43 -11.72 -24.67
CA HIS A 627 -44.61 -11.79 -23.22
C HIS A 627 -43.98 -10.60 -22.47
N PHE A 628 -43.38 -9.64 -23.18
CA PHE A 628 -42.70 -8.49 -22.59
C PHE A 628 -43.59 -7.71 -21.62
N ASP A 629 -44.79 -7.32 -22.04
CA ASP A 629 -45.69 -6.49 -21.22
C ASP A 629 -46.23 -7.24 -20.00
N ASN A 630 -46.46 -8.55 -20.11
CA ASN A 630 -46.96 -9.39 -19.00
C ASN A 630 -45.94 -9.51 -17.86
N LEU A 631 -44.65 -9.43 -18.18
CA LEU A 631 -43.54 -9.56 -17.22
C LEU A 631 -43.02 -8.21 -16.72
N ALA A 632 -43.57 -7.09 -17.21
CA ALA A 632 -43.17 -5.74 -16.82
C ALA A 632 -43.12 -5.48 -15.30
N PRO A 633 -44.06 -6.01 -14.47
CA PRO A 633 -43.99 -5.85 -13.02
C PRO A 633 -42.75 -6.49 -12.37
N HIS A 634 -42.13 -7.47 -13.03
CA HIS A 634 -41.01 -8.26 -12.51
C HIS A 634 -39.68 -7.94 -13.21
N PHE A 635 -39.61 -6.81 -13.94
CA PHE A 635 -38.42 -6.45 -14.71
C PHE A 635 -37.18 -6.21 -13.85
N ALA A 636 -37.32 -5.70 -12.62
CA ALA A 636 -36.19 -5.50 -11.74
C ALA A 636 -35.55 -6.85 -11.35
N GLU A 637 -36.34 -7.80 -10.89
CA GLU A 637 -35.89 -9.16 -10.55
C GLU A 637 -35.34 -9.89 -11.78
N LEU A 638 -36.02 -9.76 -12.92
CA LEU A 638 -35.60 -10.39 -14.17
C LEU A 638 -34.26 -9.84 -14.68
N LEU A 639 -34.07 -8.52 -14.65
CA LEU A 639 -32.80 -7.88 -15.04
C LEU A 639 -31.68 -8.22 -14.06
N ALA A 640 -31.96 -8.31 -12.75
CA ALA A 640 -30.99 -8.75 -11.76
C ALA A 640 -30.54 -10.20 -12.02
N LEU A 641 -31.48 -11.12 -12.28
CA LEU A 641 -31.17 -12.51 -12.66
C LEU A 641 -30.39 -12.59 -13.96
N ARG A 642 -30.79 -11.82 -14.97
CA ARG A 642 -30.11 -11.73 -16.26
C ARG A 642 -28.67 -11.22 -16.11
N GLY A 643 -28.44 -10.20 -15.28
CA GLY A 643 -27.09 -9.72 -14.96
C GLY A 643 -26.22 -10.77 -14.28
N LEU A 644 -26.77 -11.47 -13.29
CA LEU A 644 -26.05 -12.53 -12.59
C LEU A 644 -25.70 -13.73 -13.48
N VAL A 645 -26.58 -14.13 -14.40
CA VAL A 645 -26.43 -15.34 -15.23
C VAL A 645 -25.89 -15.04 -16.64
N ALA A 646 -26.63 -14.28 -17.47
CA ALA A 646 -26.24 -14.02 -18.87
C ALA A 646 -24.97 -13.18 -18.99
N TYR A 647 -24.80 -12.17 -18.13
CA TYR A 647 -23.61 -11.29 -18.13
C TYR A 647 -22.46 -11.87 -17.29
N GLY A 648 -22.64 -13.05 -16.69
CA GLY A 648 -21.56 -13.79 -16.02
C GLY A 648 -21.09 -13.19 -14.70
N VAL A 649 -21.85 -12.28 -14.06
CA VAL A 649 -21.45 -11.69 -12.76
C VAL A 649 -21.32 -12.75 -11.68
N LEU A 650 -22.27 -13.70 -11.59
CA LEU A 650 -22.20 -14.79 -10.61
C LEU A 650 -21.00 -15.71 -10.88
N GLU A 651 -20.78 -16.06 -12.14
CA GLU A 651 -19.65 -16.89 -12.58
C GLU A 651 -18.32 -16.23 -12.19
N HIS A 652 -18.16 -14.94 -12.51
CA HIS A 652 -16.98 -14.15 -12.15
C HIS A 652 -16.72 -14.14 -10.64
N CYS A 653 -17.76 -13.93 -9.83
CA CYS A 653 -17.64 -13.93 -8.37
C CYS A 653 -17.29 -15.31 -7.80
N LEU A 654 -17.85 -16.38 -8.36
CA LEU A 654 -17.56 -17.76 -7.92
C LEU A 654 -16.19 -18.26 -8.37
N GLU A 655 -15.51 -17.63 -9.33
CA GLU A 655 -14.10 -17.90 -9.65
C GLU A 655 -13.12 -17.26 -8.65
N LYS A 656 -13.54 -16.17 -7.99
CA LYS A 656 -12.69 -15.41 -7.07
C LYS A 656 -12.40 -16.22 -5.80
N ARG A 657 -11.17 -16.12 -5.29
CA ARG A 657 -10.73 -16.80 -4.06
C ARG A 657 -10.93 -15.91 -2.85
N TYR A 658 -11.67 -16.39 -1.86
CA TYR A 658 -11.84 -15.72 -0.57
C TYR A 658 -10.48 -15.56 0.15
N ARG A 659 -10.27 -14.38 0.77
CA ARG A 659 -9.02 -13.92 1.40
C ARG A 659 -7.81 -13.82 0.46
N VAL A 660 -8.02 -13.87 -0.86
CA VAL A 660 -6.97 -13.65 -1.88
C VAL A 660 -7.40 -12.56 -2.85
N ASN A 661 -8.61 -12.66 -3.39
CA ASN A 661 -9.19 -11.65 -4.27
C ASN A 661 -10.18 -10.75 -3.55
N PHE A 662 -10.90 -11.28 -2.56
CA PHE A 662 -11.90 -10.55 -1.79
C PHE A 662 -12.05 -11.10 -0.37
N GLY A 663 -12.62 -10.30 0.53
CA GLY A 663 -12.98 -10.73 1.88
C GLY A 663 -13.69 -9.64 2.67
N LEU A 664 -14.01 -9.90 3.93
CA LEU A 664 -14.66 -8.92 4.81
C LEU A 664 -13.61 -8.07 5.55
N PRO A 665 -13.91 -6.79 5.83
CA PRO A 665 -13.01 -5.93 6.60
C PRO A 665 -12.78 -6.49 8.00
N ASN A 666 -11.60 -6.24 8.54
CA ASN A 666 -11.29 -6.62 9.92
C ASN A 666 -12.16 -5.78 10.88
N PRO A 667 -12.73 -6.38 11.96
CA PRO A 667 -13.56 -5.64 12.91
C PRO A 667 -12.82 -4.40 13.44
N GLY A 668 -13.48 -3.24 13.40
CA GLY A 668 -12.94 -1.97 13.91
C GLY A 668 -12.06 -1.18 12.93
N THR A 669 -11.65 -1.75 11.80
CA THR A 669 -10.85 -1.02 10.78
C THR A 669 -11.68 -0.06 9.93
N ARG A 670 -12.97 -0.37 9.76
CA ARG A 670 -13.89 0.36 8.89
C ARG A 670 -15.33 0.23 9.39
N SER A 671 -16.16 1.26 9.14
CA SER A 671 -17.58 1.27 9.52
C SER A 671 -18.46 0.36 8.65
N ARG A 672 -18.29 0.40 7.32
CA ARG A 672 -19.02 -0.45 6.37
C ARG A 672 -18.58 -1.91 6.47
N LYS A 673 -19.55 -2.84 6.42
CA LYS A 673 -19.35 -4.29 6.59
C LYS A 673 -19.48 -5.09 5.28
N ILE A 674 -19.27 -4.45 4.13
CA ILE A 674 -19.31 -5.08 2.80
C ILE A 674 -17.96 -5.69 2.39
N ALA A 675 -17.96 -6.60 1.42
CA ALA A 675 -16.74 -7.18 0.90
C ALA A 675 -15.81 -6.15 0.24
N ILE A 676 -14.52 -6.31 0.49
CA ILE A 676 -13.45 -5.48 -0.04
C ILE A 676 -12.45 -6.33 -0.84
N PRO A 677 -11.76 -5.75 -1.84
CA PRO A 677 -10.74 -6.46 -2.59
C PRO A 677 -9.49 -6.71 -1.75
N TYR A 678 -8.76 -7.76 -2.11
CA TYR A 678 -7.51 -8.15 -1.45
C TYR A 678 -6.35 -7.97 -2.43
N ARG A 679 -5.26 -7.33 -1.97
CA ARG A 679 -4.06 -7.11 -2.79
C ARG A 679 -3.22 -8.39 -2.92
N ALA A 680 -3.30 -9.26 -1.92
CA ALA A 680 -2.73 -10.60 -1.88
C ALA A 680 -3.42 -11.43 -0.79
N ALA A 681 -2.93 -12.65 -0.57
CA ALA A 681 -3.37 -13.52 0.51
C ALA A 681 -3.38 -12.77 1.85
N ASP A 682 -4.54 -12.68 2.48
CA ASP A 682 -4.69 -12.06 3.81
C ASP A 682 -4.23 -10.60 3.91
N VAL A 683 -4.24 -9.91 2.78
CA VAL A 683 -3.93 -8.48 2.67
C VAL A 683 -5.15 -7.74 2.11
N PRO A 684 -6.11 -7.35 2.98
CA PRO A 684 -7.22 -6.54 2.54
C PRO A 684 -6.74 -5.17 2.06
N SER A 685 -7.45 -4.62 1.07
CA SER A 685 -7.31 -3.22 0.67
C SER A 685 -8.42 -2.43 1.35
N ASP A 686 -8.24 -2.07 2.63
CA ASP A 686 -9.32 -1.54 3.49
C ASP A 686 -9.94 -0.22 2.97
N ARG A 687 -9.21 0.52 2.13
CA ARG A 687 -9.66 1.75 1.47
C ARG A 687 -10.31 1.53 0.10
N SER A 688 -10.41 0.28 -0.35
CA SER A 688 -10.93 -0.06 -1.68
C SER A 688 -12.32 -0.67 -1.60
N GLU A 689 -13.06 -0.54 -2.69
CA GLU A 689 -14.37 -1.16 -2.87
C GLU A 689 -14.49 -1.72 -4.29
N PHE A 690 -15.36 -2.72 -4.46
CA PHE A 690 -15.76 -3.13 -5.80
C PHE A 690 -16.64 -2.05 -6.42
N SER A 691 -16.30 -1.60 -7.64
CA SER A 691 -17.06 -0.55 -8.33
C SER A 691 -18.47 -1.03 -8.69
N HIS A 692 -18.58 -2.26 -9.19
CA HIS A 692 -19.84 -2.86 -9.63
C HIS A 692 -20.68 -3.33 -8.42
N PRO A 693 -21.92 -2.84 -8.24
CA PRO A 693 -22.76 -3.16 -7.08
C PRO A 693 -23.10 -4.65 -6.98
N ASP A 694 -23.47 -5.30 -8.08
CA ASP A 694 -23.83 -6.73 -8.06
C ASP A 694 -22.64 -7.65 -7.70
N VAL A 695 -21.42 -7.30 -8.17
CA VAL A 695 -20.18 -7.97 -7.73
C VAL A 695 -19.98 -7.78 -6.22
N CYS A 696 -20.13 -6.54 -5.73
CA CYS A 696 -20.01 -6.24 -4.29
C CYS A 696 -21.02 -7.04 -3.44
N ILE A 697 -22.27 -7.14 -3.88
CA ILE A 697 -23.34 -7.90 -3.20
C ILE A 697 -22.98 -9.38 -3.13
N VAL A 698 -22.67 -10.02 -4.27
CA VAL A 698 -22.37 -11.46 -4.33
C VAL A 698 -21.12 -11.79 -3.52
N LEU A 699 -20.06 -10.98 -3.63
CA LEU A 699 -18.84 -11.17 -2.85
C LEU A 699 -19.06 -10.91 -1.34
N THR A 700 -19.98 -10.01 -0.97
CA THR A 700 -20.38 -9.82 0.44
C THR A 700 -21.09 -11.06 0.98
N LEU A 701 -22.07 -11.60 0.24
CA LEU A 701 -22.74 -12.87 0.59
C LEU A 701 -21.71 -13.99 0.79
N LEU A 702 -20.85 -14.22 -0.22
CA LEU A 702 -19.79 -15.23 -0.15
C LEU A 702 -18.83 -14.98 1.02
N GLY A 703 -18.44 -13.73 1.28
CA GLY A 703 -17.56 -13.37 2.38
C GLY A 703 -18.13 -13.77 3.74
N TYR A 704 -19.41 -13.50 3.95
CA TYR A 704 -20.12 -13.92 5.16
C TYR A 704 -20.36 -15.43 5.22
N TYR A 705 -20.63 -16.10 4.10
CA TYR A 705 -20.74 -17.56 4.05
C TYR A 705 -19.42 -18.26 4.41
N HIS A 706 -18.29 -17.68 4.00
CA HIS A 706 -16.97 -18.21 4.35
C HIS A 706 -16.59 -17.95 5.82
N ARG A 707 -16.77 -16.71 6.31
CA ARG A 707 -16.38 -16.27 7.67
C ARG A 707 -17.36 -16.75 8.75
N GLY A 708 -18.65 -16.78 8.44
CA GLY A 708 -19.74 -16.82 9.39
C GLY A 708 -19.95 -15.49 10.11
N LEU A 709 -20.99 -15.45 10.95
CA LEU A 709 -21.30 -14.33 11.84
C LEU A 709 -20.38 -14.32 13.09
N THR A 710 -20.04 -13.14 13.58
CA THR A 710 -19.39 -12.98 14.89
C THR A 710 -20.41 -13.19 16.02
N SER A 711 -19.94 -13.33 17.26
CA SER A 711 -20.84 -13.47 18.41
C SER A 711 -21.78 -12.28 18.58
N GLU A 712 -21.31 -11.07 18.31
CA GLU A 712 -22.12 -9.86 18.36
C GLU A 712 -23.13 -9.80 17.21
N GLU A 713 -22.74 -10.21 16.01
CA GLU A 713 -23.64 -10.24 14.86
C GLU A 713 -24.74 -11.30 15.02
N VAL A 714 -24.43 -12.50 15.54
CA VAL A 714 -25.47 -13.49 15.85
C VAL A 714 -26.45 -12.93 16.89
N ARG A 715 -25.94 -12.29 17.95
CA ARG A 715 -26.81 -11.65 18.95
C ARG A 715 -27.71 -10.60 18.30
N SER A 716 -27.14 -9.71 17.48
CA SER A 716 -27.89 -8.68 16.77
C SER A 716 -28.94 -9.28 15.83
N THR A 717 -28.60 -10.38 15.14
CA THR A 717 -29.51 -11.11 14.23
C THR A 717 -30.75 -11.60 14.98
N PHE A 718 -30.57 -12.29 16.11
CA PHE A 718 -31.68 -12.74 16.94
C PHE A 718 -32.45 -11.58 17.61
N GLN A 719 -31.78 -10.49 17.98
CA GLN A 719 -32.47 -9.30 18.48
C GLN A 719 -33.37 -8.68 17.41
N MET A 720 -32.95 -8.68 16.13
CA MET A 720 -33.81 -8.20 15.04
C MET A 720 -34.96 -9.16 14.77
N LEU A 721 -34.69 -10.47 14.76
CA LEU A 721 -35.74 -11.49 14.61
C LEU A 721 -36.82 -11.33 15.69
N LEU A 722 -36.43 -11.26 16.97
CA LEU A 722 -37.37 -11.17 18.10
C LEU A 722 -38.12 -9.83 18.18
N ARG A 723 -37.78 -8.84 17.35
CA ARG A 723 -38.55 -7.59 17.21
C ARG A 723 -39.68 -7.68 16.19
N LEU A 724 -39.67 -8.69 15.32
CA LEU A 724 -40.72 -8.90 14.32
C LEU A 724 -42.01 -9.41 14.98
N ASP A 725 -43.11 -9.41 14.23
CA ASP A 725 -44.35 -10.02 14.71
C ASP A 725 -44.22 -11.55 14.79
N ILE A 726 -44.99 -12.20 15.68
CA ILE A 726 -44.87 -13.64 15.98
C ILE A 726 -44.96 -14.52 14.71
N SER A 727 -45.82 -14.15 13.76
CA SER A 727 -45.95 -14.88 12.48
C SER A 727 -44.68 -14.78 11.62
N GLU A 728 -44.03 -13.62 11.59
CA GLU A 728 -42.79 -13.41 10.84
C GLU A 728 -41.61 -14.08 11.52
N GLN A 729 -41.55 -14.01 12.87
CA GLN A 729 -40.58 -14.73 13.67
C GLN A 729 -40.59 -16.22 13.36
N GLN A 730 -41.77 -16.83 13.39
CA GLN A 730 -41.96 -18.24 13.05
C GLN A 730 -41.57 -18.52 11.61
N TYR A 731 -41.98 -17.67 10.65
CA TYR A 731 -41.64 -17.86 9.24
C TYR A 731 -40.12 -17.90 9.00
N PHE A 732 -39.37 -16.91 9.47
CA PHE A 732 -37.91 -16.87 9.29
C PHE A 732 -37.21 -17.94 10.10
N TYR A 733 -37.56 -18.11 11.37
CA TYR A 733 -36.90 -19.06 12.26
C TYR A 733 -37.10 -20.52 11.82
N ASN A 734 -38.30 -20.89 11.36
CA ASN A 734 -38.56 -22.25 10.90
C ASN A 734 -37.71 -22.60 9.68
N ARG A 735 -37.47 -21.67 8.76
CA ARG A 735 -36.54 -21.88 7.63
C ARG A 735 -35.11 -22.08 8.11
N TRP A 736 -34.68 -21.30 9.10
CA TRP A 736 -33.33 -21.45 9.67
C TRP A 736 -33.21 -22.82 10.34
N PHE A 737 -34.19 -23.21 11.16
CA PHE A 737 -34.21 -24.48 11.88
C PHE A 737 -34.20 -25.68 10.92
N GLN A 738 -35.06 -25.67 9.88
CA GLN A 738 -35.09 -26.72 8.85
C GLN A 738 -33.73 -26.94 8.18
N SER A 739 -32.94 -25.87 7.97
CA SER A 739 -31.62 -25.97 7.35
C SER A 739 -30.56 -26.64 8.25
N VAL A 740 -30.76 -26.67 9.57
CA VAL A 740 -29.79 -27.19 10.55
C VAL A 740 -30.26 -28.44 11.28
N GLU A 741 -31.57 -28.72 11.27
CA GLU A 741 -32.25 -29.75 12.08
C GLU A 741 -31.59 -31.12 11.99
N SER A 742 -31.23 -31.55 10.78
CA SER A 742 -30.68 -32.88 10.50
C SER A 742 -29.33 -33.16 11.17
N GLY A 743 -28.60 -32.11 11.58
CA GLY A 743 -27.29 -32.24 12.24
C GLY A 743 -27.27 -31.87 13.73
N LEU A 744 -28.44 -31.62 14.33
CA LEU A 744 -28.57 -31.32 15.76
C LEU A 744 -28.77 -32.58 16.61
N SER A 745 -28.37 -32.52 17.88
CA SER A 745 -28.68 -33.58 18.85
C SER A 745 -30.17 -33.54 19.25
N GLN A 746 -30.72 -34.66 19.72
CA GLN A 746 -32.14 -34.71 20.15
C GLN A 746 -32.48 -33.72 21.28
N SER A 747 -31.51 -33.40 22.15
CA SER A 747 -31.70 -32.36 23.18
C SER A 747 -31.73 -30.96 22.59
N ASP A 748 -30.85 -30.67 21.63
CA ASP A 748 -30.77 -29.36 20.99
C ASP A 748 -31.97 -29.10 20.07
N GLN A 749 -32.48 -30.12 19.38
CA GLN A 749 -33.70 -30.03 18.58
C GLN A 749 -34.91 -29.62 19.41
N LYS A 750 -35.05 -30.17 20.63
CA LYS A 750 -36.14 -29.77 21.55
C LYS A 750 -35.95 -28.36 22.10
N ALA A 751 -34.71 -27.99 22.44
CA ALA A 751 -34.40 -26.67 23.00
C ALA A 751 -34.50 -25.53 21.97
N LEU A 752 -34.27 -25.84 20.69
CA LEU A 752 -34.25 -24.87 19.59
C LEU A 752 -35.43 -25.00 18.63
N GLY A 753 -36.38 -25.90 18.87
CA GLY A 753 -37.46 -26.19 17.92
C GLY A 753 -38.53 -25.09 17.79
N ASP A 754 -38.58 -24.13 18.71
CA ASP A 754 -39.52 -23.00 18.69
C ASP A 754 -38.80 -21.70 19.03
N VAL A 755 -39.07 -20.65 18.24
CA VAL A 755 -38.55 -19.30 18.46
C VAL A 755 -38.97 -18.72 19.82
N CYS A 756 -40.13 -19.13 20.35
CA CYS A 756 -40.64 -18.70 21.65
C CYS A 756 -39.76 -19.14 22.83
N HIS A 757 -38.94 -20.19 22.63
CA HIS A 757 -38.05 -20.71 23.66
C HIS A 757 -36.67 -20.03 23.67
N ILE A 758 -36.42 -19.10 22.75
CA ILE A 758 -35.12 -18.45 22.60
C ILE A 758 -34.96 -17.30 23.60
N SER A 759 -33.94 -17.40 24.44
CA SER A 759 -33.51 -16.35 25.37
C SER A 759 -32.06 -15.96 25.12
N LEU A 760 -31.82 -14.69 24.79
CA LEU A 760 -30.47 -14.15 24.61
C LEU A 760 -29.74 -13.87 25.94
N ALA A 761 -30.45 -13.94 27.07
CA ALA A 761 -29.88 -13.78 28.41
C ALA A 761 -29.25 -15.08 28.93
N ASP A 762 -29.70 -16.24 28.44
CA ASP A 762 -29.11 -17.53 28.77
C ASP A 762 -27.79 -17.72 28.02
N THR A 763 -26.69 -17.79 28.77
CA THR A 763 -25.35 -17.92 28.18
C THR A 763 -25.12 -19.29 27.54
N GLN A 764 -25.67 -20.37 28.09
CA GLN A 764 -25.50 -21.72 27.52
C GLN A 764 -26.35 -21.89 26.26
N GLN A 765 -27.60 -21.43 26.29
CA GLN A 765 -28.45 -21.43 25.09
C GLN A 765 -27.83 -20.55 24.01
N PHE A 766 -27.33 -19.36 24.35
CA PHE A 766 -26.66 -18.49 23.38
C PHE A 766 -25.39 -19.12 22.78
N GLN A 767 -24.57 -19.81 23.58
CA GLN A 767 -23.43 -20.59 23.06
C GLN A 767 -23.88 -21.67 22.06
N THR A 768 -25.03 -22.31 22.33
CA THR A 768 -25.61 -23.31 21.42
C THR A 768 -26.10 -22.64 20.13
N LEU A 769 -26.80 -21.51 20.21
CA LEU A 769 -27.21 -20.71 19.04
C LEU A 769 -26.00 -20.26 18.21
N LEU A 770 -24.91 -19.83 18.86
CA LEU A 770 -23.67 -19.47 18.19
C LEU A 770 -23.08 -20.66 17.43
N LYS A 771 -23.03 -21.84 18.05
CA LYS A 771 -22.49 -23.04 17.41
C LYS A 771 -23.34 -23.47 16.20
N THR A 772 -24.66 -23.35 16.30
CA THR A 772 -25.61 -23.82 15.28
C THR A 772 -25.78 -22.84 14.12
N TYR A 773 -26.04 -21.56 14.42
CA TYR A 773 -26.49 -20.59 13.40
C TYR A 773 -25.37 -19.70 12.85
N LYS A 774 -24.15 -19.76 13.38
CA LYS A 774 -23.02 -18.94 12.91
C LYS A 774 -22.74 -19.05 11.40
N PHE A 775 -22.92 -20.24 10.83
CA PHE A 775 -22.66 -20.51 9.41
C PHE A 775 -23.93 -20.81 8.61
N CYS A 776 -25.11 -20.72 9.24
CA CYS A 776 -26.39 -20.97 8.57
C CYS A 776 -26.65 -19.88 7.52
N MET A 777 -26.79 -20.27 6.25
CA MET A 777 -26.99 -19.34 5.14
C MET A 777 -28.24 -18.47 5.34
N GLU A 778 -29.35 -19.06 5.80
CA GLU A 778 -30.60 -18.32 6.00
C GLU A 778 -30.49 -17.26 7.11
N ALA A 779 -29.79 -17.58 8.22
CA ALA A 779 -29.54 -16.62 9.30
C ALA A 779 -28.58 -15.50 8.85
N ILE A 780 -27.56 -15.84 8.06
CA ILE A 780 -26.65 -14.86 7.44
C ILE A 780 -27.41 -13.94 6.49
N ASN A 781 -28.24 -14.49 5.60
CA ASN A 781 -29.04 -13.71 4.65
C ASN A 781 -29.96 -12.74 5.38
N PHE A 782 -30.61 -13.18 6.46
CA PHE A 782 -31.44 -12.29 7.28
C PHE A 782 -30.62 -11.16 7.91
N PHE A 783 -29.45 -11.46 8.48
CA PHE A 783 -28.55 -10.42 9.02
C PHE A 783 -28.13 -9.42 7.94
N LEU A 784 -27.75 -9.90 6.75
CA LEU A 784 -27.33 -9.02 5.66
C LEU A 784 -28.48 -8.15 5.15
N ASN A 785 -29.66 -8.72 4.97
CA ASN A 785 -30.86 -8.01 4.52
C ASN A 785 -31.37 -6.96 5.51
N THR A 786 -31.09 -7.12 6.81
CA THR A 786 -31.61 -6.23 7.86
C THR A 786 -30.57 -5.23 8.37
N CYS A 787 -29.32 -5.65 8.50
CA CYS A 787 -28.28 -4.86 9.17
C CYS A 787 -27.20 -4.32 8.24
N VAL A 788 -26.90 -5.01 7.13
CA VAL A 788 -25.73 -4.67 6.28
C VAL A 788 -26.17 -4.02 4.98
N PHE A 789 -26.91 -4.70 4.11
CA PHE A 789 -27.22 -4.17 2.78
C PHE A 789 -27.98 -2.85 2.80
N PRO A 790 -29.04 -2.66 3.62
CA PRO A 790 -29.74 -1.38 3.67
C PRO A 790 -28.85 -0.22 4.13
N LYS A 791 -27.85 -0.48 4.98
CA LYS A 791 -26.95 0.56 5.50
C LYS A 791 -25.74 0.78 4.59
N ASP A 792 -25.10 -0.28 4.13
CA ASP A 792 -23.74 -0.23 3.59
C ASP A 792 -23.66 -0.31 2.05
N THR A 793 -24.78 -0.54 1.35
CA THR A 793 -24.82 -0.51 -0.14
C THR A 793 -25.13 0.85 -0.74
N HIS A 794 -25.15 1.91 0.08
CA HIS A 794 -25.38 3.25 -0.41
C HIS A 794 -24.33 3.68 -1.44
N GLN A 795 -24.81 4.36 -2.47
CA GLN A 795 -24.03 4.85 -3.59
C GLN A 795 -24.00 6.38 -3.59
N TYR A 796 -23.13 6.92 -4.42
CA TYR A 796 -23.05 8.35 -4.66
C TYR A 796 -23.39 8.62 -6.13
N PRO A 797 -24.14 9.69 -6.43
CA PRO A 797 -24.62 9.97 -7.78
C PRO A 797 -23.48 10.29 -8.75
N GLN A 798 -22.35 10.77 -8.22
CA GLN A 798 -21.21 11.23 -9.00
C GLN A 798 -19.90 10.76 -8.39
N ARG A 799 -18.87 10.65 -9.23
CA ARG A 799 -17.50 10.39 -8.79
C ARG A 799 -16.49 11.27 -9.52
N MET A 800 -15.36 11.52 -8.87
CA MET A 800 -14.14 12.03 -9.49
C MET A 800 -13.04 10.99 -9.36
N SER A 801 -12.18 10.83 -10.36
CA SER A 801 -11.14 9.81 -10.32
C SER A 801 -9.82 10.24 -10.95
N ARG A 802 -8.72 9.93 -10.27
CA ARG A 802 -7.36 10.02 -10.80
C ARG A 802 -6.81 8.62 -11.08
N THR A 803 -6.04 8.49 -12.16
CA THR A 803 -5.48 7.23 -12.66
C THR A 803 -3.96 7.31 -12.76
N ALA A 804 -3.32 6.20 -13.12
CA ALA A 804 -1.88 6.16 -13.43
C ALA A 804 -1.43 7.23 -14.45
N TRP A 805 -2.29 7.66 -15.39
CA TRP A 805 -1.97 8.70 -16.36
C TRP A 805 -1.74 10.07 -15.70
N ASN A 806 -2.39 10.35 -14.57
CA ASN A 806 -2.27 11.60 -13.83
C ASN A 806 -0.96 11.70 -13.02
N LEU A 807 -0.37 10.55 -12.63
CA LEU A 807 0.88 10.52 -11.88
C LEU A 807 2.10 10.96 -12.70
N VAL A 808 2.03 10.78 -14.03
CA VAL A 808 3.11 11.10 -14.97
C VAL A 808 2.63 12.09 -16.02
N PRO A 809 2.29 13.33 -15.61
CA PRO A 809 1.99 14.38 -16.57
C PRO A 809 3.24 14.69 -17.39
N GLU A 810 3.03 15.28 -18.56
CA GLU A 810 4.11 15.54 -19.52
C GLU A 810 5.24 16.37 -18.89
N ASN A 811 6.48 16.05 -19.27
CA ASN A 811 7.75 16.67 -18.85
C ASN A 811 8.41 16.08 -17.57
N PHE A 812 9.57 15.43 -17.76
CA PHE A 812 10.54 15.00 -16.72
C PHE A 812 10.13 13.90 -15.73
N ASN A 813 9.71 12.75 -16.27
CA ASN A 813 9.53 11.51 -15.52
C ASN A 813 10.71 10.57 -15.76
N VAL A 814 11.37 10.10 -14.71
CA VAL A 814 12.40 9.05 -14.77
C VAL A 814 12.12 8.00 -13.72
N GLY A 815 12.56 6.76 -13.93
CA GLY A 815 12.32 5.75 -12.91
C GLY A 815 12.83 4.36 -13.24
N PHE A 816 12.45 3.42 -12.38
CA PHE A 816 12.81 2.03 -12.51
C PHE A 816 11.59 1.14 -12.45
N SER A 817 11.58 0.10 -13.28
CA SER A 817 10.65 -1.00 -13.14
C SER A 817 11.36 -2.26 -12.65
N GLY A 818 10.65 -3.07 -11.86
CA GLY A 818 10.99 -4.46 -11.57
C GLY A 818 11.13 -5.30 -12.84
N THR A 819 10.31 -4.99 -13.84
CA THR A 819 10.00 -5.91 -14.93
C THR A 819 9.68 -5.19 -16.23
N ASN A 820 9.20 -5.90 -17.25
CA ASN A 820 8.88 -5.29 -18.54
C ASN A 820 7.58 -5.81 -19.18
N ASP A 821 6.77 -6.64 -18.51
CA ASP A 821 5.51 -7.15 -19.11
C ASP A 821 4.52 -6.01 -19.39
N ASN A 822 4.42 -5.06 -18.44
CA ASN A 822 3.49 -3.94 -18.52
C ASN A 822 3.98 -2.77 -19.41
N GLN A 823 5.16 -2.88 -20.05
CA GLN A 823 5.75 -1.76 -20.82
C GLN A 823 4.82 -1.20 -21.91
N ARG A 824 3.94 -2.05 -22.48
CA ARG A 824 2.98 -1.70 -23.53
C ARG A 824 1.76 -0.95 -23.00
N LEU A 825 1.45 -1.14 -21.71
CA LEU A 825 0.32 -0.55 -20.98
C LEU A 825 0.74 0.60 -20.06
N LEU A 826 1.96 1.13 -20.20
CA LEU A 826 2.35 2.36 -19.51
C LEU A 826 1.68 3.59 -20.17
N PRO A 827 1.41 4.66 -19.40
CA PRO A 827 1.01 5.94 -19.96
C PRO A 827 2.00 6.42 -21.05
N LEU A 828 1.50 7.08 -22.09
CA LEU A 828 2.32 7.46 -23.27
C LEU A 828 3.45 8.45 -22.95
N SER A 829 3.35 9.18 -21.83
CA SER A 829 4.38 10.10 -21.33
C SER A 829 5.64 9.40 -20.82
N VAL A 830 5.60 8.08 -20.64
CA VAL A 830 6.70 7.25 -20.15
C VAL A 830 7.00 6.15 -21.13
N THR A 831 8.26 6.00 -21.52
CA THR A 831 8.73 4.89 -22.34
C THR A 831 9.74 4.05 -21.56
N GLN A 832 9.46 2.76 -21.44
CA GLN A 832 10.44 1.84 -20.90
C GLN A 832 11.52 1.56 -21.95
N ARG A 833 12.78 1.84 -21.62
CA ARG A 833 13.89 1.69 -22.56
C ARG A 833 15.21 1.44 -21.83
N GLU A 834 15.83 0.31 -22.15
CA GLU A 834 17.16 0.00 -21.60
C GLU A 834 18.28 0.75 -22.33
N PRO A 835 19.39 1.07 -21.63
CA PRO A 835 20.63 1.44 -22.29
C PRO A 835 21.18 0.27 -23.10
N ASN A 836 21.97 0.57 -24.14
CA ASN A 836 22.61 -0.42 -25.01
C ASN A 836 23.80 -1.12 -24.31
N GLU A 837 23.57 -1.68 -23.13
CA GLU A 837 24.55 -2.44 -22.35
C GLU A 837 24.14 -3.92 -22.34
N PRO A 838 24.98 -4.84 -22.85
CA PRO A 838 24.63 -6.25 -22.95
C PRO A 838 24.21 -6.88 -21.63
N SER A 839 24.73 -6.42 -20.49
CA SER A 839 24.40 -6.95 -19.16
C SER A 839 22.98 -6.60 -18.67
N LEU A 840 22.39 -5.54 -19.21
CA LEU A 840 21.04 -5.08 -18.88
C LEU A 840 19.98 -5.64 -19.85
N LEU A 841 20.31 -5.79 -21.13
CA LEU A 841 19.37 -6.32 -22.15
C LEU A 841 19.05 -7.82 -21.99
N GLY A 842 19.96 -8.59 -21.40
CA GLY A 842 19.83 -10.05 -21.23
C GLY A 842 19.31 -10.52 -19.88
N THR A 843 18.70 -9.65 -19.08
CA THR A 843 18.23 -9.92 -17.70
C THR A 843 17.16 -11.00 -17.62
N ASN A 844 16.11 -10.91 -18.45
CA ASN A 844 15.03 -11.91 -18.49
C ASN A 844 15.56 -13.25 -18.98
N GLY A 845 16.38 -13.25 -20.04
CA GLY A 845 17.03 -14.47 -20.54
C GLY A 845 17.89 -15.17 -19.49
N GLU A 846 18.66 -14.39 -18.70
CA GLU A 846 19.45 -14.90 -17.58
C GLU A 846 18.57 -15.54 -16.49
N MET A 847 17.42 -14.94 -16.17
CA MET A 847 16.51 -15.46 -15.15
C MET A 847 15.83 -16.76 -15.60
N ILE A 848 15.44 -16.86 -16.88
CA ILE A 848 14.90 -18.10 -17.48
C ILE A 848 15.93 -19.23 -17.38
N ASP A 849 17.17 -18.99 -17.82
CA ASP A 849 18.25 -19.99 -17.76
C ASP A 849 18.50 -20.45 -16.31
N LYS A 850 18.53 -19.49 -15.37
CA LYS A 850 18.68 -19.78 -13.94
C LYS A 850 17.57 -20.66 -13.41
N ILE A 851 16.30 -20.31 -13.65
CA ILE A 851 15.14 -21.09 -13.17
C ILE A 851 15.19 -22.51 -13.74
N LEU A 852 15.40 -22.65 -15.05
CA LEU A 852 15.49 -23.96 -15.70
C LEU A 852 16.61 -24.84 -15.15
N ARG A 853 17.76 -24.24 -14.81
CA ARG A 853 18.93 -24.99 -14.35
C ARG A 853 18.85 -25.42 -12.88
N VAL A 854 18.16 -24.65 -12.03
CA VAL A 854 18.19 -24.83 -10.57
C VAL A 854 16.87 -25.34 -9.98
N THR A 855 15.82 -25.44 -10.79
CA THR A 855 14.57 -26.08 -10.37
C THR A 855 14.76 -27.59 -10.34
N HIS A 856 14.48 -28.21 -9.18
CA HIS A 856 14.60 -29.65 -8.99
C HIS A 856 13.46 -30.42 -9.68
N SER A 857 12.21 -30.07 -9.35
CA SER A 857 11.01 -30.62 -9.97
C SER A 857 9.82 -29.69 -9.79
N TYR A 858 8.75 -30.02 -10.50
CA TYR A 858 7.40 -29.52 -10.24
C TYR A 858 6.60 -30.62 -9.52
N ASP A 859 5.98 -30.28 -8.39
CA ASP A 859 5.19 -31.21 -7.59
C ASP A 859 3.76 -30.68 -7.34
N VAL A 860 2.77 -31.56 -7.46
CA VAL A 860 1.38 -31.24 -7.11
C VAL A 860 1.13 -31.61 -5.66
N ILE A 861 0.78 -30.63 -4.84
CA ILE A 861 0.40 -30.85 -3.44
C ILE A 861 -1.04 -31.36 -3.45
N ARG A 862 -1.23 -32.60 -3.00
CA ARG A 862 -2.55 -33.20 -2.83
C ARG A 862 -2.86 -33.34 -1.36
N SER A 863 -4.05 -32.93 -0.96
CA SER A 863 -4.59 -33.26 0.36
C SER A 863 -4.90 -34.75 0.38
N ASP A 864 -4.40 -35.48 1.37
CA ASP A 864 -4.76 -36.88 1.59
C ASP A 864 -6.27 -36.94 1.90
N PRO A 865 -7.08 -37.70 1.14
CA PRO A 865 -8.53 -37.82 1.38
C PRO A 865 -8.90 -38.25 2.80
N ASN A 866 -8.01 -38.96 3.49
CA ASN A 866 -8.21 -39.43 4.86
C ASN A 866 -7.66 -38.45 5.92
N SER A 867 -6.90 -37.43 5.50
CA SER A 867 -6.29 -36.45 6.39
C SER A 867 -7.18 -35.21 6.52
N LYS A 868 -7.54 -34.85 7.75
CA LYS A 868 -8.23 -33.59 8.08
C LYS A 868 -7.31 -32.35 7.99
N SER A 869 -6.17 -32.43 7.30
CA SER A 869 -5.21 -31.34 7.26
C SER A 869 -5.68 -30.20 6.36
N ILE A 870 -5.61 -28.98 6.89
CA ILE A 870 -6.03 -27.75 6.21
C ILE A 870 -5.06 -27.49 5.04
N PRO A 871 -5.50 -27.01 3.85
CA PRO A 871 -4.65 -26.87 2.66
C PRO A 871 -3.30 -26.17 2.89
N TRP A 872 -3.28 -25.04 3.63
CA TRP A 872 -2.03 -24.31 3.91
C TRP A 872 -1.05 -25.11 4.77
N GLN A 873 -1.53 -26.00 5.65
CA GLN A 873 -0.68 -26.87 6.47
C GLN A 873 0.05 -27.88 5.58
N SER A 874 -0.63 -28.42 4.57
CA SER A 874 -0.02 -29.35 3.61
C SER A 874 1.12 -28.67 2.83
N VAL A 875 1.00 -27.38 2.52
CA VAL A 875 2.08 -26.59 1.88
C VAL A 875 3.30 -26.43 2.80
N LEU A 876 3.08 -26.10 4.08
CA LEU A 876 4.16 -25.96 5.05
C LEU A 876 4.86 -27.30 5.33
N LEU A 877 4.10 -28.39 5.47
CA LEU A 877 4.63 -29.74 5.64
C LEU A 877 5.43 -30.18 4.41
N PHE A 878 4.96 -29.86 3.20
CA PHE A 878 5.73 -30.09 1.97
C PHE A 878 7.08 -29.36 1.99
N ALA A 879 7.11 -28.09 2.42
CA ALA A 879 8.36 -27.33 2.53
C ALA A 879 9.34 -27.93 3.56
N ILE A 880 8.85 -28.41 4.70
CA ILE A 880 9.65 -29.14 5.69
C ILE A 880 10.22 -30.43 5.09
N ASN A 881 9.39 -31.22 4.42
CA ASN A 881 9.80 -32.50 3.82
C ASN A 881 10.90 -32.32 2.75
N LYS A 882 10.86 -31.22 2.00
CA LYS A 882 11.89 -30.86 1.01
C LYS A 882 13.15 -30.23 1.64
N LYS A 883 13.19 -30.06 2.98
CA LYS A 883 14.23 -29.35 3.73
C LYS A 883 14.49 -27.94 3.15
N ALA A 884 13.42 -27.28 2.71
CA ALA A 884 13.52 -25.93 2.19
C ALA A 884 13.81 -24.94 3.31
N GLN A 885 14.65 -23.94 3.03
CA GLN A 885 14.89 -22.82 3.95
C GLN A 885 13.84 -21.72 3.78
N ALA A 886 13.21 -21.62 2.61
CA ALA A 886 12.21 -20.58 2.37
C ALA A 886 10.97 -21.12 1.66
N LEU A 887 9.83 -20.52 1.97
CA LEU A 887 8.58 -20.66 1.24
C LEU A 887 8.26 -19.31 0.60
N ILE A 888 8.12 -19.29 -0.71
CA ILE A 888 7.82 -18.10 -1.50
C ILE A 888 6.40 -18.28 -2.04
N ASP A 889 5.44 -17.61 -1.40
CA ASP A 889 4.02 -17.78 -1.69
C ASP A 889 3.53 -16.83 -2.78
N THR A 890 3.90 -17.12 -4.04
CA THR A 890 3.37 -16.39 -5.22
C THR A 890 1.98 -16.89 -5.66
N GLY A 891 1.59 -18.10 -5.25
CA GLY A 891 0.30 -18.70 -5.58
C GLY A 891 -0.82 -18.40 -4.58
N ALA A 892 -0.52 -17.65 -3.51
CA ALA A 892 -1.43 -17.42 -2.39
C ALA A 892 -1.97 -18.73 -1.78
N LEU A 893 -1.12 -19.76 -1.64
CA LEU A 893 -1.50 -21.07 -1.09
C LEU A 893 -1.53 -21.08 0.44
N LEU A 894 -0.96 -20.07 1.10
CA LEU A 894 -1.11 -19.83 2.54
C LEU A 894 -2.36 -19.02 2.90
N ALA A 895 -3.21 -18.67 1.93
CA ALA A 895 -4.43 -17.92 2.20
C ALA A 895 -5.32 -18.63 3.24
N GLY A 896 -5.73 -17.87 4.27
CA GLY A 896 -6.51 -18.39 5.38
C GLY A 896 -5.76 -18.38 6.71
N VAL A 897 -4.44 -18.22 6.72
CA VAL A 897 -3.61 -18.20 7.92
C VAL A 897 -2.71 -16.96 7.94
N LEU A 898 -2.63 -16.28 9.09
CA LEU A 898 -1.66 -15.20 9.24
C LEU A 898 -0.25 -15.79 9.31
N ASN A 899 0.74 -15.09 8.75
CA ASN A 899 2.13 -15.56 8.77
C ASN A 899 2.65 -15.87 10.19
N HIS A 900 2.14 -15.16 11.19
CA HIS A 900 2.48 -15.40 12.60
C HIS A 900 1.98 -16.77 13.10
N ASP A 901 0.77 -17.19 12.69
CA ASP A 901 0.19 -18.48 13.03
C ASP A 901 0.87 -19.60 12.24
N ALA A 902 1.19 -19.36 10.97
CA ALA A 902 1.98 -20.27 10.16
C ALA A 902 3.38 -20.50 10.79
N ALA A 903 4.02 -19.45 11.29
CA ALA A 903 5.28 -19.54 12.01
C ALA A 903 5.16 -20.38 13.29
N LYS A 904 4.13 -20.16 14.11
CA LYS A 904 3.86 -20.98 15.31
C LYS A 904 3.66 -22.46 14.95
N PHE A 905 2.85 -22.73 13.93
CA PHE A 905 2.60 -24.09 13.43
C PHE A 905 3.90 -24.80 13.01
N LEU A 906 4.81 -24.11 12.33
CA LEU A 906 6.13 -24.66 11.94
C LEU A 906 6.98 -24.97 13.18
N LEU A 907 7.04 -24.06 14.16
CA LEU A 907 7.83 -24.23 15.38
C LEU A 907 7.35 -25.34 16.31
N GLU A 908 6.11 -25.80 16.15
CA GLU A 908 5.52 -26.93 16.86
C GLU A 908 5.86 -28.29 16.23
N ARG A 909 6.38 -28.32 15.00
CA ARG A 909 6.72 -29.57 14.31
C ARG A 909 8.03 -30.15 14.83
N PRO A 910 8.07 -31.45 15.18
CA PRO A 910 9.31 -32.09 15.62
C PRO A 910 10.36 -32.14 14.49
N GLU A 911 9.93 -32.23 13.23
CA GLU A 911 10.80 -32.29 12.04
C GLU A 911 11.35 -30.91 11.59
N PHE A 912 11.04 -29.84 12.32
CA PHE A 912 11.48 -28.48 11.96
C PHE A 912 12.90 -28.19 12.47
N ASP A 913 13.87 -28.13 11.56
CA ASP A 913 15.32 -28.11 11.89
C ASP A 913 15.93 -26.70 12.08
N PHE A 914 15.18 -25.61 11.84
CA PHE A 914 15.71 -24.24 11.91
C PHE A 914 15.62 -23.63 13.32
N GLY A 915 16.46 -22.63 13.60
CA GLY A 915 16.50 -21.94 14.91
C GLY A 915 15.27 -21.06 15.18
N GLY A 916 14.54 -20.69 14.14
CA GLY A 916 13.33 -19.88 14.20
C GLY A 916 12.66 -19.71 12.83
N VAL A 917 11.62 -18.89 12.77
CA VAL A 917 10.93 -18.52 11.53
C VAL A 917 10.98 -17.01 11.36
N THR A 918 11.39 -16.54 10.18
CA THR A 918 11.31 -15.13 9.78
C THR A 918 10.09 -14.91 8.90
N TYR A 919 9.26 -13.93 9.26
CA TYR A 919 8.04 -13.60 8.54
C TYR A 919 7.73 -12.11 8.66
N TYR A 920 6.88 -11.59 7.77
CA TYR A 920 6.35 -10.24 7.90
C TYR A 920 5.06 -10.27 8.72
N ASP A 921 5.00 -9.49 9.80
CA ASP A 921 3.81 -9.32 10.63
C ASP A 921 2.99 -8.12 10.14
N SER A 922 1.70 -8.33 9.93
CA SER A 922 0.79 -7.35 9.35
C SER A 922 -0.09 -6.64 10.36
N ARG A 923 0.03 -6.97 11.65
CA ARG A 923 -0.67 -6.26 12.72
C ARG A 923 -0.09 -4.85 12.84
N GLU A 924 -0.93 -3.82 12.96
CA GLU A 924 -0.49 -2.40 12.94
C GLU A 924 0.62 -2.10 13.95
N GLU A 925 0.55 -2.70 15.14
CA GLU A 925 1.55 -2.55 16.20
C GLU A 925 2.96 -3.05 15.78
N ASN A 926 3.03 -4.01 14.85
CA ASN A 926 4.23 -4.76 14.51
C ASN A 926 4.50 -4.82 12.99
N ALA A 927 4.01 -3.85 12.19
CA ALA A 927 4.09 -3.81 10.72
C ALA A 927 5.53 -3.82 10.16
N CYS A 928 6.22 -4.95 10.29
CA CYS A 928 7.62 -5.15 10.00
C CYS A 928 7.99 -6.64 9.95
N TRP A 929 9.22 -6.93 9.54
CA TRP A 929 9.79 -8.27 9.60
C TRP A 929 10.07 -8.68 11.05
N MET A 930 9.60 -9.86 11.44
CA MET A 930 9.72 -10.48 12.75
C MET A 930 10.49 -11.79 12.68
N ILE A 931 11.12 -12.18 13.80
CA ILE A 931 11.65 -13.52 14.04
C ILE A 931 10.88 -14.12 15.21
N ALA A 932 10.27 -15.30 14.99
CA ALA A 932 9.80 -16.18 16.05
C ALA A 932 10.87 -17.23 16.33
N GLU A 933 11.48 -17.18 17.51
CA GLU A 933 12.59 -18.05 17.88
C GLU A 933 12.11 -19.37 18.51
N LYS A 934 12.68 -20.51 18.07
CA LYS A 934 12.30 -21.84 18.55
C LYS A 934 12.68 -22.07 20.01
N ALA A 935 13.92 -21.73 20.37
CA ALA A 935 14.50 -22.06 21.68
C ALA A 935 13.86 -21.26 22.83
N ARG A 936 13.73 -19.94 22.65
CA ARG A 936 13.19 -19.03 23.67
C ARG A 936 11.68 -18.78 23.57
N ARG A 937 11.06 -19.16 22.44
CA ARG A 937 9.63 -18.89 22.15
C ARG A 937 9.28 -17.40 22.25
N ILE A 938 10.18 -16.54 21.79
CA ILE A 938 9.99 -15.09 21.73
C ILE A 938 9.77 -14.64 20.28
N GLU A 939 8.98 -13.58 20.12
CA GLU A 939 8.78 -12.87 18.86
C GLU A 939 9.47 -11.50 18.97
N VAL A 940 10.41 -11.21 18.06
CA VAL A 940 11.16 -9.95 18.07
C VAL A 940 11.26 -9.34 16.68
N PRO A 941 11.21 -8.01 16.52
CA PRO A 941 11.50 -7.36 15.25
C PRO A 941 12.89 -7.75 14.74
N LEU A 942 13.00 -8.10 13.45
CA LEU A 942 14.25 -8.52 12.80
C LEU A 942 15.39 -7.51 13.05
N LYS A 943 15.07 -6.21 13.08
CA LYS A 943 16.05 -5.13 13.36
C LYS A 943 16.61 -5.15 14.79
N LYS A 944 15.91 -5.76 15.74
CA LYS A 944 16.29 -5.88 17.15
C LYS A 944 16.74 -7.31 17.51
N ALA A 945 16.61 -8.25 16.60
CA ALA A 945 16.93 -9.65 16.82
C ALA A 945 18.45 -9.88 16.81
N SER A 946 18.93 -10.74 17.72
CA SER A 946 20.30 -11.25 17.69
C SER A 946 20.49 -12.36 16.64
N MET A 947 19.41 -13.07 16.32
CA MET A 947 19.35 -14.12 15.30
C MET A 947 19.22 -13.50 13.91
N LEU A 948 19.88 -14.09 12.92
CA LEU A 948 19.87 -13.63 11.53
C LEU A 948 18.92 -14.47 10.67
N GLU A 949 18.42 -13.90 9.58
CA GLU A 949 17.50 -14.56 8.64
C GLU A 949 18.10 -15.82 7.96
N ARG A 950 19.43 -15.96 7.96
CA ARG A 950 20.13 -17.15 7.45
C ARG A 950 20.03 -18.37 8.38
N GLU A 951 19.62 -18.16 9.64
CA GLU A 951 19.50 -19.18 10.69
C GLU A 951 18.04 -19.66 10.85
N THR A 952 17.13 -19.05 10.11
CA THR A 952 15.68 -19.26 10.20
C THR A 952 15.11 -19.85 8.91
N PHE A 953 13.90 -20.39 9.01
CA PHE A 953 13.03 -20.61 7.86
C PHE A 953 12.32 -19.31 7.50
N VAL A 954 12.28 -18.92 6.23
CA VAL A 954 11.72 -17.63 5.81
C VAL A 954 10.43 -17.79 5.01
N ILE A 955 9.37 -17.10 5.44
CA ILE A 955 8.10 -17.02 4.71
C ILE A 955 8.07 -15.70 3.94
N PHE A 956 8.05 -15.78 2.60
CA PHE A 956 7.86 -14.64 1.71
C PHE A 956 6.41 -14.62 1.20
N ASP A 957 5.63 -13.65 1.68
CA ASP A 957 4.28 -13.32 1.17
C ASP A 957 4.41 -12.26 0.05
N GLU A 958 3.76 -12.44 -1.10
CA GLU A 958 3.96 -11.62 -2.30
C GLU A 958 3.76 -10.12 -2.01
N ALA A 959 2.60 -9.68 -1.50
CA ALA A 959 2.34 -8.23 -1.37
C ALA A 959 3.26 -7.51 -0.39
N ARG A 960 3.70 -8.20 0.67
CA ARG A 960 4.43 -7.60 1.80
C ARG A 960 5.93 -7.86 1.76
N SER A 961 6.39 -8.75 0.88
CA SER A 961 7.81 -8.99 0.64
C SER A 961 8.34 -8.32 -0.64
N ARG A 962 7.51 -7.58 -1.41
CA ARG A 962 8.01 -6.74 -2.50
C ARG A 962 9.12 -5.82 -2.00
N GLY A 963 10.24 -5.75 -2.74
CA GLY A 963 11.43 -4.99 -2.33
C GLY A 963 12.30 -5.58 -1.20
N SER A 964 11.86 -6.59 -0.43
CA SER A 964 12.65 -7.11 0.71
C SER A 964 13.97 -7.76 0.28
N ASP A 965 15.05 -7.52 1.03
CA ASP A 965 16.40 -8.04 0.76
C ASP A 965 16.93 -8.89 1.92
N LEU A 966 16.37 -10.09 2.08
CA LEU A 966 16.78 -11.06 3.11
C LEU A 966 17.91 -11.97 2.59
N LYS A 967 18.98 -12.12 3.38
CA LYS A 967 20.17 -12.88 2.98
C LYS A 967 20.13 -14.33 3.48
N LEU A 968 19.62 -15.22 2.64
CA LEU A 968 19.58 -16.66 2.89
C LEU A 968 20.95 -17.34 2.71
N LEU A 969 21.04 -18.62 3.09
CA LEU A 969 22.26 -19.41 2.92
C LEU A 969 22.59 -19.63 1.43
N PRO A 970 23.88 -19.76 1.09
CA PRO A 970 24.33 -20.01 -0.29
C PRO A 970 23.76 -21.31 -0.89
N GLY A 971 23.59 -22.36 -0.08
CA GLY A 971 22.99 -23.63 -0.49
C GLY A 971 21.48 -23.73 -0.24
N ALA A 972 20.81 -22.61 0.05
CA ALA A 972 19.40 -22.60 0.39
C ALA A 972 18.52 -23.11 -0.78
N SER A 973 17.53 -23.93 -0.46
CA SER A 973 16.44 -24.28 -1.37
C SER A 973 15.15 -23.57 -0.94
N ALA A 974 14.30 -23.23 -1.90
CA ALA A 974 12.99 -22.65 -1.61
C ALA A 974 11.88 -23.38 -2.36
N VAL A 975 10.69 -23.43 -1.73
CA VAL A 975 9.45 -23.82 -2.40
C VAL A 975 8.79 -22.56 -2.94
N LEU A 976 8.50 -22.52 -4.24
CA LEU A 976 7.80 -21.44 -4.92
C LEU A 976 6.41 -21.94 -5.33
N THR A 977 5.36 -21.32 -4.78
CA THR A 977 3.99 -21.77 -5.00
C THR A 977 3.37 -21.13 -6.25
N LEU A 978 2.54 -21.87 -6.99
CA LEU A 978 1.88 -21.39 -8.21
C LEU A 978 0.36 -21.28 -8.01
N GLY A 979 -0.25 -20.24 -8.58
CA GLY A 979 -1.71 -19.98 -8.55
C GLY A 979 -2.26 -19.62 -9.94
N PRO A 980 -3.56 -19.82 -10.22
CA PRO A 980 -4.12 -19.86 -11.59
C PRO A 980 -3.80 -18.67 -12.51
N LYS A 981 -3.64 -17.46 -11.96
CA LYS A 981 -3.39 -16.22 -12.73
C LYS A 981 -1.96 -15.68 -12.54
N LEU A 982 -1.00 -16.57 -12.25
CA LEU A 982 0.40 -16.19 -12.06
C LEU A 982 1.04 -15.85 -13.41
N THR A 983 1.65 -14.66 -13.51
CA THR A 983 2.34 -14.16 -14.70
C THR A 983 3.85 -14.43 -14.65
N LYS A 984 4.52 -14.34 -15.80
CA LYS A 984 5.98 -14.52 -15.93
C LYS A 984 6.72 -13.68 -14.89
N ASP A 985 6.40 -12.39 -14.83
CA ASP A 985 7.09 -11.43 -13.98
C ASP A 985 6.93 -11.73 -12.49
N LYS A 986 5.73 -12.10 -12.04
CA LYS A 986 5.49 -12.51 -10.65
C LYS A 986 6.27 -13.78 -10.30
N LEU A 987 6.31 -14.77 -11.20
CA LEU A 987 7.11 -15.99 -11.03
C LEU A 987 8.61 -15.65 -10.91
N MET A 988 9.13 -14.83 -11.83
CA MET A 988 10.54 -14.42 -11.85
C MET A 988 10.90 -13.58 -10.63
N GLN A 989 10.02 -12.67 -10.22
CA GLN A 989 10.22 -11.89 -9.00
C GLN A 989 10.19 -12.79 -7.76
N GLY A 990 9.27 -13.75 -7.67
CA GLY A 990 9.25 -14.75 -6.62
C GLY A 990 10.56 -15.51 -6.55
N ALA A 991 10.98 -16.13 -7.65
CA ALA A 991 12.26 -16.83 -7.77
C ALA A 991 13.45 -15.92 -7.41
N GLY A 992 13.42 -14.66 -7.82
CA GLY A 992 14.45 -13.65 -7.55
C GLY A 992 14.60 -13.25 -6.07
N ARG A 993 13.70 -13.67 -5.17
CA ARG A 993 13.91 -13.59 -3.71
C ARG A 993 15.09 -14.46 -3.26
N MET A 994 15.35 -15.54 -3.98
CA MET A 994 16.60 -16.31 -3.90
C MET A 994 17.72 -15.51 -4.57
N ARG A 995 18.31 -14.56 -3.84
CA ARG A 995 19.31 -13.60 -4.37
C ARG A 995 20.53 -14.26 -5.03
N GLN A 996 20.83 -15.51 -4.71
CA GLN A 996 21.94 -16.29 -5.26
C GLN A 996 21.45 -17.44 -6.15
N LEU A 997 20.29 -17.29 -6.80
CA LEU A 997 19.79 -18.25 -7.79
C LEU A 997 20.81 -18.45 -8.92
N GLY A 998 21.20 -19.70 -9.17
CA GLY A 998 22.30 -20.06 -10.09
C GLY A 998 23.69 -20.07 -9.44
N CYS A 999 23.80 -19.69 -8.16
CA CYS A 999 24.99 -19.71 -7.34
C CYS A 999 24.74 -20.59 -6.09
N ASN A 1000 24.52 -21.90 -6.30
CA ASN A 1000 24.22 -22.95 -5.31
C ASN A 1000 22.82 -22.94 -4.68
N GLN A 1001 22.03 -21.88 -4.83
CA GLN A 1001 20.62 -21.88 -4.43
C GLN A 1001 19.73 -22.59 -5.47
N SER A 1002 18.66 -23.22 -5.00
CA SER A 1002 17.75 -24.04 -5.82
C SER A 1002 16.27 -23.83 -5.50
N LEU A 1003 15.39 -24.35 -6.37
CA LEU A 1003 13.94 -24.14 -6.29
C LEU A 1003 13.15 -25.46 -6.43
N TRP A 1004 12.00 -25.51 -5.77
CA TRP A 1004 10.93 -26.48 -6.01
C TRP A 1004 9.69 -25.70 -6.44
N LEU A 1005 9.06 -26.10 -7.54
CA LEU A 1005 7.78 -25.51 -7.97
C LEU A 1005 6.64 -26.36 -7.41
N ALA A 1006 5.65 -25.74 -6.79
CA ALA A 1006 4.54 -26.47 -6.20
C ALA A 1006 3.18 -25.80 -6.46
N SER A 1007 2.14 -26.59 -6.70
CA SER A 1007 0.78 -26.08 -6.86
C SER A 1007 -0.28 -27.08 -6.38
N PHE A 1008 -1.54 -26.64 -6.29
CA PHE A 1008 -2.68 -27.56 -6.21
C PHE A 1008 -3.08 -28.07 -7.61
N ASP A 1009 -4.00 -29.04 -7.66
CA ASP A 1009 -4.42 -29.73 -8.89
C ASP A 1009 -5.00 -28.80 -9.97
N GLU A 1010 -5.67 -27.70 -9.58
CA GLU A 1010 -6.24 -26.72 -10.52
C GLU A 1010 -5.18 -26.14 -11.47
N VAL A 1011 -4.03 -25.72 -10.93
CA VAL A 1011 -2.94 -25.16 -11.74
C VAL A 1011 -2.26 -26.23 -12.57
N ALA A 1012 -2.10 -27.44 -12.03
CA ALA A 1012 -1.52 -28.57 -12.75
C ALA A 1012 -2.30 -28.91 -14.04
N GLN A 1013 -3.62 -28.78 -13.98
CA GLN A 1013 -4.52 -29.02 -15.11
C GLN A 1013 -4.42 -27.92 -16.16
N SER A 1014 -4.39 -26.66 -15.73
CA SER A 1014 -4.21 -25.52 -16.63
C SER A 1014 -2.87 -25.63 -17.39
N ILE A 1015 -1.78 -26.00 -16.71
CA ILE A 1015 -0.48 -26.24 -17.35
C ILE A 1015 -0.55 -27.44 -18.33
N ARG A 1016 -1.26 -28.52 -17.95
CA ARG A 1016 -1.43 -29.70 -18.80
C ARG A 1016 -2.17 -29.41 -20.10
N GLN A 1017 -3.19 -28.54 -20.08
CA GLN A 1017 -3.94 -28.20 -21.28
C GLN A 1017 -3.07 -27.49 -22.32
N ILE A 1018 -2.12 -26.66 -21.87
CA ILE A 1018 -1.19 -25.95 -22.75
C ILE A 1018 -0.06 -26.87 -23.23
N SER A 1019 0.48 -27.72 -22.34
CA SER A 1019 1.62 -28.57 -22.67
C SER A 1019 1.26 -29.89 -23.35
N GLY A 1020 0.03 -30.39 -23.16
CA GLY A 1020 -0.38 -31.75 -23.54
C GLY A 1020 0.23 -32.86 -22.68
N HIS A 1021 1.11 -32.55 -21.72
CA HIS A 1021 1.82 -33.53 -20.89
C HIS A 1021 1.01 -33.99 -19.67
N ASN A 1022 1.25 -35.22 -19.19
CA ASN A 1022 0.65 -35.69 -17.95
C ASN A 1022 1.17 -34.91 -16.71
N PRO A 1023 0.36 -34.73 -15.65
CA PRO A 1023 0.74 -33.91 -14.49
C PRO A 1023 2.03 -34.36 -13.78
N SER A 1024 2.33 -35.66 -13.82
CA SER A 1024 3.55 -36.25 -13.24
C SER A 1024 4.82 -36.02 -14.07
N CYS A 1025 4.69 -35.51 -15.29
CA CYS A 1025 5.79 -35.25 -16.22
C CYS A 1025 5.99 -33.75 -16.48
N LEU A 1026 5.27 -32.88 -15.75
CA LEU A 1026 5.38 -31.44 -15.92
C LEU A 1026 6.77 -30.94 -15.50
N SER A 1027 7.34 -30.10 -16.36
CA SER A 1027 8.66 -29.52 -16.20
C SER A 1027 8.58 -28.02 -15.93
N ALA A 1028 9.71 -27.41 -15.56
CA ALA A 1028 9.82 -25.96 -15.46
C ALA A 1028 9.53 -25.23 -16.79
N ILE A 1029 9.75 -25.89 -17.94
CA ILE A 1029 9.46 -25.34 -19.27
C ILE A 1029 7.93 -25.22 -19.46
N ASP A 1030 7.18 -26.24 -19.05
CA ASP A 1030 5.71 -26.22 -19.16
C ASP A 1030 5.12 -25.09 -18.30
N VAL A 1031 5.65 -24.89 -17.08
CA VAL A 1031 5.28 -23.77 -16.20
C VAL A 1031 5.60 -22.43 -16.86
N LEU A 1032 6.77 -22.29 -17.49
CA LEU A 1032 7.16 -21.04 -18.15
C LEU A 1032 6.28 -20.71 -19.37
N ASN A 1033 5.87 -21.70 -20.16
CA ASN A 1033 4.90 -21.50 -21.24
C ASN A 1033 3.54 -21.03 -20.68
N TRP A 1034 3.06 -21.69 -19.63
CA TRP A 1034 1.79 -21.34 -18.99
C TRP A 1034 1.78 -19.93 -18.40
N VAL A 1035 2.82 -19.52 -17.64
CA VAL A 1035 2.87 -18.13 -17.11
C VAL A 1035 3.01 -17.08 -18.21
N MET A 1036 3.60 -17.44 -19.36
CA MET A 1036 3.65 -16.54 -20.52
C MET A 1036 2.28 -16.36 -21.15
N ASP A 1037 1.48 -17.42 -21.23
CA ASP A 1037 0.09 -17.34 -21.70
C ASP A 1037 -0.79 -16.51 -20.77
N ASN A 1038 -0.62 -16.67 -19.45
CA ASN A 1038 -1.26 -15.79 -18.47
C ASN A 1038 -0.83 -14.32 -18.61
N THR A 1039 0.47 -14.04 -18.82
CA THR A 1039 0.97 -12.67 -19.05
C THR A 1039 0.30 -12.04 -20.27
N LYS A 1040 0.15 -12.79 -21.36
CA LYS A 1040 -0.50 -12.30 -22.59
C LYS A 1040 -1.97 -11.98 -22.34
N GLU A 1041 -2.70 -12.91 -21.72
CA GLU A 1041 -4.13 -12.74 -21.44
C GLU A 1041 -4.38 -11.53 -20.51
N GLU A 1042 -3.54 -11.33 -19.49
CA GLU A 1042 -3.64 -10.15 -18.62
C GLU A 1042 -3.36 -8.85 -19.38
N ALA A 1043 -2.34 -8.82 -20.24
CA ALA A 1043 -1.98 -7.62 -20.99
C ALA A 1043 -3.01 -7.23 -22.06
N VAL A 1044 -3.64 -8.21 -22.72
CA VAL A 1044 -4.72 -7.96 -23.69
C VAL A 1044 -5.95 -7.40 -22.96
N ARG A 1045 -6.38 -8.03 -21.86
CA ARG A 1045 -7.51 -7.55 -21.04
C ARG A 1045 -7.27 -6.12 -20.52
N GLY A 1046 -6.04 -5.82 -20.10
CA GLY A 1046 -5.65 -4.50 -19.60
C GLY A 1046 -5.66 -3.37 -20.66
N LEU A 1047 -5.68 -3.70 -21.96
CA LEU A 1047 -5.64 -2.71 -23.04
C LEU A 1047 -6.90 -1.83 -23.08
N LEU A 1048 -8.07 -2.40 -22.80
CA LEU A 1048 -9.35 -1.69 -22.79
C LEU A 1048 -9.42 -0.65 -21.66
N GLU A 1049 -9.00 -1.06 -20.46
CA GLU A 1049 -8.90 -0.18 -19.29
C GLU A 1049 -7.86 0.92 -19.54
N TRP A 1050 -6.66 0.55 -19.99
CA TRP A 1050 -5.61 1.50 -20.35
C TRP A 1050 -6.08 2.56 -21.35
N GLY A 1051 -6.75 2.12 -22.42
CA GLY A 1051 -7.29 3.01 -23.45
C GLY A 1051 -8.39 3.92 -22.92
N SER A 1052 -9.34 3.38 -22.16
CA SER A 1052 -10.43 4.16 -21.55
C SER A 1052 -9.88 5.23 -20.58
N ASN A 1053 -8.87 4.87 -19.79
CA ASN A 1053 -8.20 5.78 -18.85
C ASN A 1053 -7.45 6.90 -19.57
N GLY A 1054 -6.75 6.57 -20.67
CA GLY A 1054 -6.06 7.58 -21.49
C GLY A 1054 -7.02 8.55 -22.17
N LEU A 1055 -8.15 8.07 -22.69
CA LEU A 1055 -9.20 8.91 -23.27
C LEU A 1055 -9.82 9.84 -22.22
N HIS A 1056 -10.11 9.30 -21.02
CA HIS A 1056 -10.62 10.10 -19.91
C HIS A 1056 -9.60 11.18 -19.48
N TYR A 1057 -8.34 10.81 -19.29
CA TYR A 1057 -7.26 11.75 -18.99
C TYR A 1057 -7.19 12.90 -20.00
N GLN A 1058 -7.20 12.60 -21.31
CA GLN A 1058 -7.16 13.65 -22.33
C GLN A 1058 -8.39 14.57 -22.26
N LYS A 1059 -9.58 13.98 -22.02
CA LYS A 1059 -10.83 14.72 -21.91
C LYS A 1059 -10.78 15.72 -20.75
N THR A 1060 -10.21 15.33 -19.61
CA THR A 1060 -10.12 16.19 -18.43
C THR A 1060 -9.03 17.26 -18.53
N GLN A 1061 -7.97 17.04 -19.34
CA GLN A 1061 -7.01 18.10 -19.68
C GLN A 1061 -7.66 19.22 -20.52
N LEU A 1062 -8.56 18.87 -21.45
CA LEU A 1062 -9.25 19.86 -22.29
C LEU A 1062 -10.34 20.62 -21.54
N ASN A 1063 -11.12 19.93 -20.71
CA ASN A 1063 -12.11 20.56 -19.84
C ASN A 1063 -12.20 19.80 -18.50
N ARG A 1064 -11.91 20.54 -17.42
CA ARG A 1064 -11.87 20.01 -16.04
C ARG A 1064 -13.23 19.53 -15.54
N ASP A 1065 -14.35 20.04 -16.08
CA ASP A 1065 -15.70 19.66 -15.64
C ASP A 1065 -16.01 18.19 -15.95
N TYR A 1066 -15.33 17.58 -16.93
CA TYR A 1066 -15.48 16.17 -17.26
C TYR A 1066 -14.82 15.22 -16.26
N GLU A 1067 -14.12 15.74 -15.24
CA GLU A 1067 -13.61 14.88 -14.16
C GLU A 1067 -14.75 14.36 -13.27
N ILE A 1068 -15.89 15.09 -13.22
CA ILE A 1068 -17.10 14.61 -12.56
C ILE A 1068 -17.85 13.68 -13.52
N VAL A 1069 -17.92 12.39 -13.14
CA VAL A 1069 -18.61 11.36 -13.90
C VAL A 1069 -19.87 10.94 -13.14
N ASN A 1070 -21.03 11.02 -13.81
CA ASN A 1070 -22.28 10.51 -13.27
C ASN A 1070 -22.23 8.98 -13.20
N GLU A 1071 -22.56 8.41 -12.04
CA GLU A 1071 -22.70 6.96 -11.87
C GLU A 1071 -24.17 6.57 -12.07
N ASN A 1072 -24.48 5.87 -13.16
CA ASN A 1072 -25.79 5.26 -13.39
C ASN A 1072 -25.70 3.75 -13.21
N TRP A 1073 -26.21 3.27 -12.08
CA TRP A 1073 -26.24 1.85 -11.75
C TRP A 1073 -27.57 1.17 -12.03
N GLU A 1074 -28.55 1.82 -12.68
CA GLU A 1074 -29.87 1.23 -12.94
C GLU A 1074 -29.78 -0.10 -13.70
N LEU A 1075 -30.55 -1.10 -13.28
CA LEU A 1075 -30.57 -2.43 -13.89
C LEU A 1075 -30.88 -2.41 -15.39
N LYS A 1076 -31.69 -1.43 -15.84
CA LYS A 1076 -32.03 -1.25 -17.26
C LYS A 1076 -30.80 -0.85 -18.07
N THR A 1077 -30.04 0.13 -17.58
CA THR A 1077 -28.79 0.60 -18.20
C THR A 1077 -27.75 -0.52 -18.30
N LEU A 1078 -27.70 -1.40 -17.29
CA LEU A 1078 -26.71 -2.47 -17.23
C LEU A 1078 -27.06 -3.70 -18.08
N TYR A 1079 -28.33 -4.14 -18.06
CA TYR A 1079 -28.69 -5.49 -18.51
C TYR A 1079 -29.86 -5.57 -19.51
N GLN A 1080 -30.48 -4.45 -19.90
CA GLN A 1080 -31.63 -4.49 -20.79
C GLN A 1080 -31.24 -4.71 -22.26
N ASP A 1081 -30.19 -4.04 -22.72
CA ASP A 1081 -29.72 -4.13 -24.10
C ASP A 1081 -28.89 -5.39 -24.34
N LYS A 1082 -28.51 -5.67 -25.58
CA LYS A 1082 -27.67 -6.82 -25.91
C LYS A 1082 -26.19 -6.52 -25.64
N VAL A 1083 -25.43 -7.56 -25.31
CA VAL A 1083 -23.96 -7.48 -25.28
C VAL A 1083 -23.46 -7.40 -26.71
N HIS A 1084 -22.71 -6.34 -27.00
CA HIS A 1084 -21.98 -6.19 -28.25
C HIS A 1084 -20.62 -6.89 -28.12
N VAL A 1085 -20.33 -7.78 -29.06
CA VAL A 1085 -19.01 -8.40 -29.21
C VAL A 1085 -18.30 -7.65 -30.32
N ASP A 1086 -17.32 -6.83 -29.94
CA ASP A 1086 -16.49 -6.08 -30.85
C ASP A 1086 -15.02 -6.31 -30.50
N SER A 1087 -14.12 -6.10 -31.46
CA SER A 1087 -12.68 -6.10 -31.19
C SER A 1087 -12.30 -4.93 -30.27
N ILE A 1088 -11.31 -5.14 -29.40
CA ILE A 1088 -10.83 -4.10 -28.47
C ILE A 1088 -10.46 -2.81 -29.23
N ALA A 1089 -9.85 -2.97 -30.41
CA ALA A 1089 -9.49 -1.87 -31.30
C ALA A 1089 -10.70 -1.00 -31.69
N GLN A 1090 -11.80 -1.63 -32.12
CA GLN A 1090 -13.04 -0.93 -32.52
C GLN A 1090 -13.70 -0.22 -31.34
N VAL A 1091 -13.67 -0.83 -30.14
CA VAL A 1091 -14.24 -0.22 -28.93
C VAL A 1091 -13.49 1.06 -28.56
N ILE A 1092 -12.16 1.02 -28.57
CA ILE A 1092 -11.32 2.20 -28.28
C ILE A 1092 -11.57 3.30 -29.33
N GLN A 1093 -11.63 2.93 -30.62
CA GLN A 1093 -11.87 3.88 -31.71
C GLN A 1093 -13.26 4.51 -31.65
N SER A 1094 -14.29 3.72 -31.32
CA SER A 1094 -15.66 4.22 -31.16
C SER A 1094 -15.76 5.19 -29.98
N LYS A 1095 -15.17 4.84 -28.83
CA LYS A 1095 -15.09 5.74 -27.67
C LYS A 1095 -14.32 7.03 -27.97
N ALA A 1096 -13.24 6.96 -28.75
CA ALA A 1096 -12.49 8.15 -29.16
C ALA A 1096 -13.35 9.06 -30.06
N SER A 1097 -14.01 8.50 -31.07
CA SER A 1097 -14.85 9.25 -32.02
C SER A 1097 -16.09 9.87 -31.36
N LEU A 1098 -16.63 9.22 -30.32
CA LEU A 1098 -17.75 9.76 -29.53
C LEU A 1098 -17.33 10.94 -28.63
N ASN A 1099 -16.09 10.93 -28.12
CA ASN A 1099 -15.63 11.94 -27.17
C ASN A 1099 -14.94 13.14 -27.84
N PHE A 1100 -14.41 12.98 -29.06
CA PHE A 1100 -13.59 14.01 -29.73
C PHE A 1100 -14.02 14.18 -31.19
N GLN A 1101 -14.33 15.41 -31.61
CA GLN A 1101 -14.63 15.75 -33.01
C GLN A 1101 -13.34 15.75 -33.86
N ASP A 1102 -12.28 16.40 -33.36
CA ASP A 1102 -10.92 16.31 -33.89
C ASP A 1102 -10.07 15.48 -32.94
N LEU A 1103 -9.32 14.50 -33.47
CA LEU A 1103 -8.53 13.58 -32.66
C LEU A 1103 -7.20 14.24 -32.21
N PRO A 1104 -7.00 14.52 -30.91
CA PRO A 1104 -5.70 14.97 -30.42
C PRO A 1104 -4.60 13.93 -30.66
N ASP A 1105 -3.34 14.35 -30.74
CA ASP A 1105 -2.20 13.47 -31.01
C ASP A 1105 -2.12 12.28 -30.04
N ILE A 1106 -2.37 12.52 -28.74
CA ILE A 1106 -2.39 11.48 -27.70
C ILE A 1106 -3.49 10.45 -27.98
N VAL A 1107 -4.69 10.89 -28.36
CA VAL A 1107 -5.82 10.01 -28.70
C VAL A 1107 -5.53 9.19 -29.95
N SER A 1108 -4.90 9.81 -30.95
CA SER A 1108 -4.44 9.11 -32.16
C SER A 1108 -3.43 8.00 -31.82
N GLN A 1109 -2.48 8.27 -30.91
CA GLN A 1109 -1.53 7.26 -30.44
C GLN A 1109 -2.20 6.13 -29.64
N ILE A 1110 -3.19 6.46 -28.79
CA ILE A 1110 -3.99 5.46 -28.07
C ILE A 1110 -4.72 4.56 -29.07
N CYS A 1111 -5.40 5.12 -30.07
CA CYS A 1111 -6.11 4.36 -31.09
C CYS A 1111 -5.16 3.48 -31.92
N LYS A 1112 -3.99 4.00 -32.33
CA LYS A 1112 -2.96 3.23 -33.04
C LYS A 1112 -2.48 2.04 -32.22
N ARG A 1113 -2.21 2.24 -30.92
CA ARG A 1113 -1.78 1.16 -30.04
C ARG A 1113 -2.89 0.14 -29.81
N GLY A 1114 -4.13 0.59 -29.62
CA GLY A 1114 -5.32 -0.26 -29.54
C GLY A 1114 -5.50 -1.11 -30.80
N PHE A 1115 -5.26 -0.53 -31.98
CA PHE A 1115 -5.32 -1.24 -33.26
C PHE A 1115 -4.21 -2.29 -33.39
N VAL A 1116 -2.96 -1.97 -33.03
CA VAL A 1116 -1.84 -2.93 -33.13
C VAL A 1116 -2.06 -4.16 -32.24
N TYR A 1117 -2.57 -3.98 -31.02
CA TYR A 1117 -2.62 -5.06 -30.04
C TYR A 1117 -4.01 -5.65 -29.77
N GLY A 1118 -5.09 -5.03 -30.28
CA GLY A 1118 -6.47 -5.38 -29.94
C GLY A 1118 -7.34 -5.81 -31.11
N LEU A 1119 -6.75 -6.13 -32.27
CA LEU A 1119 -7.48 -6.58 -33.46
C LEU A 1119 -7.92 -8.04 -33.40
N ASP A 1120 -7.07 -8.91 -32.85
CA ASP A 1120 -7.27 -10.36 -32.88
C ASP A 1120 -8.15 -10.88 -31.73
N ASP A 1121 -8.45 -10.02 -30.75
CA ASP A 1121 -9.12 -10.38 -29.51
C ASP A 1121 -10.49 -9.67 -29.43
N GLU A 1122 -11.56 -10.47 -29.50
CA GLU A 1122 -12.94 -10.01 -29.30
C GLU A 1122 -13.28 -9.98 -27.81
N ILE A 1123 -13.86 -8.87 -27.35
CA ILE A 1123 -14.31 -8.74 -25.96
C ILE A 1123 -15.82 -8.46 -25.96
N CYS A 1124 -16.54 -9.22 -25.12
CA CYS A 1124 -17.89 -8.86 -24.71
C CYS A 1124 -17.83 -7.54 -23.93
N ILE A 1125 -18.41 -6.47 -24.48
CA ILE A 1125 -18.47 -5.17 -23.81
C ILE A 1125 -19.46 -5.28 -22.64
N THR A 1126 -19.00 -5.80 -21.50
CA THR A 1126 -19.69 -5.64 -20.22
C THR A 1126 -19.06 -4.45 -19.53
N CYS A 1127 -19.87 -3.42 -19.24
CA CYS A 1127 -19.38 -2.07 -19.03
C CYS A 1127 -18.45 -1.86 -17.83
N HIS A 1128 -18.35 -2.77 -16.84
CA HIS A 1128 -17.72 -2.46 -15.57
C HIS A 1128 -17.09 -3.69 -14.88
N THR A 1129 -15.76 -3.82 -14.91
CA THR A 1129 -15.01 -4.80 -14.11
C THR A 1129 -13.89 -4.16 -13.28
N ASP A 1130 -14.03 -2.88 -12.94
CA ASP A 1130 -12.93 -2.13 -12.32
C ASP A 1130 -12.88 -2.36 -10.80
N GLU A 1131 -11.76 -2.83 -10.30
CA GLU A 1131 -11.41 -2.73 -8.88
C GLU A 1131 -10.93 -1.29 -8.63
N CYS A 1132 -11.58 -0.55 -7.73
CA CYS A 1132 -11.28 0.88 -7.51
C CYS A 1132 -10.93 1.14 -6.04
N GLU A 1133 -9.87 1.92 -5.79
CA GLU A 1133 -9.66 2.49 -4.47
C GLU A 1133 -10.58 3.70 -4.31
N ARG A 1134 -11.62 3.58 -3.49
CA ARG A 1134 -12.59 4.66 -3.22
C ARG A 1134 -12.27 5.26 -1.85
N GLU A 1135 -11.67 6.45 -1.83
CA GLU A 1135 -11.58 7.24 -0.59
C GLU A 1135 -12.95 7.84 -0.29
N LEU A 1136 -13.74 7.06 0.45
CA LEU A 1136 -15.01 7.48 1.01
C LEU A 1136 -14.74 8.45 2.16
N GLN A 1137 -15.46 9.56 2.15
CA GLN A 1137 -15.54 10.46 3.28
C GLN A 1137 -16.20 9.68 4.43
N LEU A 1138 -15.48 9.51 5.55
CA LEU A 1138 -16.05 9.00 6.80
C LEU A 1138 -16.97 10.10 7.35
N GLU A 1139 -18.14 10.28 6.73
CA GLU A 1139 -19.13 11.29 7.14
C GLU A 1139 -19.72 11.00 8.53
N GLU A 1140 -19.65 9.75 9.01
CA GLU A 1140 -20.23 9.34 10.30
C GLU A 1140 -19.52 9.96 11.52
N GLU A 1141 -18.27 10.44 11.42
CA GLU A 1141 -17.60 11.13 12.55
C GLU A 1141 -17.85 12.65 12.54
N CYS A 1142 -18.07 13.26 11.38
CA CYS A 1142 -18.31 14.70 11.29
C CYS A 1142 -19.72 15.12 11.69
N GLU A 1143 -20.75 14.28 11.53
CA GLU A 1143 -22.11 14.65 11.95
C GLU A 1143 -22.20 14.83 13.47
N ALA A 1144 -21.55 13.97 14.26
CA ALA A 1144 -21.49 14.13 15.71
C ALA A 1144 -20.73 15.41 16.11
N ASP A 1145 -19.56 15.67 15.50
CA ASP A 1145 -18.71 16.82 15.81
C ASP A 1145 -19.29 18.16 15.32
N HIS A 1146 -20.01 18.17 14.18
CA HIS A 1146 -20.67 19.35 13.63
C HIS A 1146 -21.92 19.73 14.44
N ILE A 1147 -22.70 18.73 14.88
CA ILE A 1147 -23.86 18.91 15.75
C ILE A 1147 -23.44 19.40 17.15
N LEU A 1148 -22.34 18.85 17.67
CA LEU A 1148 -21.75 19.31 18.92
C LEU A 1148 -21.25 20.76 18.81
N LYS A 1149 -20.54 21.13 17.72
CA LYS A 1149 -20.17 22.53 17.42
C LYS A 1149 -21.35 23.49 17.35
N LEU A 1150 -22.47 23.10 16.70
CA LEU A 1150 -23.69 23.91 16.59
C LEU A 1150 -24.42 24.12 17.93
N LEU A 1151 -24.39 23.12 18.82
CA LEU A 1151 -24.91 23.25 20.19
C LEU A 1151 -24.03 24.16 21.05
N TRP A 1152 -22.73 24.25 20.74
CA TRP A 1152 -21.73 24.96 21.56
C TRP A 1152 -21.41 26.38 21.11
N SER A 1153 -21.79 26.79 19.89
CA SER A 1153 -21.67 28.19 19.44
C SER A 1153 -22.65 29.15 20.12
N ASN A 1154 -23.62 28.64 20.90
CA ASN A 1154 -24.67 29.44 21.53
C ASN A 1154 -24.46 29.74 23.04
N ARG A 1155 -23.29 29.45 23.65
CA ARG A 1155 -23.00 29.87 25.04
C ARG A 1155 -21.61 30.46 25.23
N ALA A 1156 -21.56 31.72 25.66
CA ALA A 1156 -20.38 32.58 25.71
C ALA A 1156 -19.43 32.37 26.92
N THR A 1157 -19.31 31.16 27.48
CA THR A 1157 -18.42 30.92 28.64
C THR A 1157 -17.62 29.64 28.48
N ALA A 1158 -16.29 29.76 28.59
CA ALA A 1158 -15.32 28.67 28.52
C ALA A 1158 -15.64 27.55 29.54
N CYS A 1159 -16.05 26.38 29.03
CA CYS A 1159 -16.09 25.13 29.79
C CYS A 1159 -15.00 24.19 29.25
N ASN A 1160 -14.07 23.76 30.11
CA ASN A 1160 -13.21 22.60 29.85
C ASN A 1160 -14.03 21.33 30.10
N PHE A 1161 -13.93 20.31 29.24
CA PHE A 1161 -14.67 19.05 29.37
C PHE A 1161 -13.75 17.83 29.45
N CYS A 1162 -14.20 16.81 30.17
CA CYS A 1162 -13.69 15.42 30.17
C CYS A 1162 -14.77 14.47 29.62
N PHE A 1163 -14.39 13.47 28.82
CA PHE A 1163 -15.31 12.45 28.30
C PHE A 1163 -15.82 11.55 29.45
N LEU A 1164 -17.13 11.39 29.59
CA LEU A 1164 -17.74 10.50 30.58
C LEU A 1164 -18.39 9.29 29.90
N ASN A 1165 -18.14 8.10 30.43
CA ASN A 1165 -18.78 6.85 30.00
C ASN A 1165 -20.27 6.86 30.40
N LEU A 1166 -21.18 6.60 29.45
CA LEU A 1166 -22.64 6.62 29.65
C LEU A 1166 -23.10 5.57 30.68
N ALA A 1167 -22.53 4.36 30.64
CA ALA A 1167 -22.87 3.31 31.60
C ALA A 1167 -22.50 3.73 33.02
N PHE A 1168 -21.38 4.46 33.19
CA PHE A 1168 -20.95 5.02 34.46
C PHE A 1168 -21.87 6.16 34.94
N ALA A 1169 -22.40 6.97 34.02
CA ALA A 1169 -23.35 8.04 34.36
C ALA A 1169 -24.70 7.49 34.83
N CYS A 1170 -25.20 6.43 34.18
CA CYS A 1170 -26.39 5.70 34.63
C CYS A 1170 -26.16 5.00 35.99
N GLU A 1171 -25.02 4.33 36.16
CA GLU A 1171 -24.63 3.70 37.42
C GLU A 1171 -24.46 4.70 38.56
N SER A 1172 -24.00 5.92 38.28
CA SER A 1172 -23.90 7.02 39.25
C SER A 1172 -25.28 7.57 39.65
N LEU A 1173 -26.22 7.67 38.69
CA LEU A 1173 -27.61 8.04 38.95
C LEU A 1173 -28.33 7.01 39.85
N ASP A 1174 -28.07 5.73 39.61
CA ASP A 1174 -28.68 4.63 40.38
C ASP A 1174 -28.11 4.49 41.80
N ARG A 1175 -26.88 4.97 42.06
CA ARG A 1175 -26.19 4.75 43.35
C ARG A 1175 -26.55 5.73 44.48
N VAL A 1176 -26.85 7.01 44.22
CA VAL A 1176 -26.78 8.01 45.33
C VAL A 1176 -27.85 9.13 45.36
N GLY A 1177 -28.77 9.22 44.39
CA GLY A 1177 -29.89 10.17 44.46
C GLY A 1177 -29.53 11.68 44.44
N VAL A 1178 -30.57 12.53 44.51
CA VAL A 1178 -30.67 13.95 44.04
C VAL A 1178 -29.57 14.95 44.46
N SER A 1179 -28.74 14.66 45.47
CA SER A 1179 -27.83 15.66 46.08
C SER A 1179 -26.32 15.36 45.96
N THR A 1180 -25.88 14.53 45.02
CA THR A 1180 -24.45 14.19 44.90
C THR A 1180 -23.62 15.14 44.04
N ILE A 1181 -22.36 15.34 44.47
CA ILE A 1181 -21.30 16.06 43.75
C ILE A 1181 -20.33 14.99 43.22
N PHE A 1182 -19.82 15.16 42.00
CA PHE A 1182 -18.99 14.19 41.27
C PHE A 1182 -17.72 13.66 41.99
N ARG A 1183 -17.32 14.25 43.13
CA ARG A 1183 -16.15 13.83 43.90
C ARG A 1183 -16.30 12.50 44.64
N ASP A 1184 -17.51 11.98 44.81
CA ASP A 1184 -17.76 10.78 45.64
C ASP A 1184 -17.72 9.45 44.85
N ALA A 1185 -17.40 9.47 43.55
CA ALA A 1185 -17.26 8.29 42.70
C ALA A 1185 -15.84 8.15 42.13
N HIS A 1186 -15.18 7.01 42.36
CA HIS A 1186 -13.84 6.72 41.83
C HIS A 1186 -13.91 6.34 40.34
N LEU A 1187 -13.31 7.17 39.48
CA LEU A 1187 -13.07 6.85 38.06
C LEU A 1187 -11.69 6.23 37.85
N THR A 1188 -11.61 5.21 37.01
CA THR A 1188 -10.37 4.78 36.35
C THR A 1188 -10.23 5.53 35.01
N LEU A 1189 -9.06 6.20 34.85
CA LEU A 1189 -8.54 6.97 33.69
C LEU A 1189 -8.88 8.48 33.61
N GLY A 1190 -7.83 9.32 33.82
CA GLY A 1190 -7.72 10.69 33.27
C GLY A 1190 -8.07 11.85 34.21
N SER A 1191 -7.06 12.55 34.73
CA SER A 1191 -7.06 13.59 35.79
C SER A 1191 -7.92 14.85 35.60
N GLY A 1192 -8.53 15.34 36.72
CA GLY A 1192 -8.96 16.73 36.95
C GLY A 1192 -10.10 16.88 37.98
N LEU A 1193 -9.79 16.97 39.29
CA LEU A 1193 -10.74 16.79 40.43
C LEU A 1193 -11.48 18.05 40.94
N ASP A 1194 -11.46 19.17 40.23
CA ASP A 1194 -11.80 20.48 40.83
C ASP A 1194 -13.01 21.22 40.24
N GLN A 1195 -13.83 20.60 39.38
CA GLN A 1195 -15.03 21.27 38.85
C GLN A 1195 -16.32 20.45 39.06
N LYS A 1196 -17.36 21.13 39.54
CA LYS A 1196 -18.72 20.58 39.70
C LYS A 1196 -19.35 20.40 38.31
N LEU A 1197 -19.52 19.16 37.84
CA LEU A 1197 -20.34 18.85 36.66
C LEU A 1197 -21.83 18.88 37.05
N PRO A 1198 -22.69 19.73 36.44
CA PRO A 1198 -24.12 19.74 36.74
C PRO A 1198 -24.84 18.51 36.16
N LEU A 1199 -25.81 17.96 36.90
CA LEU A 1199 -26.74 16.89 36.50
C LEU A 1199 -27.38 17.11 35.11
N ILE A 1200 -27.51 18.37 34.70
CA ILE A 1200 -28.00 18.82 33.40
C ILE A 1200 -27.19 18.27 32.22
N SER A 1201 -25.87 18.14 32.34
CA SER A 1201 -25.03 17.67 31.25
C SER A 1201 -25.22 16.18 30.98
N VAL A 1202 -25.44 15.39 32.04
CA VAL A 1202 -25.72 13.95 31.94
C VAL A 1202 -27.09 13.69 31.31
N ILE A 1203 -28.09 14.48 31.69
CA ILE A 1203 -29.46 14.34 31.17
C ILE A 1203 -29.56 14.84 29.72
N ALA A 1204 -28.81 15.86 29.33
CA ALA A 1204 -28.73 16.30 27.93
C ALA A 1204 -28.15 15.23 27.00
N CYS A 1205 -27.15 14.47 27.45
CA CYS A 1205 -26.63 13.31 26.71
C CYS A 1205 -27.69 12.22 26.50
N HIS A 1206 -28.57 11.99 27.49
CA HIS A 1206 -29.68 11.03 27.37
C HIS A 1206 -30.74 11.45 26.33
N ILE A 1207 -31.09 12.74 26.21
CA ILE A 1207 -32.02 13.20 25.17
C ILE A 1207 -31.49 12.87 23.78
N TYR A 1208 -30.21 13.18 23.55
CA TYR A 1208 -29.66 13.26 22.20
C TYR A 1208 -29.39 11.88 21.59
N ASN A 1209 -29.02 10.91 22.44
CA ASN A 1209 -28.81 9.52 22.03
C ASN A 1209 -30.11 8.80 21.64
N GLY A 1210 -31.28 9.35 21.96
CA GLY A 1210 -32.57 8.87 21.44
C GLY A 1210 -33.11 7.61 22.13
N GLU A 1211 -32.63 7.26 23.33
CA GLU A 1211 -33.23 6.19 24.13
C GLU A 1211 -34.52 6.68 24.78
N THR A 1212 -35.65 6.11 24.39
CA THR A 1212 -36.98 6.45 24.94
C THR A 1212 -37.31 5.71 26.24
N SER A 1213 -36.50 4.74 26.67
CA SER A 1213 -36.76 3.89 27.83
C SER A 1213 -35.80 4.18 28.98
N VAL A 1214 -36.13 5.20 29.77
CA VAL A 1214 -35.53 5.41 31.09
C VAL A 1214 -36.29 4.55 32.10
N ALA A 1215 -35.61 3.90 33.05
CA ALA A 1215 -36.29 3.13 34.08
C ALA A 1215 -37.25 4.04 34.90
N LYS A 1216 -38.42 3.53 35.31
CA LYS A 1216 -39.50 4.34 35.91
C LYS A 1216 -39.04 5.22 37.08
N HIS A 1217 -38.09 4.74 37.89
CA HIS A 1217 -37.51 5.50 39.02
C HIS A 1217 -36.56 6.62 38.57
N GLN A 1218 -35.86 6.46 37.46
CA GLN A 1218 -35.01 7.50 36.84
C GLN A 1218 -35.85 8.52 36.07
N GLU A 1219 -37.02 8.14 35.56
CA GLU A 1219 -37.91 8.99 34.75
C GLU A 1219 -38.41 10.22 35.54
N ASP A 1220 -38.70 10.07 36.84
CA ASP A 1220 -39.17 11.17 37.70
C ASP A 1220 -38.06 12.21 37.99
N HIS A 1221 -36.81 11.75 38.12
CA HIS A 1221 -35.63 12.59 38.30
C HIS A 1221 -35.34 13.41 37.03
N VAL A 1222 -35.40 12.72 35.89
CA VAL A 1222 -35.20 13.29 34.56
C VAL A 1222 -36.33 14.29 34.23
N LYS A 1223 -37.59 13.98 34.56
CA LYS A 1223 -38.75 14.89 34.42
C LYS A 1223 -38.56 16.20 35.19
N HIS A 1224 -38.08 16.15 36.43
CA HIS A 1224 -37.90 17.35 37.25
C HIS A 1224 -36.86 18.31 36.63
N VAL A 1225 -35.73 17.78 36.15
CA VAL A 1225 -34.69 18.58 35.50
C VAL A 1225 -35.17 19.14 34.17
N TYR A 1226 -35.90 18.34 33.37
CA TYR A 1226 -36.49 18.82 32.13
C TYR A 1226 -37.50 19.95 32.35
N ARG A 1227 -38.41 19.82 33.33
CA ARG A 1227 -39.35 20.92 33.65
C ARG A 1227 -38.62 22.22 33.99
N LYS A 1228 -37.47 22.15 34.67
CA LYS A 1228 -36.66 23.32 35.02
C LYS A 1228 -35.96 23.95 33.81
N LEU A 1229 -35.53 23.13 32.84
CA LEU A 1229 -34.75 23.57 31.68
C LEU A 1229 -35.64 24.03 30.51
N LEU A 1230 -36.80 23.39 30.36
CA LEU A 1230 -37.78 23.58 29.29
C LEU A 1230 -38.99 24.40 29.74
N GLY A 1231 -38.94 25.07 30.89
CA GLY A 1231 -40.05 25.92 31.37
C GLY A 1231 -40.47 27.01 30.35
N PRO A 1232 -39.55 27.77 29.74
CA PRO A 1232 -39.89 28.76 28.72
C PRO A 1232 -40.27 28.14 27.36
N LEU A 1233 -41.34 28.64 26.72
CA LEU A 1233 -41.81 28.19 25.40
C LEU A 1233 -40.71 28.24 24.32
N VAL A 1234 -39.94 29.33 24.25
CA VAL A 1234 -38.87 29.52 23.24
C VAL A 1234 -37.80 28.44 23.34
N MET A 1235 -37.47 28.00 24.56
CA MET A 1235 -36.49 26.92 24.76
C MET A 1235 -37.06 25.56 24.34
N ARG A 1236 -38.36 25.32 24.52
CA ARG A 1236 -39.04 24.10 24.06
C ARG A 1236 -39.11 24.02 22.55
N GLU A 1237 -39.54 25.09 21.90
CA GLU A 1237 -39.63 25.16 20.44
C GLU A 1237 -38.25 25.01 19.79
N SER A 1238 -37.22 25.70 20.32
CA SER A 1238 -35.84 25.57 19.84
C SER A 1238 -35.31 24.16 20.02
N THR A 1239 -35.53 23.54 21.20
CA THR A 1239 -35.07 22.18 21.47
C THR A 1239 -35.76 21.15 20.58
N LEU A 1240 -37.08 21.23 20.41
CA LEU A 1240 -37.84 20.34 19.52
C LEU A 1240 -37.48 20.55 18.04
N CYS A 1241 -37.32 21.79 17.59
CA CYS A 1241 -36.95 22.11 16.21
C CYS A 1241 -35.54 21.60 15.89
N ASN A 1242 -34.59 21.75 16.81
CA ASN A 1242 -33.24 21.18 16.67
C ASN A 1242 -33.26 19.65 16.69
N TYR A 1243 -34.12 19.04 17.52
CA TYR A 1243 -34.27 17.59 17.60
C TYR A 1243 -34.90 16.98 16.33
N VAL A 1244 -35.86 17.66 15.72
CA VAL A 1244 -36.49 17.25 14.45
C VAL A 1244 -35.53 17.44 13.28
N LYS A 1245 -34.80 18.56 13.23
CA LYS A 1245 -33.80 18.82 12.18
C LYS A 1245 -32.64 17.82 12.18
N SER A 1246 -32.21 17.33 13.34
CA SER A 1246 -31.08 16.39 13.41
C SER A 1246 -31.44 14.93 13.09
N ARG A 1247 -32.72 14.53 13.23
CA ARG A 1247 -33.18 13.15 12.99
C ARG A 1247 -33.98 12.96 11.70
N GLY A 1248 -34.27 14.04 10.97
CA GLY A 1248 -35.01 14.02 9.72
C GLY A 1248 -36.53 13.87 9.88
N ASN A 1249 -37.30 14.34 8.89
CA ASN A 1249 -38.77 14.42 8.94
C ASN A 1249 -39.50 13.09 8.68
N PHE A 1250 -38.79 11.96 8.49
CA PHE A 1250 -39.37 10.71 7.98
C PHE A 1250 -39.84 9.71 9.05
N HIS A 1251 -39.51 9.90 10.34
CA HIS A 1251 -40.05 9.05 11.40
C HIS A 1251 -41.40 9.57 11.88
N LYS A 1252 -42.46 8.76 11.82
CA LYS A 1252 -43.76 9.09 12.43
C LYS A 1252 -43.65 9.00 13.96
N TRP A 1253 -43.55 10.18 14.56
CA TRP A 1253 -43.44 10.42 16.00
C TRP A 1253 -44.76 10.11 16.72
N THR A 1254 -44.79 9.15 17.64
CA THR A 1254 -45.92 9.10 18.59
C THR A 1254 -45.56 9.00 20.07
N ARG A 1255 -44.31 8.69 20.49
CA ARG A 1255 -44.03 8.46 21.93
C ARG A 1255 -42.60 8.74 22.42
N SER A 1256 -41.98 9.88 22.10
CA SER A 1256 -40.73 10.28 22.81
C SER A 1256 -41.04 10.95 24.16
N LEU A 1257 -40.26 10.63 25.19
CA LEU A 1257 -40.42 11.20 26.55
C LEU A 1257 -40.34 12.74 26.51
N LEU A 1258 -39.44 13.31 25.69
CA LEU A 1258 -39.27 14.75 25.50
C LEU A 1258 -40.54 15.39 24.93
N HIS A 1259 -41.12 14.79 23.89
CA HIS A 1259 -42.36 15.29 23.28
C HIS A 1259 -43.54 15.22 24.26
N GLN A 1260 -43.71 14.11 24.97
CA GLN A 1260 -44.75 13.96 25.99
C GLN A 1260 -44.59 14.97 27.14
N LEU A 1261 -43.37 15.27 27.56
CA LEU A 1261 -43.08 16.28 28.59
C LEU A 1261 -43.40 17.69 28.12
N CYS A 1262 -43.01 18.05 26.88
CA CYS A 1262 -43.33 19.34 26.30
C CYS A 1262 -44.85 19.53 26.19
N CYS A 1263 -45.59 18.54 25.67
CA CYS A 1263 -47.05 18.56 25.59
C CYS A 1263 -47.71 18.69 26.97
N ARG A 1264 -47.23 17.96 27.99
CA ARG A 1264 -47.75 18.10 29.37
C ARG A 1264 -47.46 19.47 29.97
N LEU A 1265 -46.26 20.02 29.74
CA LEU A 1265 -45.90 21.36 30.17
C LEU A 1265 -46.75 22.43 29.46
N ASP A 1266 -47.07 22.24 28.18
CA ASP A 1266 -47.95 23.15 27.42
C ASP A 1266 -49.40 23.11 27.92
N LEU A 1267 -49.89 21.92 28.31
CA LEU A 1267 -51.18 21.76 28.97
C LEU A 1267 -51.20 22.39 30.38
N GLU A 1268 -50.14 22.19 31.18
CA GLU A 1268 -49.97 22.80 32.51
C GLU A 1268 -49.89 24.33 32.46
N LEU A 1269 -49.32 24.90 31.38
CA LEU A 1269 -49.19 26.34 31.16
C LEU A 1269 -50.35 26.97 30.37
N GLY A 1270 -51.36 26.18 29.97
CA GLY A 1270 -52.54 26.66 29.24
C GLY A 1270 -52.28 27.07 27.78
N LEU A 1271 -51.16 26.63 27.20
CA LEU A 1271 -50.71 27.00 25.85
C LEU A 1271 -51.36 26.15 24.74
N ILE A 1272 -51.98 25.00 25.09
CA ILE A 1272 -52.71 24.11 24.19
C ILE A 1272 -54.03 23.69 24.86
N SER A 1273 -55.15 23.70 24.13
CA SER A 1273 -56.43 23.18 24.65
C SER A 1273 -56.45 21.64 24.59
N SER A 1274 -57.07 20.98 25.57
CA SER A 1274 -57.03 19.52 25.79
C SER A 1274 -57.46 18.65 24.59
N GLY A 1275 -58.05 19.24 23.55
CA GLY A 1275 -58.45 18.55 22.31
C GLY A 1275 -57.36 18.39 21.25
N GLN A 1276 -56.25 19.15 21.30
CA GLN A 1276 -55.18 19.11 20.27
C GLN A 1276 -54.01 18.16 20.57
N ALA A 1277 -54.03 17.47 21.72
CA ALA A 1277 -52.91 16.65 22.21
C ALA A 1277 -53.05 15.13 21.95
N LYS A 1278 -53.85 14.70 20.96
CA LYS A 1278 -54.03 13.27 20.62
C LYS A 1278 -53.23 12.84 19.40
#